data_AF-A0A949XZ03-F1
#
_entry.id   AF-A0A949XZ03-F1
#
_cell.length_a   1.000
_cell.length_b   1.000
_cell.length_c   1.000
_cell.angle_alpha   90.00
_cell.angle_beta   90.00
_cell.angle_gamma   90.00
#
_symmetry.space_group_name_H-M   'P 1'
#
loop_
_entity.id
_entity.type
_entity.pdbx_description
1 polymer ?
#
loop_
_entity_poly.entity_id
_entity_poly.type
_entity_poly.pdbx_seq_one_letter_code
_entity_poly.pdbx_strand_id
1 'polypeptide(L)'
;KSQTITNLIAEAIGRGKSVLFVAEKMAALEVVKRRLDAVGLGDACLELHSHKASKKVVLEELRRTLGLGRPKLGPDEDDLRMLGAMRDRLNAYCEAVNTPVGASGVTPFQAFGELLRRHERQVDAPPRPLEIPAMASWSRVDLKRRQALVEELQSRVAVVGVPRAHPFWGSRRTVLLPTEGDRARDLLRASCRSTGLLRDVAARLAAFLHLPPAANREELEALMRAARRASKADQVHGADLRSEDWLAHRGDLEELLDAGATLAEIHRRHDPVLLPEAWDRDLQEARRDLNVYGRSWWWRPFSGGYRRARRSLAAICRGEPPGKLDDQLALIDAVIKARRRRDVIRRHEPVAARLFGPRWQGERSHWEALAKLTKWAVQLHHDVRAHRLPGPILDFLAGPTDVEALEPRTATVRAALAAFQDDVGRLAAFLEFDAPARFGEVQALEDLPLDDLEPLLAAWVERIDELPALVAFNHLAGRCREDELGAVVAIAESWPEAGRQLLTIYRRHWFEVLLKRAFRDRPALAGFNGPGHEHVIRAFRDLDRHLLRHTRARLALEHWQRLPRHEGPGQLGILRREFEKKARHMPLRQLLSRAGNAVKAIKPVFMMSPLSIATYLAPGGLQFDLVIFDEASQVKPVDALGAILRGRQAVVVGDSQQLPPTSFFDRLTGGDEGDDDEASGDVESVLGLFVAQGAPQRMLRWHYRSRHESLIAVSNREFYDDRLVVFPSPDAARRDAGLVVRRLPEAVYDRGGTRTNPGEAEAVARAVMEHARAQRDRPADRRLTLGVVAFSVAQMDAIQVQLERLRRDDPACEEFFALGVAEPFFVKNLENVQGDERDVIFISVGYGRTADGDVALNFGPLNGEGGERRLNVLITRARLRCEVFTNLTADDLARARSRGVRALKTFLDYAAAGTPEPRAPTAAGVGSGPGAGGDSPFEAAVRGALVASGCQVRPRVGSAGFALDMAVVDPDRPGRYLLGIECDGASYHEARSARDRDRLRPQVLESLGWRLHRVWSADWGRNPSGELKRTLAAIDAARGGGPSEPEEAPEASDPEPTYERDAASGPGTGASGVPAYRMAALNGAIAGVDLESASTEQVVSWVAEVVAAEGPIHVGEVARRLVDAAGARRAGARASSAIESAWTRALDRGTIARRGDFLWPSEMDRPPLRDRGALPSSARKLELVAPEEIALAVEKVVGDALGIEPGAIPTSVCRLLGFPRVSDEMRERVGAIVQEMLAGGRLAEQGEHLVVPEQMT
;
A
#
# COMPACT_ATOMS: atom_id res chain seq x y z
N LYS A 1 -20.86 -11.65 -19.54
CA LYS A 1 -21.27 -11.16 -20.88
C LYS A 1 -22.61 -10.40 -20.84
N SER A 2 -23.75 -11.08 -20.64
CA SER A 2 -25.09 -10.47 -20.65
C SER A 2 -25.27 -9.31 -19.67
N GLN A 3 -24.62 -9.35 -18.50
CA GLN A 3 -24.58 -8.22 -17.55
C GLN A 3 -23.90 -6.97 -18.13
N THR A 4 -22.80 -7.14 -18.87
CA THR A 4 -22.10 -6.03 -19.54
C THR A 4 -22.97 -5.41 -20.62
N ILE A 5 -23.65 -6.24 -21.42
CA ILE A 5 -24.61 -5.79 -22.45
C ILE A 5 -25.76 -5.01 -21.79
N THR A 6 -26.34 -5.55 -20.70
CA THR A 6 -27.42 -4.90 -19.94
C THR A 6 -26.98 -3.51 -19.46
N ASN A 7 -25.76 -3.39 -18.92
CA ASN A 7 -25.22 -2.11 -18.47
C ASN A 7 -25.00 -1.12 -19.63
N LEU A 8 -24.54 -1.60 -20.80
CA LEU A 8 -24.39 -0.76 -22.00
C LEU A 8 -25.74 -0.22 -22.48
N ILE A 9 -26.77 -1.07 -22.52
CA ILE A 9 -28.13 -0.68 -22.89
C ILE A 9 -28.71 0.29 -21.87
N ALA A 10 -28.56 0.02 -20.57
CA ALA A 10 -29.05 0.90 -19.51
C ALA A 10 -28.42 2.31 -19.58
N GLU A 11 -27.12 2.40 -19.82
CA GLU A 11 -26.42 3.67 -20.02
C GLU A 11 -26.89 4.38 -21.30
N ALA A 12 -27.13 3.65 -22.39
CA ALA A 12 -27.67 4.20 -23.62
C ALA A 12 -29.08 4.79 -23.41
N ILE A 13 -29.97 4.09 -22.69
CA ILE A 13 -31.30 4.58 -22.30
C ILE A 13 -31.18 5.89 -21.52
N GLY A 14 -30.28 5.96 -20.53
CA GLY A 14 -30.05 7.17 -19.73
C GLY A 14 -29.65 8.37 -20.57
N ARG A 15 -28.74 8.14 -21.53
CA ARG A 15 -28.30 9.16 -22.49
C ARG A 15 -29.31 9.48 -23.58
N GLY A 16 -30.49 8.86 -23.58
CA GLY A 16 -31.51 9.07 -24.60
C GLY A 16 -31.17 8.46 -25.97
N LYS A 17 -30.20 7.56 -26.03
CA LYS A 17 -29.76 6.91 -27.26
C LYS A 17 -30.66 5.74 -27.63
N SER A 18 -30.87 5.55 -28.93
CA SER A 18 -31.58 4.41 -29.50
C SER A 18 -30.64 3.24 -29.75
N VAL A 19 -31.09 2.02 -29.43
CA VAL A 19 -30.30 0.79 -29.52
C VAL A 19 -31.01 -0.25 -30.37
N LEU A 20 -30.29 -0.85 -31.31
CA LEU A 20 -30.69 -2.07 -32.00
C LEU A 20 -29.86 -3.24 -31.44
N PHE A 21 -30.47 -4.03 -30.57
CA PHE A 21 -29.87 -5.24 -30.00
C PHE A 21 -30.20 -6.44 -30.90
N VAL A 22 -29.16 -7.09 -31.41
CA VAL A 22 -29.24 -8.15 -32.41
C VAL A 22 -28.67 -9.44 -31.86
N ALA A 23 -29.46 -10.52 -31.90
CA ALA A 23 -28.98 -11.85 -31.59
C ALA A 23 -29.70 -12.90 -32.43
N GLU A 24 -28.99 -13.97 -32.80
CA GLU A 24 -29.52 -15.05 -33.65
C GLU A 24 -30.58 -15.90 -32.93
N LYS A 25 -30.40 -16.15 -31.63
CA LYS A 25 -31.25 -17.05 -30.83
C LYS A 25 -32.15 -16.29 -29.85
N MET A 26 -33.40 -16.76 -29.69
CA MET A 26 -34.37 -16.22 -28.72
C MET A 26 -33.83 -16.20 -27.29
N ALA A 27 -33.21 -17.29 -26.84
CA ALA A 27 -32.69 -17.40 -25.49
C ALA A 27 -31.71 -16.27 -25.13
N ALA A 28 -30.90 -15.80 -26.09
CA ALA A 28 -29.97 -14.69 -25.86
C ALA A 28 -30.72 -13.35 -25.66
N LEU A 29 -31.78 -13.11 -26.45
CA LEU A 29 -32.65 -11.94 -26.32
C LEU A 29 -33.38 -11.92 -24.97
N GLU A 30 -34.02 -13.04 -24.63
CA GLU A 30 -34.78 -13.20 -23.39
C GLU A 30 -33.91 -13.00 -22.14
N VAL A 31 -32.67 -13.51 -22.16
CA VAL A 31 -31.73 -13.33 -21.02
C VAL A 31 -31.42 -11.85 -20.78
N VAL A 32 -31.20 -11.06 -21.82
CA VAL A 32 -30.94 -9.62 -21.69
C VAL A 32 -32.23 -8.87 -21.33
N LYS A 33 -33.36 -9.24 -21.94
CA LYS A 33 -34.67 -8.64 -21.66
C LYS A 33 -35.08 -8.84 -20.21
N ARG A 34 -35.01 -10.07 -19.70
CA ARG A 34 -35.29 -10.42 -18.30
C ARG A 34 -34.41 -9.63 -17.32
N ARG A 35 -33.14 -9.41 -17.65
CA ARG A 35 -32.24 -8.57 -16.84
C ARG A 35 -32.65 -7.10 -16.85
N LEU A 36 -33.09 -6.57 -17.98
CA LEU A 36 -33.62 -5.20 -18.09
C LEU A 36 -34.95 -5.06 -17.34
N ASP A 37 -35.83 -6.06 -17.40
CA ASP A 37 -37.08 -6.12 -16.63
C ASP A 37 -36.79 -6.13 -15.13
N ALA A 38 -35.86 -6.97 -14.67
CA ALA A 38 -35.48 -7.07 -13.26
C ALA A 38 -34.87 -5.77 -12.69
N VAL A 39 -34.38 -4.87 -13.54
CA VAL A 39 -33.89 -3.54 -13.13
C VAL A 39 -34.89 -2.41 -13.41
N GLY A 40 -36.10 -2.74 -13.88
CA GLY A 40 -37.16 -1.79 -14.19
C GLY A 40 -36.92 -0.94 -15.45
N LEU A 41 -36.06 -1.40 -16.36
CA LEU A 41 -35.75 -0.72 -17.63
C LEU A 41 -36.31 -1.44 -18.85
N GLY A 42 -36.89 -2.62 -18.69
CA GLY A 42 -37.46 -3.36 -19.82
C GLY A 42 -38.70 -2.70 -20.45
N ASP A 43 -39.30 -1.72 -19.77
CA ASP A 43 -40.31 -0.82 -20.36
C ASP A 43 -39.76 0.00 -21.55
N ALA A 44 -38.44 0.22 -21.65
CA ALA A 44 -37.82 0.89 -22.78
C ALA A 44 -37.53 -0.06 -23.97
N CYS A 45 -37.73 -1.37 -23.78
CA CYS A 45 -37.42 -2.40 -24.77
C CYS A 45 -38.65 -2.79 -25.58
N LEU A 46 -38.45 -3.02 -26.87
CA LEU A 46 -39.42 -3.61 -27.78
C LEU A 46 -38.86 -4.92 -28.32
N GLU A 47 -39.49 -6.02 -27.94
CA GLU A 47 -39.12 -7.35 -28.40
C GLU A 47 -39.87 -7.71 -29.67
N LEU A 48 -39.12 -7.90 -30.77
CA LEU A 48 -39.67 -8.28 -32.06
C LEU A 48 -38.92 -9.49 -32.59
N HIS A 49 -39.16 -10.62 -31.94
CA HIS A 49 -38.64 -11.91 -32.37
C HIS A 49 -39.75 -12.80 -32.95
N SER A 50 -39.44 -13.50 -34.05
CA SER A 50 -40.30 -14.40 -34.82
C SER A 50 -41.29 -13.73 -35.79
N HIS A 51 -41.66 -14.49 -36.81
CA HIS A 51 -42.74 -14.22 -37.76
C HIS A 51 -44.16 -14.29 -37.13
N LYS A 52 -44.26 -14.64 -35.84
CA LYS A 52 -45.52 -14.75 -35.08
C LYS A 52 -45.75 -13.60 -34.08
N ALA A 53 -44.88 -12.59 -34.02
CA ALA A 53 -45.05 -11.43 -33.14
C ALA A 53 -46.47 -10.85 -33.32
N SER A 54 -47.29 -10.95 -32.28
CA SER A 54 -48.70 -10.57 -32.35
C SER A 54 -48.82 -9.06 -32.41
N LYS A 55 -49.38 -8.55 -33.52
CA LYS A 55 -49.63 -7.11 -33.75
C LYS A 55 -50.34 -6.46 -32.55
N LYS A 56 -51.25 -7.20 -31.91
CA LYS A 56 -52.01 -6.77 -30.73
C LYS A 56 -51.11 -6.60 -29.51
N VAL A 57 -50.23 -7.57 -29.24
CA VAL A 57 -49.30 -7.54 -28.09
C VAL A 57 -48.36 -6.34 -28.20
N VAL A 58 -47.80 -6.08 -29.40
CA VAL A 58 -46.94 -4.91 -29.65
C VAL A 58 -47.66 -3.60 -29.36
N LEU A 59 -48.90 -3.44 -29.84
CA LEU A 59 -49.69 -2.24 -29.63
C LEU A 59 -50.10 -2.06 -28.15
N GLU A 60 -50.46 -3.14 -27.46
CA GLU A 60 -50.77 -3.13 -26.02
C GLU A 60 -49.54 -2.74 -25.20
N GLU A 61 -48.35 -3.21 -25.56
CA GLU A 61 -47.11 -2.87 -24.87
C GLU A 61 -46.74 -1.38 -25.05
N LEU A 62 -46.90 -0.84 -26.26
CA LEU A 62 -46.71 0.59 -26.54
C LEU A 62 -47.72 1.45 -25.78
N ARG A 63 -48.99 1.05 -25.77
CA ARG A 63 -50.06 1.73 -25.01
C ARG A 63 -49.77 1.71 -23.51
N ARG A 64 -49.34 0.56 -22.97
CA ARG A 64 -48.96 0.40 -21.56
C ARG A 64 -47.82 1.34 -21.19
N THR A 65 -46.79 1.42 -22.03
CA THR A 65 -45.59 2.23 -21.77
C THR A 65 -45.92 3.73 -21.74
N LEU A 66 -46.76 4.20 -22.66
CA LEU A 66 -47.27 5.58 -22.66
C LEU A 66 -48.11 5.93 -21.42
N GLY A 67 -48.77 4.94 -20.83
CA GLY A 67 -49.60 5.09 -19.62
C GLY A 67 -48.83 4.96 -18.30
N LEU A 68 -47.50 4.78 -18.32
CA LEU A 68 -46.71 4.62 -17.11
C LEU A 68 -46.67 5.93 -16.30
N GLY A 69 -46.87 5.80 -14.99
CA GLY A 69 -46.69 6.91 -14.05
C GLY A 69 -45.23 7.34 -13.91
N ARG A 70 -45.02 8.57 -13.41
CA ARG A 70 -43.69 9.15 -13.19
C ARG A 70 -42.91 8.35 -12.15
N PRO A 71 -41.68 7.88 -12.44
CA PRO A 71 -40.80 7.31 -11.43
C PRO A 71 -40.46 8.30 -10.32
N LYS A 72 -40.49 7.87 -9.07
CA LYS A 72 -40.06 8.66 -7.91
C LYS A 72 -38.54 8.50 -7.71
N LEU A 73 -37.86 9.61 -7.52
CA LEU A 73 -36.46 9.65 -7.08
C LEU A 73 -36.42 9.75 -5.56
N GLY A 74 -35.59 8.92 -4.91
CA GLY A 74 -35.28 9.05 -3.48
C GLY A 74 -34.29 10.19 -3.21
N PRO A 75 -34.14 10.62 -1.93
CA PRO A 75 -33.09 11.54 -1.53
C PRO A 75 -31.74 10.81 -1.48
N ASP A 76 -30.76 11.20 -2.30
CA ASP A 76 -29.52 10.42 -2.51
C ASP A 76 -28.20 11.24 -2.53
N GLU A 77 -28.23 12.58 -2.41
CA GLU A 77 -27.00 13.38 -2.49
C GLU A 77 -26.02 13.12 -1.32
N ASP A 78 -26.53 12.98 -0.11
CA ASP A 78 -25.69 12.73 1.07
C ASP A 78 -25.13 11.30 1.06
N ASP A 79 -25.93 10.31 0.65
CA ASP A 79 -25.49 8.92 0.47
C ASP A 79 -24.38 8.81 -0.58
N LEU A 80 -24.46 9.57 -1.68
CA LEU A 80 -23.42 9.65 -2.71
C LEU A 80 -22.11 10.24 -2.18
N ARG A 81 -22.18 11.33 -1.41
CA ARG A 81 -20.99 11.93 -0.77
C ARG A 81 -20.37 10.95 0.24
N MET A 82 -21.20 10.28 1.04
CA MET A 82 -20.75 9.28 2.00
C MET A 82 -20.12 8.07 1.31
N LEU A 83 -20.68 7.60 0.19
CA LEU A 83 -20.11 6.51 -0.61
C LEU A 83 -18.70 6.85 -1.11
N GLY A 84 -18.51 8.08 -1.59
CA GLY A 84 -17.20 8.60 -1.99
C GLY A 84 -16.20 8.57 -0.83
N ALA A 85 -16.58 9.11 0.33
CA ALA A 85 -15.73 9.11 1.52
C ALA A 85 -15.38 7.70 2.02
N MET A 86 -16.34 6.76 2.02
CA MET A 86 -16.09 5.37 2.40
C MET A 86 -15.12 4.69 1.43
N ARG A 87 -15.33 4.87 0.12
CA ARG A 87 -14.43 4.33 -0.92
C ARG A 87 -13.00 4.84 -0.74
N ASP A 88 -12.84 6.14 -0.55
CA ASP A 88 -11.53 6.78 -0.45
C ASP A 88 -10.80 6.33 0.83
N ARG A 89 -11.54 6.12 1.94
CA ARG A 89 -11.00 5.52 3.17
C ARG A 89 -10.53 4.07 2.98
N LEU A 90 -11.28 3.25 2.24
CA LEU A 90 -10.88 1.86 1.94
C LEU A 90 -9.61 1.83 1.07
N ASN A 91 -9.54 2.69 0.05
CA ASN A 91 -8.37 2.79 -0.82
C ASN A 91 -7.13 3.29 -0.06
N ALA A 92 -7.28 4.33 0.78
CA ALA A 92 -6.19 4.88 1.58
C ALA A 92 -5.56 3.82 2.50
N TYR A 93 -6.36 2.95 3.12
CA TYR A 93 -5.83 1.83 3.92
C TYR A 93 -5.08 0.82 3.05
N CYS A 94 -5.69 0.38 1.95
CA CYS A 94 -5.11 -0.59 1.03
C CYS A 94 -3.73 -0.13 0.52
N GLU A 95 -3.62 1.14 0.12
CA GLU A 95 -2.36 1.76 -0.30
C GLU A 95 -1.38 1.86 0.88
N ALA A 96 -1.85 2.28 2.06
CA ALA A 96 -1.00 2.46 3.23
C ALA A 96 -0.36 1.16 3.73
N VAL A 97 -1.00 -0.01 3.59
CA VAL A 97 -0.45 -1.29 4.05
C VAL A 97 0.38 -2.02 2.99
N ASN A 98 0.11 -1.76 1.69
CA ASN A 98 0.75 -2.45 0.57
C ASN A 98 1.78 -1.63 -0.23
N THR A 99 1.96 -0.34 0.07
CA THR A 99 3.02 0.47 -0.56
C THR A 99 4.35 0.32 0.18
N PRO A 100 5.50 0.14 -0.50
CA PRO A 100 6.81 0.09 0.14
C PRO A 100 7.11 1.31 1.01
N VAL A 101 7.79 1.12 2.14
CA VAL A 101 8.16 2.22 3.06
C VAL A 101 9.45 2.87 2.58
N GLY A 102 9.37 4.12 2.10
CA GLY A 102 10.55 4.82 1.55
C GLY A 102 11.20 4.04 0.41
N ALA A 103 12.55 3.99 0.39
CA ALA A 103 13.33 3.26 -0.61
C ALA A 103 13.55 1.76 -0.27
N SER A 104 12.96 1.25 0.82
CA SER A 104 13.24 -0.10 1.34
C SER A 104 12.79 -1.23 0.41
N GLY A 105 11.79 -0.97 -0.44
CA GLY A 105 11.13 -2.03 -1.22
C GLY A 105 10.34 -3.02 -0.37
N VAL A 106 10.08 -2.72 0.91
CA VAL A 106 9.34 -3.56 1.87
C VAL A 106 8.05 -2.86 2.26
N THR A 107 6.92 -3.56 2.17
CA THR A 107 5.61 -3.04 2.58
C THR A 107 5.35 -3.29 4.07
N PRO A 108 4.48 -2.51 4.75
CA PRO A 108 4.06 -2.82 6.12
C PRO A 108 3.53 -4.25 6.29
N PHE A 109 2.73 -4.74 5.34
CA PHE A 109 2.26 -6.13 5.31
C PHE A 109 3.41 -7.14 5.39
N GLN A 110 4.46 -6.96 4.57
CA GLN A 110 5.65 -7.82 4.60
C GLN A 110 6.44 -7.69 5.91
N ALA A 111 6.57 -6.47 6.43
CA ALA A 111 7.28 -6.21 7.68
C ALA A 111 6.58 -6.87 8.89
N PHE A 112 5.25 -6.82 8.97
CA PHE A 112 4.48 -7.55 9.98
C PHE A 112 4.74 -9.06 9.90
N GLY A 113 4.67 -9.63 8.70
CA GLY A 113 4.91 -11.06 8.51
C GLY A 113 6.32 -11.51 8.91
N GLU A 114 7.34 -10.72 8.58
CA GLU A 114 8.73 -11.00 8.98
C GLU A 114 8.95 -10.93 10.50
N LEU A 115 8.29 -10.01 11.19
CA LEU A 115 8.36 -9.92 12.64
C LEU A 115 7.67 -11.10 13.33
N LEU A 116 6.50 -11.51 12.83
CA LEU A 116 5.75 -12.64 13.38
C LEU A 116 6.53 -13.96 13.27
N ARG A 117 7.11 -14.26 12.09
CA ARG A 117 7.95 -15.46 11.90
C ARG A 117 9.16 -15.52 12.83
N ARG A 118 9.66 -14.36 13.26
CA ARG A 118 10.83 -14.25 14.14
C ARG A 118 10.47 -14.29 15.61
N HIS A 119 9.23 -13.98 15.98
CA HIS A 119 8.73 -14.06 17.35
C HIS A 119 8.60 -15.52 17.84
N GLU A 120 8.47 -16.49 16.93
CA GLU A 120 8.43 -17.92 17.26
C GLU A 120 9.80 -18.50 17.65
N ARG A 121 10.90 -17.83 17.29
CA ARG A 121 12.24 -18.20 17.73
C ARG A 121 12.54 -17.43 19.00
N GLN A 122 12.85 -18.14 20.09
CA GLN A 122 13.28 -17.51 21.34
C GLN A 122 14.56 -16.72 21.06
N VAL A 123 14.44 -15.39 20.98
CA VAL A 123 15.56 -14.46 20.77
C VAL A 123 15.88 -13.85 22.12
N ASP A 124 17.11 -14.05 22.59
CA ASP A 124 17.57 -13.48 23.84
C ASP A 124 17.69 -11.97 23.70
N ALA A 125 17.32 -11.24 24.74
CA ALA A 125 17.40 -9.78 24.72
C ALA A 125 18.88 -9.35 24.72
N PRO A 126 19.30 -8.47 23.80
CA PRO A 126 20.64 -7.93 23.83
C PRO A 126 20.79 -7.03 25.08
N PRO A 127 22.02 -6.83 25.58
CA PRO A 127 22.27 -6.02 26.78
C PRO A 127 21.89 -4.54 26.62
N ARG A 128 21.69 -4.09 25.37
CA ARG A 128 21.21 -2.75 25.04
C ARG A 128 20.34 -2.80 23.78
N PRO A 129 19.37 -1.88 23.62
CA PRO A 129 18.65 -1.71 22.38
C PRO A 129 19.60 -1.43 21.21
N LEU A 130 19.32 -2.04 20.07
CA LEU A 130 19.98 -1.67 18.83
C LEU A 130 19.35 -0.37 18.33
N GLU A 131 20.18 0.67 18.13
CA GLU A 131 19.72 1.96 17.63
C GLU A 131 20.59 2.39 16.46
N ILE A 132 19.99 2.41 15.26
CA ILE A 132 20.63 2.88 14.03
C ILE A 132 19.66 3.82 13.31
N PRO A 133 19.68 5.14 13.60
CA PRO A 133 18.70 6.08 13.05
C PRO A 133 18.66 6.12 11.52
N ALA A 134 19.83 6.04 10.87
CA ALA A 134 19.96 6.04 9.41
C ALA A 134 19.30 4.83 8.75
N MET A 135 19.08 3.75 9.51
CA MET A 135 18.49 2.52 9.02
C MET A 135 17.15 2.81 8.32
N ALA A 136 16.29 3.66 8.90
CA ALA A 136 14.96 3.99 8.37
C ALA A 136 14.93 4.50 6.91
N SER A 137 16.06 5.01 6.40
CA SER A 137 16.21 5.51 5.02
C SER A 137 16.86 4.54 4.05
N TRP A 138 17.37 3.41 4.52
CA TRP A 138 18.12 2.48 3.69
C TRP A 138 17.27 1.80 2.61
N SER A 139 17.88 1.60 1.45
CA SER A 139 17.32 0.78 0.40
C SER A 139 17.51 -0.71 0.68
N ARG A 140 16.86 -1.56 -0.12
CA ARG A 140 17.08 -3.02 -0.05
C ARG A 140 18.54 -3.41 -0.35
N VAL A 141 19.23 -2.62 -1.17
CA VAL A 141 20.65 -2.85 -1.52
C VAL A 141 21.54 -2.49 -0.34
N ASP A 142 21.28 -1.34 0.29
CA ASP A 142 22.00 -0.90 1.49
C ASP A 142 21.89 -1.92 2.63
N LEU A 143 20.68 -2.44 2.86
CA LEU A 143 20.45 -3.48 3.85
C LEU A 143 21.26 -4.74 3.54
N LYS A 144 21.22 -5.25 2.30
CA LYS A 144 21.94 -6.48 1.92
C LYS A 144 23.45 -6.33 2.10
N ARG A 145 24.03 -5.19 1.70
CA ARG A 145 25.46 -4.90 1.89
C ARG A 145 25.83 -4.95 3.36
N ARG A 146 25.10 -4.22 4.21
CA ARG A 146 25.38 -4.16 5.66
C ARG A 146 25.07 -5.48 6.37
N GLN A 147 24.07 -6.22 5.91
CA GLN A 147 23.75 -7.54 6.41
C GLN A 147 24.92 -8.52 6.22
N ALA A 148 25.63 -8.46 5.09
CA ALA A 148 26.81 -9.29 4.87
C ALA A 148 27.92 -8.99 5.89
N LEU A 149 28.13 -7.72 6.25
CA LEU A 149 29.06 -7.33 7.32
C LEU A 149 28.61 -7.85 8.70
N VAL A 150 27.32 -7.76 9.01
CA VAL A 150 26.77 -8.28 10.28
C VAL A 150 26.89 -9.81 10.36
N GLU A 151 26.69 -10.51 9.24
CA GLU A 151 26.85 -11.96 9.14
C GLU A 151 28.33 -12.37 9.32
N GLU A 152 29.25 -11.67 8.65
CA GLU A 152 30.69 -11.86 8.85
C GLU A 152 31.09 -11.60 10.31
N LEU A 153 30.52 -10.56 10.93
CA LEU A 153 30.78 -10.19 12.32
C LEU A 153 30.25 -11.26 13.29
N GLN A 154 29.05 -11.77 13.06
CA GLN A 154 28.48 -12.87 13.84
C GLN A 154 29.38 -14.10 13.77
N SER A 155 29.80 -14.51 12.57
CA SER A 155 30.71 -15.65 12.39
C SER A 155 32.05 -15.43 13.09
N ARG A 156 32.57 -14.19 13.09
CA ARG A 156 33.81 -13.85 13.78
C ARG A 156 33.66 -13.95 15.30
N VAL A 157 32.57 -13.42 15.86
CA VAL A 157 32.26 -13.50 17.29
C VAL A 157 32.03 -14.95 17.73
N ALA A 158 31.45 -15.79 16.87
CA ALA A 158 31.30 -17.23 17.16
C ALA A 158 32.65 -17.94 17.37
N VAL A 159 33.72 -17.46 16.73
CA VAL A 159 35.08 -17.99 16.89
C VAL A 159 35.82 -17.34 18.05
N VAL A 160 35.70 -16.01 18.20
CA VAL A 160 36.41 -15.22 19.23
C VAL A 160 35.80 -15.39 20.63
N GLY A 161 34.52 -15.78 20.71
CA GLY A 161 33.73 -15.65 21.94
C GLY A 161 33.36 -14.19 22.21
N VAL A 162 32.98 -13.86 23.45
CA VAL A 162 32.66 -12.48 23.85
C VAL A 162 33.94 -11.64 23.81
N PRO A 163 34.07 -10.65 22.89
CA PRO A 163 35.32 -9.92 22.70
C PRO A 163 35.83 -9.22 23.96
N ARG A 164 34.95 -8.66 24.80
CA ARG A 164 35.33 -8.03 26.09
C ARG A 164 35.90 -9.02 27.12
N ALA A 165 35.59 -10.31 26.98
CA ALA A 165 36.16 -11.36 27.83
C ALA A 165 37.42 -11.99 27.20
N HIS A 166 37.82 -11.55 26.00
CA HIS A 166 38.99 -12.09 25.31
C HIS A 166 40.28 -11.75 26.07
N PRO A 167 41.24 -12.68 26.21
CA PRO A 167 42.46 -12.46 26.98
C PRO A 167 43.25 -11.23 26.49
N PHE A 168 43.24 -10.92 25.20
CA PHE A 168 43.91 -9.74 24.60
C PHE A 168 43.01 -8.49 24.43
N TRP A 169 41.81 -8.47 25.01
CA TRP A 169 40.95 -7.27 24.96
C TRP A 169 41.73 -6.00 25.36
N GLY A 170 41.51 -4.87 24.70
CA GLY A 170 42.34 -3.66 24.85
C GLY A 170 43.37 -3.49 23.73
N SER A 171 43.80 -4.54 23.03
CA SER A 171 44.55 -4.39 21.78
C SER A 171 43.66 -3.74 20.70
N ARG A 172 44.13 -2.65 20.07
CA ARG A 172 43.44 -1.96 18.96
C ARG A 172 43.92 -2.36 17.58
N ARG A 173 44.97 -3.18 17.53
CA ARG A 173 45.60 -3.64 16.29
C ARG A 173 44.58 -4.30 15.35
N THR A 174 44.59 -3.89 14.08
CA THR A 174 43.69 -4.39 13.03
C THR A 174 44.38 -5.26 11.97
N VAL A 175 45.72 -5.30 11.94
CA VAL A 175 46.49 -6.11 10.99
C VAL A 175 47.61 -6.83 11.72
N LEU A 176 47.79 -8.12 11.46
CA LEU A 176 48.89 -8.93 12.00
C LEU A 176 49.46 -9.79 10.87
N LEU A 177 50.71 -9.55 10.49
CA LEU A 177 51.38 -10.35 9.48
C LEU A 177 51.80 -11.71 10.07
N PRO A 178 51.87 -12.79 9.27
CA PRO A 178 52.33 -14.10 9.76
C PRO A 178 53.71 -14.05 10.42
N THR A 179 54.62 -13.22 9.91
CA THR A 179 55.97 -13.00 10.44
C THR A 179 55.99 -12.22 11.75
N GLU A 180 54.91 -11.54 12.11
CA GLU A 180 54.79 -10.77 13.36
C GLU A 180 54.33 -11.63 14.54
N GLY A 181 53.84 -12.85 14.30
CA GLY A 181 53.42 -13.76 15.37
C GLY A 181 54.58 -14.15 16.29
N ASP A 182 55.74 -14.49 15.71
CA ASP A 182 56.94 -14.78 16.48
C ASP A 182 57.46 -13.54 17.20
N ARG A 183 57.39 -12.37 16.56
CA ARG A 183 57.73 -11.09 17.19
C ARG A 183 56.84 -10.79 18.40
N ALA A 184 55.54 -11.04 18.32
CA ALA A 184 54.61 -10.87 19.44
C ALA A 184 54.98 -11.80 20.60
N ARG A 185 55.29 -13.07 20.30
CA ARG A 185 55.69 -14.07 21.28
C ARG A 185 57.02 -13.71 21.94
N ASP A 186 57.97 -13.15 21.19
CA ASP A 186 59.25 -12.68 21.71
C ASP A 186 59.11 -11.45 22.62
N LEU A 187 58.30 -10.46 22.22
CA LEU A 187 57.99 -9.28 23.04
C LEU A 187 57.28 -9.65 24.34
N LEU A 188 56.33 -10.60 24.30
CA LEU A 188 55.66 -11.11 25.50
C LEU A 188 56.63 -11.83 26.43
N ARG A 189 57.47 -12.73 25.90
CA ARG A 189 58.48 -13.44 26.70
C ARG A 189 59.51 -12.49 27.29
N ALA A 190 59.92 -11.45 26.54
CA ALA A 190 60.80 -10.40 27.04
C ALA A 190 60.14 -9.65 28.21
N SER A 191 58.88 -9.22 28.03
CA SER A 191 58.08 -8.54 29.06
C SER A 191 57.90 -9.39 30.31
N CYS A 192 57.60 -10.70 30.20
CA CYS A 192 57.54 -11.60 31.36
C CYS A 192 58.88 -11.68 32.10
N ARG A 193 59.99 -11.80 31.36
CA ARG A 193 61.33 -11.90 31.96
C ARG A 193 61.74 -10.62 32.66
N SER A 194 61.54 -9.45 32.05
CA SER A 194 61.90 -8.17 32.65
C SER A 194 60.99 -7.80 33.82
N THR A 195 59.70 -8.15 33.78
CA THR A 195 58.76 -8.02 34.92
C THR A 195 59.19 -8.89 36.10
N GLY A 196 59.46 -10.18 35.87
CA GLY A 196 59.92 -11.10 36.92
C GLY A 196 61.28 -10.69 37.49
N LEU A 197 62.24 -10.29 36.63
CA LEU A 197 63.53 -9.78 37.07
C LEU A 197 63.36 -8.54 37.95
N LEU A 198 62.53 -7.57 37.53
CA LEU A 198 62.25 -6.35 38.28
C LEU A 198 61.69 -6.66 39.67
N ARG A 199 60.69 -7.54 39.75
CA ARG A 199 60.11 -7.98 41.03
C ARG A 199 61.18 -8.59 41.93
N ASP A 200 62.00 -9.50 41.41
CA ASP A 200 63.01 -10.20 42.21
C ASP A 200 64.13 -9.27 42.69
N VAL A 201 64.60 -8.34 41.85
CA VAL A 201 65.62 -7.36 42.26
C VAL A 201 65.06 -6.30 43.21
N ALA A 202 63.81 -5.87 43.02
CA ALA A 202 63.13 -4.94 43.92
C ALA A 202 62.87 -5.60 45.29
N ALA A 203 62.41 -6.85 45.32
CA ALA A 203 62.21 -7.60 46.57
C ALA A 203 63.53 -7.80 47.32
N ARG A 204 64.64 -8.07 46.63
CA ARG A 204 65.98 -8.15 47.24
C ARG A 204 66.45 -6.80 47.80
N LEU A 205 66.16 -5.68 47.14
CA LEU A 205 66.48 -4.35 47.64
C LEU A 205 65.60 -3.99 48.85
N ALA A 206 64.31 -4.30 48.79
CA ALA A 206 63.36 -4.10 49.89
C ALA A 206 63.77 -4.91 51.12
N ALA A 207 64.06 -6.20 50.95
CA ALA A 207 64.57 -7.06 52.02
C ALA A 207 65.88 -6.53 52.61
N PHE A 208 66.80 -6.02 51.78
CA PHE A 208 68.03 -5.40 52.25
C PHE A 208 67.77 -4.14 53.11
N LEU A 209 66.79 -3.32 52.73
CA LEU A 209 66.40 -2.11 53.44
C LEU A 209 65.40 -2.36 54.60
N HIS A 210 65.06 -3.62 54.89
CA HIS A 210 63.99 -4.01 55.82
C HIS A 210 62.62 -3.37 55.50
N LEU A 211 62.33 -3.18 54.22
CA LEU A 211 61.08 -2.63 53.69
C LEU A 211 60.21 -3.73 53.08
N PRO A 212 58.88 -3.53 53.01
CA PRO A 212 58.02 -4.41 52.23
C PRO A 212 58.40 -4.37 50.74
N PRO A 213 58.24 -5.49 50.00
CA PRO A 213 58.45 -5.49 48.56
C PRO A 213 57.48 -4.53 47.88
N ALA A 214 57.96 -3.83 46.84
CA ALA A 214 57.13 -2.90 46.07
C ALA A 214 56.18 -3.66 45.13
N ALA A 215 54.88 -3.45 45.28
CA ALA A 215 53.83 -4.08 44.47
C ALA A 215 53.48 -3.27 43.22
N ASN A 216 53.74 -1.96 43.23
CA ASN A 216 53.42 -1.05 42.13
C ASN A 216 54.55 -0.03 41.89
N ARG A 217 54.40 0.75 40.83
CA ARG A 217 55.38 1.76 40.41
C ARG A 217 55.66 2.81 41.49
N GLU A 218 54.63 3.28 42.18
CA GLU A 218 54.77 4.31 43.21
C GLU A 218 55.59 3.82 44.41
N GLU A 219 55.33 2.58 44.84
CA GLU A 219 56.08 1.90 45.89
C GLU A 219 57.53 1.59 45.46
N LEU A 220 57.74 1.25 44.18
CA LEU A 220 59.07 1.03 43.63
C LEU A 220 59.89 2.33 43.62
N GLU A 221 59.26 3.44 43.25
CA GLU A 221 59.88 4.76 43.36
C GLU A 221 60.16 5.14 44.81
N ALA A 222 59.26 4.82 45.75
CA ALA A 222 59.47 5.03 47.18
C ALA A 222 60.65 4.19 47.70
N LEU A 223 60.77 2.94 47.27
CA LEU A 223 61.88 2.05 47.58
C LEU A 223 63.21 2.61 47.05
N MET A 224 63.22 3.12 45.82
CA MET A 224 64.40 3.76 45.22
C MET A 224 64.77 5.08 45.91
N ARG A 225 63.77 5.87 46.37
CA ARG A 225 64.00 7.06 47.20
C ARG A 225 64.60 6.68 48.55
N ALA A 226 64.10 5.63 49.20
CA ALA A 226 64.62 5.08 50.45
C ALA A 226 66.08 4.61 50.29
N ALA A 227 66.38 3.84 49.23
CA ALA A 227 67.75 3.41 48.93
C ALA A 227 68.72 4.60 48.74
N ARG A 228 68.31 5.62 47.98
CA ARG A 228 69.08 6.86 47.79
C ARG A 228 69.27 7.65 49.08
N ARG A 229 68.29 7.59 49.99
CA ARG A 229 68.39 8.25 51.30
C ARG A 229 69.38 7.51 52.20
N ALA A 230 69.31 6.18 52.20
CA ALA A 230 70.20 5.31 52.93
C ALA A 230 71.66 5.38 52.47
N SER A 231 71.91 5.59 51.17
CA SER A 231 73.30 5.74 50.68
C SER A 231 74.02 7.00 51.16
N LYS A 232 73.32 7.89 51.89
CA LYS A 232 73.90 9.09 52.52
C LYS A 232 73.94 9.00 54.05
N ALA A 233 73.73 7.80 54.62
CA ALA A 233 73.59 7.57 56.06
C ALA A 233 74.92 7.58 56.84
N ASP A 234 76.07 7.40 56.18
CA ASP A 234 77.39 7.40 56.85
C ASP A 234 77.65 8.68 57.67
N GLN A 235 77.01 9.79 57.31
CA GLN A 235 77.15 11.07 57.99
C GLN A 235 76.36 11.16 59.30
N VAL A 236 75.52 10.18 59.65
CA VAL A 236 74.54 10.28 60.76
C VAL A 236 74.64 9.19 61.83
N HIS A 237 75.62 8.29 61.74
CA HIS A 237 75.85 7.26 62.77
C HIS A 237 76.12 7.86 64.16
N GLY A 238 75.48 7.27 65.18
CA GLY A 238 75.57 7.69 66.59
C GLY A 238 74.44 8.60 67.07
N ALA A 239 73.52 9.03 66.19
CA ALA A 239 72.34 9.81 66.54
C ALA A 239 71.10 8.90 66.71
N ASP A 240 70.17 9.25 67.61
CA ASP A 240 68.91 8.54 67.78
C ASP A 240 67.91 8.95 66.68
N LEU A 241 68.05 8.33 65.50
CA LEU A 241 67.20 8.62 64.34
C LEU A 241 65.76 8.14 64.50
N ARG A 242 65.46 7.28 65.49
CA ARG A 242 64.10 6.75 65.72
C ARG A 242 63.18 7.74 66.41
N SER A 243 63.74 8.68 67.18
CA SER A 243 62.93 9.61 67.95
C SER A 243 62.19 10.64 67.06
N GLU A 244 60.89 10.81 67.26
CA GLU A 244 60.11 11.88 66.62
C GLU A 244 60.47 13.28 67.13
N ASP A 245 61.28 13.37 68.18
CA ASP A 245 61.70 14.64 68.78
C ASP A 245 62.51 15.51 67.82
N TRP A 246 63.12 14.93 66.78
CA TRP A 246 63.74 15.71 65.70
C TRP A 246 62.76 16.70 65.06
N LEU A 247 61.51 16.27 64.83
CA LEU A 247 60.44 17.14 64.32
C LEU A 247 59.78 17.93 65.44
N ALA A 248 59.47 17.29 66.57
CA ALA A 248 58.72 17.92 67.65
C ALA A 248 59.48 19.09 68.31
N HIS A 249 60.80 18.97 68.42
CA HIS A 249 61.70 19.96 69.00
C HIS A 249 62.55 20.68 67.95
N ARG A 250 62.10 20.75 66.70
CA ARG A 250 62.85 21.40 65.62
C ARG A 250 63.27 22.84 65.97
N GLY A 251 62.35 23.63 66.51
CA GLY A 251 62.62 25.01 66.91
C GLY A 251 63.65 25.10 68.03
N ASP A 252 63.55 24.22 69.03
CA ASP A 252 64.48 24.14 70.15
C ASP A 252 65.88 23.73 69.69
N LEU A 253 65.98 22.79 68.74
CA LEU A 253 67.25 22.36 68.13
C LEU A 253 67.86 23.45 67.25
N GLU A 254 67.07 24.19 66.48
CA GLU A 254 67.55 25.35 65.71
C GLU A 254 68.09 26.45 66.63
N GLU A 255 67.38 26.76 67.74
CA GLU A 255 67.83 27.70 68.77
C GLU A 255 69.12 27.24 69.46
N LEU A 256 69.21 25.94 69.80
CA LEU A 256 70.39 25.32 70.39
C LEU A 256 71.61 25.41 69.47
N LEU A 257 71.45 25.09 68.19
CA LEU A 257 72.54 25.12 67.21
C LEU A 257 73.02 26.55 66.95
N ASP A 258 72.10 27.53 66.85
CA ASP A 258 72.44 28.96 66.77
C ASP A 258 73.21 29.42 68.02
N ALA A 259 72.73 29.03 69.21
CA ALA A 259 73.38 29.37 70.47
C ALA A 259 74.78 28.77 70.58
N GLY A 260 74.95 27.50 70.22
CA GLY A 260 76.22 26.79 70.20
C GLY A 260 77.22 27.39 69.21
N ALA A 261 76.80 27.61 67.96
CA ALA A 261 77.64 28.23 66.94
C ALA A 261 78.05 29.66 67.32
N THR A 262 77.10 30.45 67.87
CA THR A 262 77.37 31.81 68.36
C THR A 262 78.34 31.79 69.54
N LEU A 263 78.18 30.85 70.49
CA LEU A 263 79.06 30.72 71.65
C LEU A 263 80.49 30.37 71.23
N ALA A 264 80.64 29.39 70.32
CA ALA A 264 81.94 29.01 69.76
C ALA A 264 82.61 30.19 69.03
N GLU A 265 81.85 31.02 68.30
CA GLU A 265 82.37 32.22 67.66
C GLU A 265 82.83 33.29 68.66
N ILE A 266 82.05 33.53 69.72
CA ILE A 266 82.42 34.47 70.78
C ILE A 266 83.72 34.02 71.46
N HIS A 267 83.83 32.75 71.83
CA HIS A 267 85.05 32.18 72.40
C HIS A 267 86.24 32.32 71.44
N ARG A 268 86.09 31.92 70.17
CA ARG A 268 87.15 32.06 69.15
C ARG A 268 87.69 33.49 69.04
N ARG A 269 86.80 34.48 69.08
CA ARG A 269 87.16 35.89 68.90
C ARG A 269 87.77 36.54 70.15
N HIS A 270 87.32 36.13 71.34
CA HIS A 270 87.63 36.86 72.57
C HIS A 270 88.45 36.06 73.59
N ASP A 271 88.57 34.74 73.47
CA ASP A 271 89.46 33.93 74.29
C ASP A 271 90.92 34.42 74.29
N PRO A 272 91.52 34.97 73.22
CA PRO A 272 92.88 35.49 73.28
C PRO A 272 93.04 36.66 74.27
N VAL A 273 91.97 37.41 74.52
CA VAL A 273 91.97 38.66 75.30
C VAL A 273 91.40 38.45 76.70
N LEU A 274 90.51 37.48 76.90
CA LEU A 274 89.84 37.20 78.16
C LEU A 274 90.47 36.01 78.90
N LEU A 275 90.52 36.12 80.22
CA LEU A 275 90.88 35.02 81.11
C LEU A 275 89.76 33.97 81.12
N PRO A 276 90.04 32.67 81.30
CA PRO A 276 89.01 31.64 81.38
C PRO A 276 87.92 31.95 82.42
N GLU A 277 88.29 32.54 83.56
CA GLU A 277 87.40 32.92 84.65
C GLU A 277 86.47 34.09 84.27
N ALA A 278 86.77 34.81 83.19
CA ALA A 278 85.94 35.91 82.68
C ALA A 278 84.53 35.45 82.33
N TRP A 279 84.42 34.24 81.76
CA TRP A 279 83.19 33.72 81.18
C TRP A 279 82.13 33.38 82.22
N ASP A 280 82.51 33.23 83.49
CA ASP A 280 81.61 32.92 84.60
C ASP A 280 81.30 34.13 85.49
N ARG A 281 81.92 35.29 85.22
CA ARG A 281 81.68 36.50 86.01
C ARG A 281 80.39 37.21 85.59
N ASP A 282 79.62 37.65 86.58
CA ASP A 282 78.53 38.58 86.34
C ASP A 282 79.06 40.00 86.19
N LEU A 283 79.00 40.51 84.96
CA LEU A 283 79.50 41.84 84.60
C LEU A 283 78.35 42.81 84.29
N GLN A 284 77.10 42.48 84.63
CA GLN A 284 75.96 43.37 84.40
C GLN A 284 76.15 44.74 85.10
N GLU A 285 76.54 44.70 86.37
CA GLU A 285 76.78 45.89 87.17
C GLU A 285 78.00 46.66 86.65
N ALA A 286 79.08 45.95 86.29
CA ALA A 286 80.28 46.54 85.68
C ALA A 286 79.97 47.23 84.34
N ARG A 287 79.14 46.60 83.47
CA ARG A 287 78.68 47.19 82.21
C ARG A 287 77.89 48.47 82.43
N ARG A 288 76.97 48.46 83.41
CA ARG A 288 76.13 49.61 83.75
C ARG A 288 76.99 50.77 84.20
N ASP A 289 77.91 50.52 85.14
CA ASP A 289 78.81 51.54 85.67
C ASP A 289 79.77 52.08 84.60
N LEU A 290 80.32 51.22 83.73
CA LEU A 290 81.15 51.65 82.59
C LEU A 290 80.37 52.51 81.59
N ASN A 291 79.12 52.16 81.26
CA ASN A 291 78.32 52.94 80.31
C ASN A 291 77.85 54.29 80.90
N VAL A 292 77.49 54.33 82.19
CA VAL A 292 77.03 55.56 82.87
C VAL A 292 78.18 56.52 83.12
N TYR A 293 79.28 56.06 83.71
CA TYR A 293 80.37 56.93 84.16
C TYR A 293 81.52 57.05 83.15
N GLY A 294 81.64 56.10 82.19
CA GLY A 294 82.75 56.06 81.25
C GLY A 294 82.69 57.09 80.13
N ARG A 295 81.54 57.70 79.84
CA ARG A 295 81.38 58.62 78.69
C ARG A 295 81.97 60.03 78.92
N SER A 296 82.13 60.48 80.17
CA SER A 296 82.67 61.83 80.49
C SER A 296 84.11 61.76 81.02
N TRP A 297 85.07 62.19 80.20
CA TRP A 297 86.51 61.98 80.42
C TRP A 297 87.08 62.61 81.72
N TRP A 298 86.55 63.75 82.18
CA TRP A 298 87.04 64.44 83.38
C TRP A 298 86.49 63.89 84.72
N TRP A 299 85.36 63.17 84.72
CA TRP A 299 84.78 62.57 85.93
C TRP A 299 85.34 61.17 86.25
N ARG A 300 86.00 60.52 85.29
CA ARG A 300 86.54 59.15 85.41
C ARG A 300 87.42 58.91 86.66
N PRO A 301 88.34 59.82 87.07
CA PRO A 301 89.14 59.58 88.28
C PRO A 301 88.34 59.69 89.58
N PHE A 302 87.23 60.43 89.59
CA PHE A 302 86.43 60.69 90.80
C PHE A 302 85.30 59.66 91.00
N SER A 303 84.83 58.97 89.96
CA SER A 303 83.77 57.96 90.10
C SER A 303 84.28 56.66 90.74
N GLY A 304 83.79 56.35 91.94
CA GLY A 304 84.03 55.08 92.63
C GLY A 304 83.46 53.88 91.87
N GLY A 305 82.33 54.06 91.17
CA GLY A 305 81.70 53.05 90.31
C GLY A 305 82.56 52.73 89.09
N TYR A 306 83.04 53.75 88.36
CA TYR A 306 83.93 53.56 87.19
C TYR A 306 85.22 52.82 87.57
N ARG A 307 85.87 53.18 88.70
CA ARG A 307 87.07 52.50 89.18
C ARG A 307 86.82 51.04 89.61
N ARG A 308 85.61 50.72 90.07
CA ARG A 308 85.21 49.34 90.42
C ARG A 308 84.95 48.53 89.15
N ALA A 309 84.20 49.09 88.20
CA ALA A 309 83.92 48.48 86.90
C ALA A 309 85.19 48.26 86.05
N ARG A 310 86.11 49.23 86.00
CA ARG A 310 87.41 49.09 85.31
C ARG A 310 88.31 48.05 85.98
N ARG A 311 88.26 47.92 87.32
CA ARG A 311 88.93 46.83 88.03
C ARG A 311 88.31 45.47 87.73
N SER A 312 86.98 45.38 87.70
CA SER A 312 86.28 44.14 87.31
C SER A 312 86.59 43.73 85.86
N LEU A 313 86.71 44.70 84.93
CA LEU A 313 87.11 44.45 83.54
C LEU A 313 88.61 44.08 83.41
N ALA A 314 89.49 44.77 84.12
CA ALA A 314 90.92 44.40 84.15
C ALA A 314 91.13 43.00 84.75
N ALA A 315 90.36 42.62 85.77
CA ALA A 315 90.47 41.33 86.44
C ALA A 315 90.04 40.13 85.58
N ILE A 316 89.43 40.37 84.42
CA ILE A 316 88.98 39.33 83.49
C ILE A 316 89.72 39.36 82.16
N CYS A 317 90.62 40.32 81.92
CA CYS A 317 91.46 40.38 80.74
C CYS A 317 92.82 39.73 81.02
N ARG A 318 93.42 39.05 80.03
CA ARG A 318 94.77 38.47 80.14
C ARG A 318 95.89 39.53 80.18
N GLY A 319 95.57 40.76 79.82
CA GLY A 319 96.46 41.93 79.88
C GLY A 319 95.67 43.19 80.23
N GLU A 320 96.20 44.36 79.88
CA GLU A 320 95.47 45.60 80.09
C GLU A 320 94.15 45.63 79.30
N PRO A 321 93.04 46.07 79.93
CA PRO A 321 91.76 46.15 79.23
C PRO A 321 91.82 47.19 78.09
N PRO A 322 91.03 47.03 77.01
CA PRO A 322 91.05 47.92 75.85
C PRO A 322 90.89 49.38 76.26
N GLY A 323 91.65 50.31 75.65
CA GLY A 323 91.64 51.72 76.06
C GLY A 323 90.34 52.48 75.74
N LYS A 324 89.61 52.07 74.69
CA LYS A 324 88.36 52.72 74.26
C LYS A 324 87.14 52.15 75.01
N LEU A 325 86.23 53.03 75.41
CA LEU A 325 85.02 52.64 76.13
C LEU A 325 84.13 51.69 75.33
N ASP A 326 83.97 51.92 74.02
CA ASP A 326 83.12 51.07 73.19
C ASP A 326 83.70 49.65 73.08
N ASP A 327 85.03 49.51 73.01
CA ASP A 327 85.70 48.20 73.00
C ASP A 327 85.58 47.49 74.37
N GLN A 328 85.63 48.26 75.47
CA GLN A 328 85.38 47.75 76.83
C GLN A 328 83.93 47.25 76.99
N LEU A 329 82.96 48.00 76.51
CA LEU A 329 81.54 47.62 76.53
C LEU A 329 81.28 46.42 75.61
N ALA A 330 81.88 46.38 74.42
CA ALA A 330 81.76 45.27 73.49
C ALA A 330 82.33 43.96 74.07
N LEU A 331 83.45 44.05 74.80
CA LEU A 331 84.06 42.90 75.46
C LEU A 331 83.18 42.37 76.61
N ILE A 332 82.57 43.26 77.40
CA ILE A 332 81.60 42.87 78.45
C ILE A 332 80.32 42.30 77.83
N ASP A 333 79.83 42.92 76.75
CA ASP A 333 78.67 42.44 76.00
C ASP A 333 78.90 41.05 75.41
N ALA A 334 80.12 40.76 74.95
CA ALA A 334 80.51 39.42 74.50
C ALA A 334 80.43 38.38 75.63
N VAL A 335 80.92 38.70 76.83
CA VAL A 335 80.82 37.82 78.02
C VAL A 335 79.37 37.60 78.44
N ILE A 336 78.55 38.66 78.49
CA ILE A 336 77.13 38.56 78.81
C ILE A 336 76.38 37.74 77.76
N LYS A 337 76.68 37.94 76.48
CA LYS A 337 76.09 37.20 75.37
C LYS A 337 76.51 35.72 75.41
N ALA A 338 77.78 35.43 75.71
CA ALA A 338 78.27 34.06 75.91
C ALA A 338 77.51 33.34 77.02
N ARG A 339 77.33 33.98 78.19
CA ARG A 339 76.56 33.42 79.31
C ARG A 339 75.11 33.12 78.91
N ARG A 340 74.43 34.06 78.23
CA ARG A 340 73.06 33.83 77.73
C ARG A 340 72.98 32.68 76.74
N ARG A 341 73.94 32.55 75.80
CA ARG A 341 73.96 31.42 74.85
C ARG A 341 74.28 30.10 75.55
N ARG A 342 75.15 30.10 76.56
CA ARG A 342 75.43 28.95 77.43
C ARG A 342 74.18 28.49 78.19
N ASP A 343 73.37 29.42 78.69
CA ASP A 343 72.10 29.09 79.35
C ASP A 343 71.09 28.43 78.39
N VAL A 344 71.05 28.86 77.12
CA VAL A 344 70.25 28.22 76.06
C VAL A 344 70.77 26.81 75.76
N ILE A 345 72.09 26.61 75.69
CA ILE A 345 72.69 25.29 75.48
C ILE A 345 72.34 24.34 76.63
N ARG A 346 72.45 24.79 77.89
CA ARG A 346 72.09 24.00 79.07
C ARG A 346 70.60 23.68 79.15
N ARG A 347 69.73 24.63 78.75
CA ARG A 347 68.28 24.41 78.73
C ARG A 347 67.90 23.25 77.81
N HIS A 348 68.52 23.18 76.63
CA HIS A 348 68.21 22.21 75.59
C HIS A 348 69.09 20.95 75.65
N GLU A 349 70.04 20.88 76.58
CA GLU A 349 70.98 19.78 76.77
C GLU A 349 70.32 18.40 76.95
N PRO A 350 69.22 18.22 77.71
CA PRO A 350 68.59 16.91 77.86
C PRO A 350 68.08 16.31 76.54
N VAL A 351 67.53 17.17 75.65
CA VAL A 351 67.04 16.77 74.33
C VAL A 351 68.20 16.53 73.37
N ALA A 352 69.21 17.40 73.41
CA ALA A 352 70.40 17.31 72.57
C ALA A 352 71.24 16.06 72.86
N ALA A 353 71.49 15.75 74.13
CA ALA A 353 72.27 14.59 74.54
C ALA A 353 71.60 13.27 74.14
N ARG A 354 70.27 13.19 74.21
CA ARG A 354 69.49 12.03 73.74
C ARG A 354 69.56 11.90 72.22
N LEU A 355 69.31 12.97 71.49
CA LEU A 355 69.19 12.94 70.03
C LEU A 355 70.54 12.80 69.31
N PHE A 356 71.55 13.58 69.70
CA PHE A 356 72.87 13.53 69.07
C PHE A 356 73.77 12.42 69.62
N GLY A 357 73.39 11.81 70.75
CA GLY A 357 74.11 10.70 71.37
C GLY A 357 75.59 11.03 71.63
N PRO A 358 76.54 10.15 71.26
CA PRO A 358 77.99 10.37 71.46
C PRO A 358 78.56 11.60 70.74
N ARG A 359 77.82 12.20 69.80
CA ARG A 359 78.24 13.43 69.09
C ARG A 359 77.99 14.69 69.91
N TRP A 360 77.16 14.62 70.95
CA TRP A 360 76.99 15.71 71.90
C TRP A 360 78.18 15.78 72.86
N GLN A 361 78.92 16.89 72.83
CA GLN A 361 80.07 17.15 73.73
C GLN A 361 79.83 18.41 74.57
N GLY A 362 78.56 18.71 74.87
CA GLY A 362 78.17 19.96 75.53
C GLY A 362 78.59 21.17 74.71
N GLU A 363 79.14 22.20 75.36
CA GLU A 363 79.60 23.43 74.72
C GLU A 363 80.71 23.22 73.67
N ARG A 364 81.43 22.09 73.73
CA ARG A 364 82.53 21.73 72.81
C ARG A 364 82.07 20.96 71.58
N SER A 365 80.76 20.78 71.41
CA SER A 365 80.18 20.07 70.28
C SER A 365 80.61 20.68 68.94
N HIS A 366 80.74 19.83 67.92
CA HIS A 366 81.03 20.30 66.57
C HIS A 366 79.75 20.81 65.89
N TRP A 367 79.39 22.07 66.16
CA TRP A 367 78.09 22.67 65.82
C TRP A 367 77.71 22.56 64.34
N GLU A 368 78.68 22.67 63.42
CA GLU A 368 78.41 22.54 61.98
C GLU A 368 77.98 21.11 61.60
N ALA A 369 78.59 20.08 62.20
CA ALA A 369 78.20 18.70 61.97
C ALA A 369 76.84 18.37 62.61
N LEU A 370 76.55 18.90 63.81
CA LEU A 370 75.25 18.73 64.45
C LEU A 370 74.13 19.44 63.65
N ALA A 371 74.41 20.59 63.04
CA ALA A 371 73.46 21.29 62.18
C ALA A 371 73.15 20.51 60.89
N LYS A 372 74.18 19.95 60.23
CA LYS A 372 73.99 19.08 59.05
C LYS A 372 73.18 17.83 59.40
N LEU A 373 73.47 17.20 60.53
CA LEU A 373 72.74 16.04 61.05
C LEU A 373 71.28 16.37 61.35
N THR A 374 71.02 17.48 62.06
CA THR A 374 69.65 17.91 62.40
C THR A 374 68.83 18.15 61.15
N LYS A 375 69.38 18.86 60.15
CA LYS A 375 68.70 19.10 58.87
C LYS A 375 68.38 17.79 58.15
N TRP A 376 69.30 16.82 58.18
CA TRP A 376 69.09 15.51 57.57
C TRP A 376 68.02 14.68 58.30
N ALA A 377 68.03 14.64 59.63
CA ALA A 377 67.09 13.88 60.45
C ALA A 377 65.66 14.47 60.40
N VAL A 378 65.54 15.80 60.48
CA VAL A 378 64.25 16.51 60.31
C VAL A 378 63.63 16.21 58.95
N GLN A 379 64.43 16.27 57.88
CA GLN A 379 63.93 15.99 56.54
C GLN A 379 63.53 14.51 56.35
N LEU A 380 64.24 13.57 56.99
CA LEU A 380 63.89 12.14 56.97
C LEU A 380 62.51 11.91 57.60
N HIS A 381 62.30 12.43 58.81
CA HIS A 381 61.02 12.32 59.50
C HIS A 381 59.88 13.04 58.77
N HIS A 382 60.15 14.19 58.14
CA HIS A 382 59.18 14.86 57.28
C HIS A 382 58.79 13.98 56.07
N ASP A 383 59.75 13.33 55.41
CA ASP A 383 59.51 12.47 54.25
C ASP A 383 58.73 11.20 54.63
N VAL A 384 58.97 10.64 55.83
CA VAL A 384 58.18 9.54 56.38
C VAL A 384 56.74 9.97 56.72
N ARG A 385 56.56 11.10 57.41
CA ARG A 385 55.22 11.63 57.76
C ARG A 385 54.39 12.01 56.54
N ALA A 386 55.04 12.47 55.46
CA ALA A 386 54.39 12.76 54.19
C ALA A 386 54.17 11.51 53.31
N HIS A 387 54.39 10.30 53.84
CA HIS A 387 54.30 9.02 53.13
C HIS A 387 55.17 8.91 51.86
N ARG A 388 56.22 9.74 51.75
CA ARG A 388 57.16 9.72 50.61
C ARG A 388 58.24 8.66 50.76
N LEU A 389 58.51 8.26 52.01
CA LEU A 389 59.39 7.17 52.41
C LEU A 389 58.62 6.25 53.38
N PRO A 390 58.80 4.92 53.29
CA PRO A 390 58.16 3.99 54.21
C PRO A 390 58.77 4.07 55.61
N GLY A 391 57.93 4.10 56.65
CA GLY A 391 58.33 4.25 58.07
C GLY A 391 59.42 3.29 58.57
N PRO A 392 59.42 1.99 58.21
CA PRO A 392 60.45 1.04 58.63
C PRO A 392 61.88 1.40 58.18
N ILE A 393 62.04 2.37 57.27
CA ILE A 393 63.37 2.89 56.90
C ILE A 393 64.12 3.49 58.10
N LEU A 394 63.40 4.00 59.11
CA LEU A 394 63.99 4.56 60.32
C LEU A 394 64.76 3.48 61.11
N ASP A 395 64.24 2.25 61.13
CA ASP A 395 64.87 1.13 61.83
C ASP A 395 66.12 0.62 61.11
N PHE A 396 66.09 0.60 59.77
CA PHE A 396 67.25 0.24 58.95
C PHE A 396 68.39 1.26 59.14
N LEU A 397 68.08 2.56 59.08
CA LEU A 397 69.08 3.64 59.20
C LEU A 397 69.68 3.77 60.60
N ALA A 398 68.99 3.28 61.63
CA ALA A 398 69.48 3.27 63.01
C ALA A 398 70.48 2.13 63.28
N GLY A 399 70.61 1.14 62.37
CA GLY A 399 71.58 0.05 62.44
C GLY A 399 72.89 0.32 61.68
N PRO A 400 73.89 -0.59 61.77
CA PRO A 400 75.06 -0.52 60.89
C PRO A 400 74.61 -0.64 59.44
N THR A 401 74.82 0.42 58.65
CA THR A 401 74.38 0.49 57.26
C THR A 401 75.55 0.15 56.35
N ASP A 402 75.45 -0.91 55.56
CA ASP A 402 76.43 -1.22 54.51
C ASP A 402 76.14 -0.38 53.27
N VAL A 403 76.67 0.85 53.29
CA VAL A 403 76.46 1.85 52.23
C VAL A 403 77.13 1.45 50.92
N GLU A 404 78.25 0.70 50.98
CA GLU A 404 78.95 0.23 49.78
C GLU A 404 78.13 -0.82 49.00
N ALA A 405 77.36 -1.66 49.70
CA ALA A 405 76.48 -2.65 49.07
C ALA A 405 75.18 -2.05 48.46
N LEU A 406 74.82 -0.81 48.76
CA LEU A 406 73.56 -0.19 48.31
C LEU A 406 73.57 0.25 46.84
N GLU A 407 74.63 0.90 46.37
CA GLU A 407 74.69 1.40 44.98
C GLU A 407 74.63 0.27 43.94
N PRO A 408 75.37 -0.85 44.03
CA PRO A 408 75.26 -1.93 43.03
C PRO A 408 73.85 -2.55 43.00
N ARG A 409 73.17 -2.67 44.15
CA ARG A 409 71.78 -3.16 44.22
C ARG A 409 70.79 -2.17 43.61
N THR A 410 70.95 -0.89 43.92
CA THR A 410 70.13 0.21 43.39
C THR A 410 70.32 0.36 41.87
N ALA A 411 71.54 0.21 41.37
CA ALA A 411 71.86 0.18 39.94
C ALA A 411 71.21 -1.01 39.24
N THR A 412 71.20 -2.19 39.87
CA THR A 412 70.53 -3.38 39.35
C THR A 412 69.01 -3.18 39.22
N VAL A 413 68.36 -2.59 40.23
CA VAL A 413 66.92 -2.24 40.17
C VAL A 413 66.64 -1.21 39.09
N ARG A 414 67.49 -0.19 38.95
CA ARG A 414 67.35 0.85 37.89
C ARG A 414 67.46 0.25 36.49
N ALA A 415 68.41 -0.66 36.28
CA ALA A 415 68.59 -1.36 35.01
C ALA A 415 67.40 -2.28 34.70
N ALA A 416 66.92 -3.04 35.70
CA ALA A 416 65.74 -3.89 35.54
C ALA A 416 64.46 -3.08 35.26
N LEU A 417 64.29 -1.92 35.91
CA LEU A 417 63.16 -1.01 35.68
C LEU A 417 63.19 -0.43 34.27
N ALA A 418 64.37 -0.02 33.78
CA ALA A 418 64.50 0.46 32.40
C ALA A 418 64.21 -0.64 31.37
N ALA A 419 64.67 -1.86 31.61
CA ALA A 419 64.37 -3.01 30.74
C ALA A 419 62.87 -3.35 30.75
N PHE A 420 62.24 -3.34 31.92
CA PHE A 420 60.79 -3.53 32.07
C PHE A 420 59.99 -2.48 31.28
N GLN A 421 60.32 -1.19 31.45
CA GLN A 421 59.64 -0.10 30.75
C GLN A 421 59.79 -0.20 29.22
N ASP A 422 60.98 -0.55 28.74
CA ASP A 422 61.23 -0.72 27.30
C ASP A 422 60.50 -1.95 26.73
N ASP A 423 60.59 -3.11 27.38
CA ASP A 423 59.94 -4.34 26.91
C ASP A 423 58.41 -4.24 26.93
N VAL A 424 57.83 -3.81 28.06
CA VAL A 424 56.38 -3.64 28.23
C VAL A 424 55.85 -2.51 27.34
N GLY A 425 56.58 -1.40 27.23
CA GLY A 425 56.22 -0.30 26.32
C GLY A 425 56.24 -0.72 24.85
N ARG A 426 57.24 -1.51 24.42
CA ARG A 426 57.28 -2.07 23.05
C ARG A 426 56.17 -3.07 22.80
N LEU A 427 55.83 -3.90 23.79
CA LEU A 427 54.69 -4.82 23.70
C LEU A 427 53.37 -4.05 23.58
N ALA A 428 53.14 -3.04 24.42
CA ALA A 428 51.95 -2.20 24.39
C ALA A 428 51.83 -1.46 23.05
N ALA A 429 52.93 -0.90 22.54
CA ALA A 429 52.98 -0.26 21.23
C ALA A 429 52.72 -1.25 20.09
N PHE A 430 53.30 -2.46 20.16
CA PHE A 430 53.04 -3.52 19.17
C PHE A 430 51.56 -3.92 19.15
N LEU A 431 50.92 -4.08 20.31
CA LEU A 431 49.51 -4.42 20.41
C LEU A 431 48.56 -3.24 20.14
N GLU A 432 49.10 -2.02 20.01
CA GLU A 432 48.34 -0.77 20.05
C GLU A 432 47.37 -0.77 21.25
N PHE A 433 47.92 -1.03 22.44
CA PHE A 433 47.14 -1.40 23.60
C PHE A 433 46.50 -0.18 24.28
N ASP A 434 45.18 -0.20 24.35
CA ASP A 434 44.34 0.78 25.02
C ASP A 434 44.04 0.27 26.44
N ALA A 435 44.93 0.62 27.38
CA ALA A 435 44.80 0.24 28.79
C ALA A 435 43.53 0.81 29.44
N PRO A 436 43.12 2.08 29.21
CA PRO A 436 41.87 2.60 29.75
C PRO A 436 40.64 1.79 29.31
N ALA A 437 40.59 1.34 28.05
CA ALA A 437 39.47 0.55 27.56
C ALA A 437 39.34 -0.85 28.18
N ARG A 438 40.41 -1.38 28.77
CA ARG A 438 40.39 -2.68 29.47
C ARG A 438 40.26 -2.52 30.98
N PHE A 439 41.03 -1.61 31.57
CA PHE A 439 41.25 -1.51 33.01
C PHE A 439 40.65 -0.25 33.65
N GLY A 440 40.05 0.65 32.86
CA GLY A 440 39.43 1.87 33.37
C GLY A 440 40.44 2.98 33.65
N GLU A 441 40.86 3.14 34.91
CA GLU A 441 41.68 4.28 35.35
C GLU A 441 43.16 4.17 34.95
N VAL A 442 43.62 2.96 34.60
CA VAL A 442 45.00 2.67 34.20
C VAL A 442 45.31 3.28 32.82
N GLN A 443 46.33 4.13 32.75
CA GLN A 443 46.70 4.84 31.53
C GLN A 443 47.64 4.05 30.61
N ALA A 444 48.59 3.31 31.18
CA ALA A 444 49.54 2.47 30.44
C ALA A 444 49.69 1.08 31.06
N LEU A 445 50.13 0.10 30.26
CA LEU A 445 50.28 -1.28 30.74
C LEU A 445 51.34 -1.40 31.84
N GLU A 446 52.40 -0.58 31.79
CA GLU A 446 53.44 -0.52 32.84
C GLU A 446 52.98 0.10 34.17
N ASP A 447 51.79 0.72 34.23
CA ASP A 447 51.25 1.31 35.47
C ASP A 447 50.43 0.29 36.28
N LEU A 448 50.20 -0.92 35.75
CA LEU A 448 49.56 -2.00 36.51
C LEU A 448 50.45 -2.46 37.67
N PRO A 449 49.86 -2.87 38.80
CA PRO A 449 50.58 -3.58 39.84
C PRO A 449 51.31 -4.81 39.27
N LEU A 450 52.54 -5.07 39.72
CA LEU A 450 53.36 -6.16 39.21
C LEU A 450 52.70 -7.53 39.45
N ASP A 451 51.99 -7.66 40.58
CA ASP A 451 51.25 -8.87 40.95
C ASP A 451 50.03 -9.15 40.04
N ASP A 452 49.51 -8.12 39.35
CA ASP A 452 48.42 -8.27 38.36
C ASP A 452 48.98 -8.43 36.94
N LEU A 453 50.09 -7.74 36.64
CA LEU A 453 50.71 -7.74 35.31
C LEU A 453 51.41 -9.06 35.00
N GLU A 454 52.11 -9.66 35.95
CA GLU A 454 52.80 -10.95 35.75
C GLU A 454 51.85 -12.10 35.36
N PRO A 455 50.76 -12.38 36.08
CA PRO A 455 49.80 -13.42 35.68
C PRO A 455 49.08 -13.06 34.37
N LEU A 456 48.84 -11.79 34.09
CA LEU A 456 48.26 -11.34 32.83
C LEU A 456 49.18 -11.65 31.64
N LEU A 457 50.47 -11.28 31.73
CA LEU A 457 51.46 -11.54 30.69
C LEU A 457 51.70 -13.05 30.51
N ALA A 458 51.71 -13.82 31.60
CA ALA A 458 51.78 -15.28 31.54
C ALA A 458 50.59 -15.88 30.78
N ALA A 459 49.36 -15.44 31.09
CA ALA A 459 48.17 -15.86 30.37
C ALA A 459 48.21 -15.48 28.89
N TRP A 460 48.78 -14.31 28.54
CA TRP A 460 48.97 -13.90 27.15
C TRP A 460 50.00 -14.78 26.42
N VAL A 461 51.07 -15.19 27.08
CA VAL A 461 52.04 -16.13 26.49
C VAL A 461 51.39 -17.47 26.16
N GLU A 462 50.58 -18.01 27.08
CA GLU A 462 49.89 -19.29 26.88
C GLU A 462 48.84 -19.23 25.76
N ARG A 463 48.17 -18.08 25.61
CA ARG A 463 47.04 -17.90 24.69
C ARG A 463 47.37 -17.05 23.46
N ILE A 464 48.65 -16.87 23.15
CA ILE A 464 49.11 -15.99 22.06
C ILE A 464 48.52 -16.35 20.70
N ASP A 465 48.21 -17.62 20.48
CA ASP A 465 47.60 -18.10 19.23
C ASP A 465 46.15 -17.63 19.04
N GLU A 466 45.52 -17.04 20.08
CA GLU A 466 44.20 -16.41 20.02
C GLU A 466 44.27 -14.93 19.55
N LEU A 467 45.44 -14.29 19.59
CA LEU A 467 45.61 -12.89 19.17
C LEU A 467 45.16 -12.62 17.72
N PRO A 468 45.46 -13.47 16.71
CA PRO A 468 44.99 -13.27 15.34
C PRO A 468 43.47 -13.18 15.23
N ALA A 469 42.73 -13.93 16.05
CA ALA A 469 41.27 -13.93 16.03
C ALA A 469 40.70 -12.58 16.51
N LEU A 470 41.28 -11.99 17.55
CA LEU A 470 40.92 -10.65 18.03
C LEU A 470 41.31 -9.56 17.02
N VAL A 471 42.49 -9.64 16.39
CA VAL A 471 42.91 -8.68 15.36
C VAL A 471 41.95 -8.71 14.17
N ALA A 472 41.55 -9.90 13.73
CA ALA A 472 40.54 -10.07 12.67
C ALA A 472 39.17 -9.49 13.08
N PHE A 473 38.78 -9.63 14.35
CA PHE A 473 37.59 -8.97 14.89
C PHE A 473 37.72 -7.44 14.85
N ASN A 474 38.84 -6.88 15.31
CA ASN A 474 39.09 -5.44 15.32
C ASN A 474 39.01 -4.83 13.91
N HIS A 475 39.61 -5.50 12.92
CA HIS A 475 39.52 -5.10 11.52
C HIS A 475 38.07 -5.02 11.03
N LEU A 476 37.30 -6.08 11.28
CA LEU A 476 35.90 -6.15 10.85
C LEU A 476 35.01 -5.17 11.61
N ALA A 477 35.27 -4.96 12.91
CA ALA A 477 34.61 -3.97 13.73
C ALA A 477 34.86 -2.55 13.19
N GLY A 478 36.09 -2.25 12.73
CA GLY A 478 36.42 -1.01 12.03
C GLY A 478 35.55 -0.80 10.77
N ARG A 479 35.54 -1.78 9.86
CA ARG A 479 34.69 -1.74 8.65
C ARG A 479 33.21 -1.59 8.96
N CYS A 480 32.71 -2.26 10.01
CA CYS A 480 31.32 -2.12 10.44
C CYS A 480 31.02 -0.69 10.93
N ARG A 481 31.92 -0.05 11.67
CA ARG A 481 31.74 1.34 12.12
C ARG A 481 31.72 2.33 10.96
N GLU A 482 32.55 2.12 9.94
CA GLU A 482 32.55 2.92 8.70
C GLU A 482 31.22 2.81 7.93
N ASP A 483 30.55 1.66 7.98
CA ASP A 483 29.23 1.41 7.36
C ASP A 483 28.05 1.73 8.30
N GLU A 484 28.27 2.56 9.35
CA GLU A 484 27.28 3.01 10.35
C GLU A 484 26.72 1.90 11.28
N LEU A 485 27.41 0.76 11.38
CA LEU A 485 27.01 -0.38 12.23
C LEU A 485 27.67 -0.36 13.61
N GLY A 486 28.10 0.81 14.09
CA GLY A 486 28.77 0.96 15.39
C GLY A 486 27.96 0.39 16.55
N ALA A 487 26.65 0.58 16.57
CA ALA A 487 25.76 0.00 17.59
C ALA A 487 25.73 -1.54 17.55
N VAL A 488 25.84 -2.16 16.35
CA VAL A 488 25.91 -3.63 16.20
C VAL A 488 27.21 -4.16 16.77
N VAL A 489 28.34 -3.51 16.44
CA VAL A 489 29.66 -3.86 16.98
C VAL A 489 29.64 -3.80 18.51
N ALA A 490 29.04 -2.74 19.05
CA ALA A 490 28.97 -2.52 20.47
C ALA A 490 28.13 -3.62 21.18
N ILE A 491 27.05 -4.12 20.58
CA ILE A 491 26.33 -5.31 21.09
C ILE A 491 27.21 -6.55 21.01
N ALA A 492 27.85 -6.78 19.86
CA ALA A 492 28.71 -7.93 19.59
C ALA A 492 29.89 -8.06 20.57
N GLU A 493 30.43 -6.94 21.06
CA GLU A 493 31.53 -6.90 22.04
C GLU A 493 31.19 -7.49 23.41
N SER A 494 29.91 -7.55 23.79
CA SER A 494 29.48 -7.82 25.17
C SER A 494 28.42 -8.90 25.31
N TRP A 495 27.72 -9.26 24.23
CA TRP A 495 26.58 -10.16 24.29
C TRP A 495 26.98 -11.61 23.98
N PRO A 496 26.83 -12.57 24.92
CA PRO A 496 27.24 -13.97 24.71
C PRO A 496 26.58 -14.64 23.50
N GLU A 497 25.33 -14.30 23.21
CA GLU A 497 24.56 -14.89 22.13
C GLU A 497 24.82 -14.21 20.78
N ALA A 498 25.65 -13.16 20.72
CA ALA A 498 25.98 -12.45 19.50
C ALA A 498 26.55 -13.37 18.41
N GLY A 499 27.33 -14.39 18.78
CA GLY A 499 27.85 -15.39 17.83
C GLY A 499 26.77 -16.23 17.12
N ARG A 500 25.53 -16.24 17.63
CA ARG A 500 24.41 -17.03 17.07
C ARG A 500 23.24 -16.17 16.59
N GLN A 501 22.99 -15.03 17.23
CA GLN A 501 21.73 -14.30 17.10
C GLN A 501 21.87 -12.84 16.62
N LEU A 502 23.08 -12.32 16.41
CA LEU A 502 23.32 -10.93 16.02
C LEU A 502 22.61 -10.54 14.71
N LEU A 503 22.71 -11.38 13.67
CA LEU A 503 22.03 -11.18 12.40
C LEU A 503 20.50 -11.21 12.55
N THR A 504 19.99 -12.05 13.45
CA THR A 504 18.55 -12.17 13.73
C THR A 504 18.00 -10.89 14.34
N ILE A 505 18.70 -10.31 15.33
CA ILE A 505 18.32 -9.04 15.95
C ILE A 505 18.43 -7.88 14.95
N TYR A 506 19.51 -7.82 14.17
CA TYR A 506 19.68 -6.79 13.15
C TYR A 506 18.52 -6.77 12.14
N ARG A 507 18.14 -7.95 11.60
CA ARG A 507 17.00 -8.06 10.68
C ARG A 507 15.67 -7.71 11.35
N ARG A 508 15.45 -8.14 12.60
CA ARG A 508 14.25 -7.80 13.36
C ARG A 508 14.13 -6.28 13.54
N HIS A 509 15.20 -5.63 13.98
CA HIS A 509 15.23 -4.19 14.19
C HIS A 509 14.92 -3.41 12.91
N TRP A 510 15.38 -3.90 11.75
CA TRP A 510 15.06 -3.27 10.47
C TRP A 510 13.55 -3.18 10.21
N PHE A 511 12.83 -4.30 10.37
CA PHE A 511 11.38 -4.31 10.17
C PHE A 511 10.64 -3.48 11.22
N GLU A 512 11.10 -3.46 12.48
CA GLU A 512 10.54 -2.59 13.53
C GLU A 512 10.69 -1.10 13.17
N VAL A 513 11.87 -0.69 12.69
CA VAL A 513 12.12 0.69 12.24
C VAL A 513 11.24 1.06 11.04
N LEU A 514 11.10 0.16 10.06
CA LEU A 514 10.22 0.37 8.91
C LEU A 514 8.76 0.52 9.31
N LEU A 515 8.26 -0.31 10.24
CA LEU A 515 6.89 -0.17 10.75
C LEU A 515 6.72 1.13 11.53
N LYS A 516 7.63 1.48 12.45
CA LYS A 516 7.60 2.76 13.16
C LYS A 516 7.49 3.95 12.20
N ARG A 517 8.28 3.93 11.13
CA ARG A 517 8.21 4.94 10.06
C ARG A 517 6.86 4.89 9.33
N ALA A 518 6.37 3.73 8.93
CA ALA A 518 5.09 3.60 8.24
C ALA A 518 3.92 4.15 9.08
N PHE A 519 3.88 3.84 10.37
CA PHE A 519 2.87 4.34 11.30
C PHE A 519 2.93 5.86 11.49
N ARG A 520 4.13 6.44 11.48
CA ARG A 520 4.30 7.90 11.56
C ARG A 520 3.90 8.60 10.24
N ASP A 521 4.33 8.05 9.11
CA ASP A 521 4.20 8.69 7.81
C ASP A 521 2.81 8.44 7.17
N ARG A 522 2.00 7.47 7.65
CA ARG A 522 0.72 7.05 7.04
C ARG A 522 -0.46 7.08 8.04
N PRO A 523 -1.29 8.13 8.02
CA PRO A 523 -2.44 8.27 8.94
C PRO A 523 -3.45 7.13 8.87
N ALA A 524 -3.72 6.61 7.66
CA ALA A 524 -4.67 5.50 7.45
C ALA A 524 -4.25 4.21 8.16
N LEU A 525 -2.94 3.99 8.37
CA LEU A 525 -2.41 2.85 9.12
C LEU A 525 -2.41 3.14 10.64
N ALA A 526 -2.07 4.36 11.03
CA ALA A 526 -2.05 4.79 12.44
C ALA A 526 -3.41 4.64 13.12
N GLY A 527 -4.46 5.19 12.50
CA GLY A 527 -5.83 5.13 13.02
C GLY A 527 -6.58 3.83 12.71
N PHE A 528 -5.93 2.84 12.09
CA PHE A 528 -6.59 1.60 11.71
C PHE A 528 -7.08 0.82 12.92
N ASN A 529 -8.26 0.22 12.83
CA ASN A 529 -8.72 -0.88 13.66
C ASN A 529 -9.67 -1.75 12.81
N GLY A 530 -9.58 -3.07 12.95
CA GLY A 530 -10.35 -4.03 12.16
C GLY A 530 -11.87 -3.83 12.25
N PRO A 531 -12.48 -3.78 13.44
CA PRO A 531 -13.93 -3.65 13.57
C PRO A 531 -14.51 -2.40 12.91
N GLY A 532 -13.83 -1.26 13.05
CA GLY A 532 -14.20 -0.01 12.40
C GLY A 532 -14.00 -0.05 10.89
N HIS A 533 -12.95 -0.72 10.41
CA HIS A 533 -12.73 -0.90 8.97
C HIS A 533 -13.80 -1.82 8.34
N GLU A 534 -14.19 -2.90 9.01
CA GLU A 534 -15.30 -3.76 8.58
C GLU A 534 -16.64 -3.03 8.55
N HIS A 535 -16.88 -2.12 9.50
CA HIS A 535 -18.07 -1.26 9.45
C HIS A 535 -18.04 -0.35 8.20
N VAL A 536 -16.90 0.22 7.85
CA VAL A 536 -16.73 1.00 6.60
C VAL A 536 -16.99 0.12 5.36
N ILE A 537 -16.51 -1.13 5.34
CA ILE A 537 -16.80 -2.07 4.25
C ILE A 537 -18.31 -2.34 4.13
N ARG A 538 -18.99 -2.59 5.25
CA ARG A 538 -20.45 -2.82 5.26
C ARG A 538 -21.20 -1.59 4.76
N ALA A 539 -20.92 -0.41 5.31
CA ALA A 539 -21.51 0.85 4.88
C ALA A 539 -21.26 1.12 3.39
N PHE A 540 -20.05 0.87 2.89
CA PHE A 540 -19.74 0.97 1.46
C PHE A 540 -20.57 0.00 0.62
N ARG A 541 -20.73 -1.26 1.03
CA ARG A 541 -21.56 -2.26 0.32
C ARG A 541 -23.04 -1.87 0.29
N ASP A 542 -23.55 -1.31 1.38
CA ASP A 542 -24.95 -0.85 1.49
C ASP A 542 -25.19 0.36 0.59
N LEU A 543 -24.33 1.39 0.69
CA LEU A 543 -24.40 2.59 -0.12
C LEU A 543 -24.20 2.30 -1.62
N ASP A 544 -23.30 1.38 -1.98
CA ASP A 544 -23.11 0.98 -3.39
C ASP A 544 -24.37 0.30 -3.96
N ARG A 545 -25.09 -0.47 -3.13
CA ARG A 545 -26.39 -1.06 -3.50
C ARG A 545 -27.48 0.01 -3.60
N HIS A 546 -27.51 0.98 -2.70
CA HIS A 546 -28.43 2.12 -2.77
C HIS A 546 -28.22 2.93 -4.05
N LEU A 547 -26.96 3.23 -4.40
CA LEU A 547 -26.61 3.89 -5.66
C LEU A 547 -27.13 3.11 -6.88
N LEU A 548 -27.04 1.79 -6.89
CA LEU A 548 -27.59 0.98 -7.97
C LEU A 548 -29.11 1.12 -8.08
N ARG A 549 -29.84 1.15 -6.95
CA ARG A 549 -31.31 1.39 -6.94
C ARG A 549 -31.65 2.80 -7.42
N HIS A 550 -30.98 3.83 -6.90
CA HIS A 550 -31.15 5.21 -7.33
C HIS A 550 -30.88 5.39 -8.82
N THR A 551 -29.80 4.79 -9.33
CA THR A 551 -29.45 4.85 -10.75
C THR A 551 -30.56 4.24 -11.62
N ARG A 552 -31.18 3.13 -11.21
CA ARG A 552 -32.32 2.55 -11.93
C ARG A 552 -33.50 3.52 -12.02
N ALA A 553 -33.87 4.12 -10.89
CA ALA A 553 -34.96 5.11 -10.84
C ALA A 553 -34.68 6.34 -11.70
N ARG A 554 -33.44 6.86 -11.65
CA ARG A 554 -32.97 7.98 -12.49
C ARG A 554 -33.08 7.66 -13.97
N LEU A 555 -32.54 6.52 -14.41
CA LEU A 555 -32.59 6.11 -15.82
C LEU A 555 -34.04 5.92 -16.31
N ALA A 556 -34.90 5.35 -15.46
CA ALA A 556 -36.32 5.21 -15.76
C ALA A 556 -37.04 6.56 -15.85
N LEU A 557 -36.70 7.52 -14.97
CA LEU A 557 -37.25 8.88 -15.02
C LEU A 557 -36.81 9.61 -16.29
N GLU A 558 -35.54 9.51 -16.65
CA GLU A 558 -34.98 10.10 -17.87
C GLU A 558 -35.68 9.55 -19.13
N HIS A 559 -35.96 8.24 -19.17
CA HIS A 559 -36.78 7.66 -20.23
C HIS A 559 -38.23 8.20 -20.20
N TRP A 560 -38.87 8.21 -19.03
CA TRP A 560 -40.25 8.70 -18.89
C TRP A 560 -40.43 10.19 -19.26
N GLN A 561 -39.42 11.03 -18.97
CA GLN A 561 -39.41 12.44 -19.35
C GLN A 561 -39.38 12.64 -20.87
N ARG A 562 -38.79 11.68 -21.60
CA ARG A 562 -38.68 11.71 -23.07
C ARG A 562 -39.86 11.05 -23.79
N LEU A 563 -40.77 10.39 -23.07
CA LEU A 563 -41.97 9.79 -23.69
C LEU A 563 -42.82 10.86 -24.38
N PRO A 564 -43.32 10.61 -25.60
CA PRO A 564 -44.10 11.58 -26.34
C PRO A 564 -45.48 11.79 -25.69
N ARG A 565 -45.81 13.05 -25.33
CA ARG A 565 -47.04 13.42 -24.60
C ARG A 565 -48.11 14.13 -25.45
N HIS A 566 -47.70 14.84 -26.49
CA HIS A 566 -48.58 15.74 -27.23
C HIS A 566 -49.65 15.01 -28.04
N GLU A 567 -50.84 15.61 -28.13
CA GLU A 567 -51.90 15.18 -29.04
C GLU A 567 -51.75 15.95 -30.35
N GLY A 568 -51.36 15.27 -31.43
CA GLY A 568 -51.12 15.92 -32.71
C GLY A 568 -51.16 14.96 -33.91
N PRO A 569 -51.33 15.50 -35.13
CA PRO A 569 -51.13 14.75 -36.36
C PRO A 569 -49.68 14.28 -36.51
N GLY A 570 -49.44 13.27 -37.36
CA GLY A 570 -48.12 12.64 -37.54
C GLY A 570 -48.07 11.20 -37.05
N GLN A 571 -46.86 10.68 -36.81
CA GLN A 571 -46.64 9.26 -36.50
C GLN A 571 -47.34 8.81 -35.20
N LEU A 572 -47.37 9.67 -34.17
CA LEU A 572 -48.03 9.35 -32.90
C LEU A 572 -49.56 9.25 -33.05
N GLY A 573 -50.15 10.05 -33.94
CA GLY A 573 -51.58 9.96 -34.28
C GLY A 573 -51.95 8.66 -34.99
N ILE A 574 -51.02 8.08 -35.78
CA ILE A 574 -51.19 6.75 -36.38
C ILE A 574 -51.25 5.69 -35.27
N LEU A 575 -50.31 5.71 -34.31
CA LEU A 575 -50.30 4.75 -33.19
C LEU A 575 -51.57 4.83 -32.34
N ARG A 576 -52.01 6.04 -31.97
CA ARG A 576 -53.23 6.20 -31.17
C ARG A 576 -54.48 5.67 -31.88
N ARG A 577 -54.60 5.86 -33.20
CA ARG A 577 -55.69 5.25 -33.99
C ARG A 577 -55.62 3.73 -33.99
N GLU A 578 -54.42 3.15 -34.04
CA GLU A 578 -54.25 1.70 -33.94
C GLU A 578 -54.57 1.15 -32.54
N PHE A 579 -54.31 1.92 -31.47
CA PHE A 579 -54.66 1.54 -30.08
C PHE A 579 -56.17 1.44 -29.83
N GLU A 580 -56.98 2.22 -30.55
CA GLU A 580 -58.45 2.23 -30.40
C GLU A 580 -59.16 1.16 -31.26
N LYS A 581 -58.43 0.50 -32.17
CA LYS A 581 -58.99 -0.62 -32.95
C LYS A 581 -59.14 -1.87 -32.08
N LYS A 582 -60.27 -2.58 -32.22
CA LYS A 582 -60.49 -3.90 -31.60
C LYS A 582 -60.04 -5.07 -32.48
N ALA A 583 -59.94 -4.86 -33.80
CA ALA A 583 -59.55 -5.85 -34.80
C ALA A 583 -58.97 -5.15 -36.06
N ARG A 584 -58.39 -5.92 -36.99
CA ARG A 584 -57.78 -5.42 -38.25
C ARG A 584 -56.67 -4.38 -38.02
N HIS A 585 -55.79 -4.68 -37.06
CA HIS A 585 -54.58 -3.88 -36.82
C HIS A 585 -53.64 -3.89 -38.03
N MET A 586 -52.96 -2.76 -38.23
CA MET A 586 -51.96 -2.58 -39.28
C MET A 586 -50.85 -3.66 -39.18
N PRO A 587 -50.41 -4.27 -40.30
CA PRO A 587 -49.24 -5.14 -40.31
C PRO A 587 -48.01 -4.45 -39.73
N LEU A 588 -47.19 -5.18 -38.96
CA LEU A 588 -46.07 -4.60 -38.21
C LEU A 588 -45.05 -3.87 -39.10
N ARG A 589 -44.73 -4.44 -40.28
CA ARG A 589 -43.84 -3.78 -41.26
C ARG A 589 -44.39 -2.42 -41.72
N GLN A 590 -45.70 -2.32 -41.96
CA GLN A 590 -46.36 -1.07 -42.34
C GLN A 590 -46.44 -0.10 -41.16
N LEU A 591 -46.69 -0.61 -39.95
CA LEU A 591 -46.69 0.18 -38.72
C LEU A 591 -45.32 0.82 -38.48
N LEU A 592 -44.24 0.06 -38.57
CA LEU A 592 -42.88 0.57 -38.38
C LEU A 592 -42.42 1.48 -39.52
N SER A 593 -42.93 1.29 -40.74
CA SER A 593 -42.66 2.21 -41.85
C SER A 593 -43.33 3.58 -41.65
N ARG A 594 -44.57 3.59 -41.14
CA ARG A 594 -45.38 4.82 -41.02
C ARG A 594 -45.28 5.51 -39.66
N ALA A 595 -44.93 4.76 -38.61
CA ALA A 595 -44.91 5.25 -37.24
C ALA A 595 -43.64 4.82 -36.48
N GLY A 596 -42.58 4.42 -37.19
CA GLY A 596 -41.37 3.86 -36.60
C GLY A 596 -40.65 4.79 -35.63
N ASN A 597 -40.59 6.10 -35.91
CA ASN A 597 -39.93 7.06 -35.01
C ASN A 597 -40.75 7.25 -33.73
N ALA A 598 -42.09 7.25 -33.82
CA ALA A 598 -42.95 7.26 -32.63
C ALA A 598 -42.78 5.97 -31.80
N VAL A 599 -42.70 4.79 -32.45
CA VAL A 599 -42.40 3.52 -31.78
C VAL A 599 -41.03 3.58 -31.10
N LYS A 600 -40.00 4.08 -31.79
CA LYS A 600 -38.62 4.24 -31.26
C LYS A 600 -38.55 5.22 -30.09
N ALA A 601 -39.33 6.31 -30.12
CA ALA A 601 -39.39 7.26 -29.01
C ALA A 601 -40.04 6.65 -27.75
N ILE A 602 -41.07 5.80 -27.93
CA ILE A 602 -41.70 5.08 -26.82
C ILE A 602 -40.81 3.94 -26.33
N LYS A 603 -40.14 3.23 -27.25
CA LYS A 603 -39.30 2.05 -26.99
C LYS A 603 -37.95 2.20 -27.70
N PRO A 604 -36.96 2.89 -27.09
CA PRO A 604 -35.69 3.18 -27.76
C PRO A 604 -34.81 1.95 -28.01
N VAL A 605 -35.09 0.80 -27.38
CA VAL A 605 -34.29 -0.42 -27.52
C VAL A 605 -35.07 -1.47 -28.30
N PHE A 606 -34.67 -1.72 -29.54
CA PHE A 606 -35.26 -2.76 -30.39
C PHE A 606 -34.45 -4.05 -30.22
N MET A 607 -35.11 -5.14 -29.86
CA MET A 607 -34.48 -6.46 -29.66
C MET A 607 -34.97 -7.41 -30.75
N MET A 608 -34.09 -7.80 -31.67
CA MET A 608 -34.45 -8.49 -32.92
C MET A 608 -33.41 -9.54 -33.34
N SER A 609 -33.81 -10.50 -34.16
CA SER A 609 -32.89 -11.33 -34.94
C SER A 609 -32.57 -10.69 -36.31
N PRO A 610 -31.47 -11.07 -36.99
CA PRO A 610 -31.15 -10.57 -38.33
C PRO A 610 -32.31 -10.71 -39.33
N LEU A 611 -33.00 -11.86 -39.31
CA LEU A 611 -34.18 -12.10 -40.13
C LEU A 611 -35.35 -11.15 -39.79
N SER A 612 -35.57 -10.87 -38.51
CA SER A 612 -36.63 -9.96 -38.05
C SER A 612 -36.37 -8.52 -38.51
N ILE A 613 -35.09 -8.11 -38.53
CA ILE A 613 -34.67 -6.80 -39.06
C ILE A 613 -35.00 -6.70 -40.54
N ALA A 614 -34.63 -7.70 -41.35
CA ALA A 614 -34.92 -7.73 -42.78
C ALA A 614 -36.44 -7.76 -43.07
N THR A 615 -37.22 -8.43 -42.22
CA THR A 615 -38.67 -8.59 -42.38
C THR A 615 -39.44 -7.31 -42.03
N TYR A 616 -39.08 -6.65 -40.92
CA TYR A 616 -39.91 -5.59 -40.34
C TYR A 616 -39.40 -4.18 -40.61
N LEU A 617 -38.09 -3.97 -40.80
CA LEU A 617 -37.50 -2.64 -40.96
C LEU A 617 -37.20 -2.34 -42.44
N ALA A 618 -37.89 -1.36 -43.02
CA ALA A 618 -37.66 -0.92 -44.40
C ALA A 618 -36.27 -0.26 -44.56
N PRO A 619 -35.51 -0.52 -45.65
CA PRO A 619 -34.24 0.16 -45.93
C PRO A 619 -34.39 1.68 -45.87
N GLY A 620 -33.43 2.39 -45.26
CA GLY A 620 -33.52 3.84 -45.06
C GLY A 620 -34.58 4.33 -44.06
N GLY A 621 -35.45 3.43 -43.54
CA GLY A 621 -36.54 3.78 -42.63
C GLY A 621 -36.07 4.21 -41.24
N LEU A 622 -35.59 3.28 -40.41
CA LEU A 622 -35.11 3.58 -39.05
C LEU A 622 -33.58 3.48 -38.94
N GLN A 623 -33.02 4.43 -38.20
CA GLN A 623 -31.61 4.54 -37.80
C GLN A 623 -31.51 4.50 -36.27
N PHE A 624 -30.38 3.98 -35.78
CA PHE A 624 -30.06 3.75 -34.37
C PHE A 624 -28.66 4.29 -34.03
N ASP A 625 -28.50 4.77 -32.81
CA ASP A 625 -27.21 5.30 -32.34
C ASP A 625 -26.20 4.19 -32.08
N LEU A 626 -26.71 3.04 -31.63
CA LEU A 626 -25.91 1.89 -31.24
C LEU A 626 -26.54 0.60 -31.74
N VAL A 627 -25.76 -0.21 -32.45
CA VAL A 627 -26.10 -1.60 -32.79
C VAL A 627 -25.24 -2.51 -31.94
N ILE A 628 -25.86 -3.41 -31.19
CA ILE A 628 -25.16 -4.37 -30.35
C ILE A 628 -25.45 -5.77 -30.86
N PHE A 629 -24.41 -6.50 -31.26
CA PHE A 629 -24.52 -7.92 -31.58
C PHE A 629 -24.16 -8.75 -30.34
N ASP A 630 -25.03 -9.66 -29.92
CA ASP A 630 -24.71 -10.73 -28.98
C ASP A 630 -24.60 -12.07 -29.70
N GLU A 631 -23.78 -12.96 -29.16
CA GLU A 631 -23.34 -14.20 -29.82
C GLU A 631 -22.86 -13.95 -31.26
N ALA A 632 -22.09 -12.89 -31.46
CA ALA A 632 -21.65 -12.44 -32.78
C ALA A 632 -20.82 -13.46 -33.57
N SER A 633 -20.26 -14.49 -32.93
CA SER A 633 -19.62 -15.62 -33.62
C SER A 633 -20.62 -16.50 -34.38
N GLN A 634 -21.92 -16.33 -34.13
CA GLN A 634 -23.02 -17.07 -34.75
C GLN A 634 -23.77 -16.29 -35.83
N VAL A 635 -23.40 -15.03 -36.08
CA VAL A 635 -24.05 -14.21 -37.10
C VAL A 635 -23.13 -14.11 -38.32
N LYS A 636 -23.62 -14.51 -39.50
CA LYS A 636 -22.85 -14.37 -40.75
C LYS A 636 -22.68 -12.88 -41.08
N PRO A 637 -21.55 -12.46 -41.70
CA PRO A 637 -21.35 -11.08 -42.11
C PRO A 637 -22.49 -10.50 -42.97
N VAL A 638 -23.04 -11.31 -43.88
CA VAL A 638 -24.15 -10.92 -44.78
C VAL A 638 -25.44 -10.64 -44.02
N ASP A 639 -25.74 -11.41 -42.97
CA ASP A 639 -26.94 -11.23 -42.15
C ASP A 639 -26.80 -10.00 -41.23
N ALA A 640 -25.58 -9.69 -40.78
CA ALA A 640 -25.30 -8.53 -39.95
C ALA A 640 -25.36 -7.20 -40.72
N LEU A 641 -25.14 -7.21 -42.05
CA LEU A 641 -25.01 -5.99 -42.86
C LEU A 641 -26.23 -5.06 -42.72
N GLY A 642 -27.45 -5.62 -42.79
CA GLY A 642 -28.68 -4.84 -42.68
C GLY A 642 -28.87 -4.15 -41.32
N ALA A 643 -28.28 -4.70 -40.26
CA ALA A 643 -28.26 -4.08 -38.94
C ALA A 643 -27.16 -3.01 -38.82
N ILE A 644 -25.94 -3.30 -39.31
CA ILE A 644 -24.80 -2.37 -39.29
C ILE A 644 -25.13 -1.07 -40.04
N LEU A 645 -25.75 -1.16 -41.22
CA LEU A 645 -26.14 0.01 -42.03
C LEU A 645 -27.18 0.93 -41.37
N ARG A 646 -27.79 0.48 -40.26
CA ARG A 646 -28.74 1.26 -39.46
C ARG A 646 -28.13 1.81 -38.19
N GLY A 647 -26.87 1.52 -37.91
CA GLY A 647 -26.16 1.93 -36.72
C GLY A 647 -25.12 2.99 -37.01
N ARG A 648 -25.00 3.98 -36.13
CA ARG A 648 -23.83 4.87 -36.14
C ARG A 648 -22.59 4.24 -35.49
N GLN A 649 -22.82 3.41 -34.49
CA GLN A 649 -21.79 2.69 -33.76
C GLN A 649 -22.20 1.23 -33.63
N ALA A 650 -21.25 0.31 -33.84
CA ALA A 650 -21.45 -1.12 -33.63
C ALA A 650 -20.62 -1.62 -32.45
N VAL A 651 -21.24 -2.41 -31.58
CA VAL A 651 -20.57 -3.16 -30.51
C VAL A 651 -20.81 -4.63 -30.75
N VAL A 652 -19.74 -5.38 -30.94
CA VAL A 652 -19.80 -6.80 -31.30
C VAL A 652 -19.36 -7.60 -30.08
N VAL A 653 -20.28 -8.41 -29.54
CA VAL A 653 -20.04 -9.24 -28.35
C VAL A 653 -20.22 -10.71 -28.74
N GLY A 654 -19.17 -11.50 -28.54
CA GLY A 654 -19.18 -12.93 -28.85
C GLY A 654 -17.91 -13.59 -28.36
N ASP A 655 -17.77 -14.87 -28.70
CA ASP A 655 -16.63 -15.70 -28.32
C ASP A 655 -16.10 -16.44 -29.56
N SER A 656 -14.86 -16.13 -29.95
CA SER A 656 -14.21 -16.72 -31.12
C SER A 656 -13.81 -18.18 -30.91
N GLN A 657 -13.85 -18.68 -29.67
CA GLN A 657 -13.57 -20.08 -29.32
C GLN A 657 -14.85 -20.94 -29.28
N GLN A 658 -16.01 -20.37 -29.60
CA GLN A 658 -17.27 -21.10 -29.79
C GLN A 658 -17.53 -21.38 -31.27
N LEU A 659 -18.59 -22.13 -31.57
CA LEU A 659 -18.90 -22.54 -32.94
C LEU A 659 -19.05 -21.31 -33.87
N PRO A 660 -18.75 -21.46 -35.17
CA PRO A 660 -19.18 -20.53 -36.20
C PRO A 660 -20.68 -20.74 -36.56
N PRO A 661 -21.29 -19.90 -37.41
CA PRO A 661 -22.66 -20.07 -37.87
C PRO A 661 -22.80 -21.39 -38.65
N THR A 662 -23.94 -22.06 -38.55
CA THR A 662 -24.18 -23.32 -39.27
C THR A 662 -24.41 -23.10 -40.78
N SER A 663 -23.65 -23.77 -41.64
CA SER A 663 -23.80 -23.74 -43.12
C SER A 663 -24.80 -24.76 -43.68
N PHE A 664 -25.72 -25.26 -42.86
CA PHE A 664 -26.65 -26.33 -43.23
C PHE A 664 -27.52 -25.98 -44.46
N PHE A 665 -27.97 -24.73 -44.58
CA PHE A 665 -28.77 -24.30 -45.72
C PHE A 665 -27.96 -24.13 -47.01
N ASP A 666 -26.69 -23.73 -46.93
CA ASP A 666 -25.83 -23.54 -48.11
C ASP A 666 -25.64 -24.86 -48.87
N ARG A 667 -25.59 -25.99 -48.15
CA ARG A 667 -25.53 -27.34 -48.72
C ARG A 667 -26.85 -27.83 -49.34
N LEU A 668 -27.99 -27.25 -48.95
CA LEU A 668 -29.31 -27.64 -49.46
C LEU A 668 -29.71 -26.83 -50.69
N THR A 669 -29.17 -25.62 -50.85
CA THR A 669 -29.43 -24.72 -51.98
C THR A 669 -28.32 -24.71 -53.04
N GLY A 670 -27.14 -25.26 -52.74
CA GLY A 670 -26.07 -25.49 -53.71
C GLY A 670 -26.33 -26.75 -54.54
N GLY A 671 -26.97 -26.58 -55.70
CA GLY A 671 -26.95 -27.57 -56.76
C GLY A 671 -25.61 -27.52 -57.50
N ASP A 672 -25.14 -28.71 -57.88
CA ASP A 672 -23.89 -29.05 -58.59
C ASP A 672 -22.57 -28.85 -57.83
N GLU A 673 -21.90 -29.98 -57.64
CA GLU A 673 -20.44 -30.10 -57.52
C GLU A 673 -19.83 -29.58 -58.84
N GLY A 674 -19.47 -28.29 -58.86
CA GLY A 674 -18.75 -27.66 -59.97
C GLY A 674 -17.68 -26.74 -59.40
N ASP A 675 -16.42 -27.03 -59.75
CA ASP A 675 -15.22 -26.24 -59.48
C ASP A 675 -15.46 -24.74 -59.68
N ASP A 676 -15.40 -23.98 -58.59
CA ASP A 676 -14.91 -22.60 -58.56
C ASP A 676 -14.46 -22.32 -57.11
N ASP A 677 -13.27 -22.85 -56.77
CA ASP A 677 -12.47 -22.52 -55.60
C ASP A 677 -11.87 -21.08 -55.73
N GLU A 678 -12.70 -20.09 -56.05
CA GLU A 678 -12.39 -18.71 -55.66
C GLU A 678 -12.91 -18.50 -54.23
N ALA A 679 -11.99 -18.70 -53.28
CA ALA A 679 -12.13 -18.44 -51.85
C ALA A 679 -12.48 -16.98 -51.53
N SER A 680 -13.65 -16.51 -51.95
CA SER A 680 -14.23 -15.23 -51.53
C SER A 680 -15.05 -15.44 -50.26
N GLY A 681 -14.35 -15.42 -49.12
CA GLY A 681 -14.97 -15.23 -47.82
C GLY A 681 -14.29 -15.95 -46.65
N ASP A 682 -13.00 -15.72 -46.42
CA ASP A 682 -12.17 -16.30 -45.33
C ASP A 682 -12.64 -15.94 -43.89
N VAL A 683 -13.85 -15.40 -43.73
CA VAL A 683 -14.38 -14.85 -42.48
C VAL A 683 -15.76 -15.45 -42.16
N GLU A 684 -15.77 -16.40 -41.23
CA GLU A 684 -16.94 -17.21 -40.86
C GLU A 684 -18.08 -16.42 -40.18
N SER A 685 -17.78 -15.30 -39.50
CA SER A 685 -18.75 -14.56 -38.68
C SER A 685 -18.48 -13.05 -38.63
N VAL A 686 -19.48 -12.26 -38.25
CA VAL A 686 -19.31 -10.81 -38.03
C VAL A 686 -18.27 -10.52 -36.94
N LEU A 687 -18.16 -11.38 -35.91
CA LEU A 687 -17.07 -11.26 -34.93
C LEU A 687 -15.70 -11.43 -35.59
N GLY A 688 -15.53 -12.46 -36.42
CA GLY A 688 -14.30 -12.70 -37.18
C GLY A 688 -13.94 -11.51 -38.07
N LEU A 689 -14.94 -10.88 -38.70
CA LEU A 689 -14.75 -9.73 -39.58
C LEU A 689 -14.17 -8.53 -38.83
N PHE A 690 -14.76 -8.18 -37.69
CA PHE A 690 -14.27 -7.06 -36.87
C PHE A 690 -12.88 -7.35 -36.31
N VAL A 691 -12.60 -8.59 -35.92
CA VAL A 691 -11.26 -9.01 -35.45
C VAL A 691 -10.23 -8.88 -36.57
N ALA A 692 -10.54 -9.36 -37.78
CA ALA A 692 -9.64 -9.28 -38.94
C ALA A 692 -9.34 -7.83 -39.37
N GLN A 693 -10.33 -6.93 -39.22
CA GLN A 693 -10.17 -5.49 -39.50
C GLN A 693 -9.47 -4.70 -38.38
N GLY A 694 -8.99 -5.37 -37.32
CA GLY A 694 -8.25 -4.73 -36.23
C GLY A 694 -9.11 -3.88 -35.29
N ALA A 695 -10.41 -4.17 -35.18
CA ALA A 695 -11.29 -3.45 -34.25
C ALA A 695 -10.77 -3.57 -32.80
N PRO A 696 -10.89 -2.53 -31.95
CA PRO A 696 -10.43 -2.58 -30.56
C PRO A 696 -11.14 -3.68 -29.74
N GLN A 697 -10.37 -4.54 -29.05
CA GLN A 697 -10.91 -5.69 -28.33
C GLN A 697 -10.68 -5.61 -26.81
N ARG A 698 -11.64 -6.13 -26.04
CA ARG A 698 -11.54 -6.29 -24.59
C ARG A 698 -12.09 -7.66 -24.18
N MET A 699 -11.24 -8.49 -23.59
CA MET A 699 -11.65 -9.79 -23.04
C MET A 699 -12.31 -9.62 -21.67
N LEU A 700 -13.51 -10.19 -21.51
CA LEU A 700 -14.15 -10.33 -20.20
C LEU A 700 -13.47 -11.50 -19.46
N ARG A 701 -12.83 -11.21 -18.33
CA ARG A 701 -11.96 -12.20 -17.66
C ARG A 701 -12.66 -13.04 -16.59
N TRP A 702 -13.69 -12.53 -15.91
CA TRP A 702 -14.29 -13.25 -14.79
C TRP A 702 -15.23 -14.35 -15.27
N HIS A 703 -14.95 -15.58 -14.88
CA HIS A 703 -15.84 -16.72 -15.05
C HIS A 703 -16.44 -17.12 -13.71
N TYR A 704 -17.74 -16.89 -13.56
CA TYR A 704 -18.51 -17.20 -12.36
C TYR A 704 -19.73 -18.09 -12.65
N ARG A 705 -19.88 -18.56 -13.90
CA ARG A 705 -21.00 -19.43 -14.30
C ARG A 705 -20.86 -20.82 -13.67
N SER A 706 -19.67 -21.39 -13.73
CA SER A 706 -19.40 -22.70 -13.17
C SER A 706 -19.26 -22.58 -11.65
N ARG A 707 -20.08 -23.35 -10.93
CA ARG A 707 -20.05 -23.45 -9.46
C ARG A 707 -18.81 -24.18 -8.95
N HIS A 708 -18.12 -24.91 -9.82
CA HIS A 708 -16.87 -25.61 -9.52
C HIS A 708 -15.83 -25.36 -10.62
N GLU A 709 -14.60 -25.04 -10.22
CA GLU A 709 -13.51 -24.63 -11.12
C GLU A 709 -13.14 -25.71 -12.14
N SER A 710 -13.28 -26.99 -11.78
CA SER A 710 -12.98 -28.13 -12.66
C SER A 710 -13.79 -28.15 -13.96
N LEU A 711 -14.97 -27.50 -13.99
CA LEU A 711 -15.83 -27.47 -15.17
C LEU A 711 -15.27 -26.58 -16.28
N ILE A 712 -14.50 -25.55 -15.92
CA ILE A 712 -13.92 -24.59 -16.87
C ILE A 712 -12.41 -24.75 -17.01
N ALA A 713 -11.73 -25.40 -16.05
CA ALA A 713 -10.27 -25.46 -15.99
C ALA A 713 -9.60 -25.93 -17.31
N VAL A 714 -10.09 -27.03 -17.89
CA VAL A 714 -9.58 -27.53 -19.18
C VAL A 714 -9.84 -26.54 -20.30
N SER A 715 -11.03 -25.93 -20.33
CA SER A 715 -11.41 -24.95 -21.34
C SER A 715 -10.55 -23.67 -21.24
N ASN A 716 -10.33 -23.15 -20.03
CA ASN A 716 -9.47 -21.99 -19.78
C ASN A 716 -8.04 -22.23 -20.28
N ARG A 717 -7.50 -23.43 -20.03
CA ARG A 717 -6.16 -23.83 -20.45
C ARG A 717 -6.03 -24.00 -21.97
N GLU A 718 -6.96 -24.72 -22.60
CA GLU A 718 -6.85 -25.10 -24.02
C GLU A 718 -7.31 -23.99 -24.98
N PHE A 719 -8.22 -23.11 -24.56
CA PHE A 719 -8.87 -22.12 -25.45
C PHE A 719 -8.63 -20.66 -25.06
N TYR A 720 -8.28 -20.36 -23.80
CA TYR A 720 -8.19 -18.97 -23.31
C TYR A 720 -6.81 -18.61 -22.72
N ASP A 721 -5.82 -19.50 -22.84
CA ASP A 721 -4.45 -19.31 -22.35
C ASP A 721 -4.37 -18.97 -20.85
N ASP A 722 -5.27 -19.56 -20.03
CA ASP A 722 -5.39 -19.30 -18.59
C ASP A 722 -5.65 -17.81 -18.24
N ARG A 723 -6.19 -17.03 -19.18
CA ARG A 723 -6.48 -15.60 -18.96
C ARG A 723 -7.78 -15.35 -18.20
N LEU A 724 -8.69 -16.33 -18.14
CA LEU A 724 -9.92 -16.23 -17.35
C LEU A 724 -9.59 -16.37 -15.85
N VAL A 725 -10.22 -15.51 -15.06
CA VAL A 725 -10.22 -15.56 -13.60
C VAL A 725 -11.34 -16.49 -13.16
N VAL A 726 -10.97 -17.63 -12.58
CA VAL A 726 -11.88 -18.67 -12.10
C VAL A 726 -11.86 -18.68 -10.58
N PHE A 727 -13.03 -18.58 -9.96
CA PHE A 727 -13.18 -18.61 -8.51
C PHE A 727 -13.26 -20.06 -8.02
N PRO A 728 -12.54 -20.43 -6.93
CA PRO A 728 -12.57 -21.79 -6.38
C PRO A 728 -13.92 -22.13 -5.74
N SER A 729 -14.27 -23.40 -5.76
CA SER A 729 -15.34 -24.00 -4.96
C SER A 729 -14.88 -24.35 -3.54
N PRO A 730 -15.76 -24.28 -2.53
CA PRO A 730 -15.48 -24.81 -1.19
C PRO A 730 -15.52 -26.36 -1.13
N ASP A 731 -16.08 -27.05 -2.12
CA ASP A 731 -16.04 -28.51 -2.25
C ASP A 731 -14.93 -28.94 -3.21
N ALA A 732 -13.77 -29.32 -2.69
CA ALA A 732 -12.64 -29.79 -3.50
C ALA A 732 -12.74 -31.28 -3.87
N ALA A 733 -13.57 -32.07 -3.16
CA ALA A 733 -13.69 -33.51 -3.38
C ALA A 733 -14.58 -33.88 -4.57
N ARG A 734 -15.20 -32.88 -5.24
CA ARG A 734 -16.06 -33.06 -6.42
C ARG A 734 -17.20 -34.06 -6.19
N ARG A 735 -17.71 -34.16 -4.96
CA ARG A 735 -18.72 -35.20 -4.63
C ARG A 735 -20.08 -34.87 -5.24
N ASP A 736 -20.47 -33.61 -5.11
CA ASP A 736 -21.78 -33.12 -5.53
C ASP A 736 -21.71 -32.13 -6.70
N ALA A 737 -20.51 -31.58 -6.97
CA ALA A 737 -20.26 -30.59 -8.02
C ALA A 737 -18.95 -30.88 -8.76
N GLY A 738 -18.77 -30.28 -9.94
CA GLY A 738 -17.55 -30.42 -10.74
C GLY A 738 -17.60 -31.51 -11.81
N LEU A 739 -16.43 -31.92 -12.26
CA LEU A 739 -16.24 -32.82 -13.39
C LEU A 739 -15.94 -34.24 -12.90
N VAL A 740 -16.75 -35.20 -13.34
CA VAL A 740 -16.70 -36.61 -12.95
C VAL A 740 -16.64 -37.49 -14.20
N VAL A 741 -15.82 -38.54 -14.16
CA VAL A 741 -15.78 -39.57 -15.22
C VAL A 741 -16.40 -40.87 -14.73
N ARG A 742 -17.36 -41.39 -15.49
CA ARG A 742 -17.94 -42.72 -15.33
C ARG A 742 -17.30 -43.68 -16.31
N ARG A 743 -16.36 -44.48 -15.81
CA ARG A 743 -15.64 -45.50 -16.59
C ARG A 743 -16.50 -46.73 -16.79
N LEU A 744 -16.70 -47.11 -18.05
CA LEU A 744 -17.49 -48.29 -18.44
C LEU A 744 -16.63 -49.24 -19.30
N PRO A 745 -15.67 -49.97 -18.71
CA PRO A 745 -14.74 -50.80 -19.48
C PRO A 745 -15.44 -51.89 -20.32
N GLU A 746 -16.57 -52.40 -19.83
CA GLU A 746 -17.36 -53.45 -20.49
C GLU A 746 -18.30 -52.91 -21.59
N ALA A 747 -18.45 -51.59 -21.72
CA ALA A 747 -19.35 -50.99 -22.70
C ALA A 747 -18.65 -50.92 -24.06
N VAL A 748 -18.98 -51.82 -24.99
CA VAL A 748 -18.31 -51.95 -26.29
C VAL A 748 -18.91 -51.04 -27.36
N TYR A 749 -18.04 -50.39 -28.15
CA TYR A 749 -18.45 -49.63 -29.33
C TYR A 749 -18.64 -50.55 -30.55
N ASP A 750 -19.87 -50.61 -31.07
CA ASP A 750 -20.22 -51.38 -32.26
C ASP A 750 -19.97 -50.57 -33.53
N ARG A 751 -18.71 -50.54 -33.98
CA ARG A 751 -18.29 -49.78 -35.16
C ARG A 751 -18.93 -50.27 -36.47
N GLY A 752 -19.08 -51.58 -36.61
CA GLY A 752 -19.46 -52.25 -37.86
C GLY A 752 -20.97 -52.39 -38.06
N GLY A 753 -21.77 -52.42 -36.99
CA GLY A 753 -23.22 -52.48 -37.04
C GLY A 753 -23.88 -51.13 -36.80
N THR A 754 -24.34 -50.92 -35.58
CA THR A 754 -25.18 -49.78 -35.18
C THR A 754 -24.45 -48.44 -35.12
N ARG A 755 -23.11 -48.44 -35.03
CA ARG A 755 -22.28 -47.25 -34.81
C ARG A 755 -22.62 -46.55 -33.48
N THR A 756 -22.99 -47.35 -32.48
CA THR A 756 -23.35 -46.90 -31.13
C THR A 756 -22.56 -47.67 -30.08
N ASN A 757 -22.63 -47.21 -28.84
CA ASN A 757 -22.24 -47.99 -27.67
C ASN A 757 -23.48 -48.26 -26.80
N PRO A 758 -24.13 -49.42 -26.97
CA PRO A 758 -25.37 -49.74 -26.26
C PRO A 758 -25.21 -49.77 -24.74
N GLY A 759 -24.08 -50.29 -24.24
CA GLY A 759 -23.80 -50.34 -22.81
C GLY A 759 -23.63 -48.95 -22.19
N GLU A 760 -23.00 -48.03 -22.93
CA GLU A 760 -22.90 -46.63 -22.52
C GLU A 760 -24.28 -45.94 -22.55
N ALA A 761 -25.07 -46.16 -23.60
CA ALA A 761 -26.42 -45.58 -23.72
C ALA A 761 -27.35 -46.03 -22.59
N GLU A 762 -27.30 -47.30 -22.22
CA GLU A 762 -28.05 -47.85 -21.09
C GLU A 762 -27.61 -47.23 -19.76
N ALA A 763 -26.29 -47.11 -19.53
CA ALA A 763 -25.76 -46.50 -18.31
C ALA A 763 -26.18 -45.02 -18.17
N VAL A 764 -26.15 -44.26 -19.26
CA VAL A 764 -26.62 -42.87 -19.29
C VAL A 764 -28.12 -42.80 -18.99
N ALA A 765 -28.93 -43.64 -19.62
CA ALA A 765 -30.38 -43.66 -19.39
C ALA A 765 -30.73 -44.00 -17.92
N ARG A 766 -30.02 -44.96 -17.31
CA ARG A 766 -30.18 -45.27 -15.88
C ARG A 766 -29.82 -44.08 -14.99
N ALA A 767 -28.70 -43.41 -15.26
CA ALA A 767 -28.28 -42.24 -14.51
C ALA A 767 -29.27 -41.07 -14.62
N VAL A 768 -29.91 -40.89 -15.80
CA VAL A 768 -30.98 -39.90 -15.97
C VAL A 768 -32.17 -40.21 -15.07
N MET A 769 -32.59 -41.48 -15.00
CA MET A 769 -33.70 -41.89 -14.14
C MET A 769 -33.37 -41.76 -12.65
N GLU A 770 -32.13 -42.07 -12.24
CA GLU A 770 -31.65 -41.84 -10.87
C GLU A 770 -31.69 -40.35 -10.51
N HIS A 771 -31.24 -39.47 -11.40
CA HIS A 771 -31.33 -38.02 -11.20
C HIS A 771 -32.79 -37.57 -11.07
N ALA A 772 -33.67 -38.01 -11.97
CA ALA A 772 -35.09 -37.64 -11.95
C ALA A 772 -35.76 -38.03 -10.61
N ARG A 773 -35.48 -39.24 -10.09
CA ARG A 773 -35.95 -39.67 -8.76
C ARG A 773 -35.43 -38.77 -7.64
N ALA A 774 -34.14 -38.45 -7.66
CA ALA A 774 -33.53 -37.60 -6.63
C ALA A 774 -34.09 -36.17 -6.65
N GLN A 775 -34.47 -35.63 -7.81
CA GLN A 775 -35.08 -34.30 -7.90
C GLN A 775 -36.56 -34.29 -7.50
N ARG A 776 -37.29 -35.38 -7.73
CA ARG A 776 -38.71 -35.49 -7.34
C ARG A 776 -38.89 -35.24 -5.84
N ASP A 777 -38.01 -35.82 -5.04
CA ASP A 777 -38.07 -35.76 -3.58
C ASP A 777 -37.52 -34.42 -3.01
N ARG A 778 -37.07 -33.50 -3.88
CA ARG A 778 -36.62 -32.15 -3.51
C ARG A 778 -37.71 -31.09 -3.69
N PRO A 779 -37.70 -30.03 -2.84
CA PRO A 779 -38.49 -28.82 -3.05
C PRO A 779 -38.32 -28.27 -4.47
N ALA A 780 -39.40 -27.77 -5.08
CA ALA A 780 -39.43 -27.36 -6.50
C ALA A 780 -38.38 -26.29 -6.84
N ASP A 781 -38.12 -25.37 -5.91
CA ASP A 781 -37.10 -24.32 -5.95
C ASP A 781 -35.66 -24.86 -5.87
N ARG A 782 -35.47 -26.09 -5.37
CA ARG A 782 -34.15 -26.73 -5.17
C ARG A 782 -33.88 -27.88 -6.13
N ARG A 783 -34.74 -28.09 -7.13
CA ARG A 783 -34.57 -29.13 -8.16
C ARG A 783 -33.49 -28.73 -9.16
N LEU A 784 -32.56 -29.64 -9.43
CA LEU A 784 -31.48 -29.43 -10.39
C LEU A 784 -31.88 -29.85 -11.79
N THR A 785 -31.58 -29.01 -12.78
CA THR A 785 -31.90 -29.26 -14.19
C THR A 785 -30.85 -30.19 -14.84
N LEU A 786 -31.25 -31.00 -15.83
CA LEU A 786 -30.36 -31.98 -16.49
C LEU A 786 -30.43 -31.87 -18.01
N GLY A 787 -29.28 -32.00 -18.67
CA GLY A 787 -29.19 -32.20 -20.11
C GLY A 787 -28.23 -33.34 -20.46
N VAL A 788 -28.52 -34.07 -21.53
CA VAL A 788 -27.68 -35.15 -22.03
C VAL A 788 -27.16 -34.77 -23.41
N VAL A 789 -25.86 -34.94 -23.64
CA VAL A 789 -25.22 -34.62 -24.90
C VAL A 789 -24.41 -35.81 -25.41
N ALA A 790 -24.74 -36.28 -26.61
CA ALA A 790 -24.01 -37.36 -27.28
C ALA A 790 -23.08 -36.81 -28.37
N PHE A 791 -21.94 -37.46 -28.62
CA PHE A 791 -21.03 -37.01 -29.69
C PHE A 791 -21.57 -37.28 -31.11
N SER A 792 -22.49 -38.24 -31.26
CA SER A 792 -23.08 -38.63 -32.53
C SER A 792 -24.61 -38.70 -32.46
N VAL A 793 -25.28 -38.54 -33.61
CA VAL A 793 -26.74 -38.69 -33.73
C VAL A 793 -27.17 -40.13 -33.40
N ALA A 794 -26.46 -41.13 -33.92
CA ALA A 794 -26.76 -42.53 -33.64
C ALA A 794 -26.72 -42.86 -32.13
N GLN A 795 -25.74 -42.30 -31.39
CA GLN A 795 -25.66 -42.49 -29.95
C GLN A 795 -26.78 -41.73 -29.20
N MET A 796 -27.13 -40.52 -29.66
CA MET A 796 -28.25 -39.75 -29.12
C MET A 796 -29.56 -40.56 -29.20
N ASP A 797 -29.85 -41.13 -30.38
CA ASP A 797 -31.05 -41.93 -30.61
C ASP A 797 -31.04 -43.20 -29.74
N ALA A 798 -29.89 -43.86 -29.61
CA ALA A 798 -29.75 -45.03 -28.73
C ALA A 798 -30.05 -44.71 -27.25
N ILE A 799 -29.61 -43.55 -26.76
CA ILE A 799 -29.92 -43.07 -25.40
C ILE A 799 -31.42 -42.81 -25.26
N GLN A 800 -32.04 -42.15 -26.24
CA GLN A 800 -33.48 -41.87 -26.22
C GLN A 800 -34.30 -43.16 -26.17
N VAL A 801 -33.95 -44.17 -26.97
CA VAL A 801 -34.63 -45.48 -26.96
C VAL A 801 -34.52 -46.16 -25.59
N GLN A 802 -33.34 -46.19 -24.97
CA GLN A 802 -33.18 -46.79 -23.64
C GLN A 802 -33.92 -45.98 -22.57
N LEU A 803 -33.92 -44.65 -22.67
CA LEU A 803 -34.64 -43.79 -21.74
C LEU A 803 -36.16 -43.98 -21.85
N GLU A 804 -36.71 -44.08 -23.06
CA GLU A 804 -38.13 -44.39 -23.27
C GLU A 804 -38.53 -45.73 -22.66
N ARG A 805 -37.67 -46.75 -22.78
CA ARG A 805 -37.89 -48.04 -22.13
C ARG A 805 -37.97 -47.89 -20.61
N LEU A 806 -36.99 -47.25 -19.99
CA LEU A 806 -36.94 -47.09 -18.52
C LEU A 806 -38.05 -46.19 -17.98
N ARG A 807 -38.48 -45.17 -18.75
CA ARG A 807 -39.61 -44.30 -18.38
C ARG A 807 -40.94 -45.05 -18.32
N ARG A 808 -41.15 -46.04 -19.19
CA ARG A 808 -42.35 -46.91 -19.14
C ARG A 808 -42.39 -47.74 -17.85
N ASP A 809 -41.23 -48.14 -17.35
CA ASP A 809 -41.10 -48.95 -16.14
C ASP A 809 -41.26 -48.12 -14.84
N ASP A 810 -41.09 -46.79 -14.88
CA ASP A 810 -41.23 -45.87 -13.73
C ASP A 810 -41.97 -44.56 -14.09
N PRO A 811 -43.31 -44.60 -14.21
CA PRO A 811 -44.12 -43.43 -14.58
C PRO A 811 -44.07 -42.28 -13.58
N ALA A 812 -43.58 -42.49 -12.34
CA ALA A 812 -43.54 -41.47 -11.30
C ALA A 812 -42.52 -40.35 -11.59
N CYS A 813 -41.67 -40.51 -12.60
CA CYS A 813 -40.67 -39.52 -13.02
C CYS A 813 -41.13 -38.62 -14.18
N GLU A 814 -42.34 -38.80 -14.72
CA GLU A 814 -42.80 -38.09 -15.94
C GLU A 814 -42.87 -36.56 -15.78
N GLU A 815 -43.14 -36.04 -14.58
CA GLU A 815 -43.14 -34.59 -14.30
C GLU A 815 -41.79 -33.94 -14.66
N PHE A 816 -40.67 -34.64 -14.44
CA PHE A 816 -39.33 -34.15 -14.74
C PHE A 816 -39.10 -33.93 -16.25
N PHE A 817 -39.79 -34.69 -17.10
CA PHE A 817 -39.65 -34.65 -18.56
C PHE A 817 -40.64 -33.68 -19.25
N ALA A 818 -41.42 -32.92 -18.48
CA ALA A 818 -42.38 -31.96 -19.01
C ALA A 818 -41.69 -30.79 -19.75
N LEU A 819 -42.27 -30.36 -20.88
CA LEU A 819 -41.73 -29.28 -21.72
C LEU A 819 -42.13 -27.87 -21.24
N GLY A 820 -43.05 -27.75 -20.28
CA GLY A 820 -43.62 -26.47 -19.82
C GLY A 820 -42.85 -25.76 -18.70
N VAL A 821 -41.69 -26.27 -18.31
CA VAL A 821 -40.83 -25.67 -17.27
C VAL A 821 -39.77 -24.76 -17.91
N ALA A 822 -39.22 -23.81 -17.16
CA ALA A 822 -38.29 -22.81 -17.68
C ALA A 822 -37.00 -23.40 -18.29
N GLU A 823 -36.49 -24.50 -17.75
CA GLU A 823 -35.31 -25.22 -18.24
C GLU A 823 -35.60 -26.73 -18.38
N PRO A 824 -36.27 -27.17 -19.45
CA PRO A 824 -36.71 -28.55 -19.58
C PRO A 824 -35.56 -29.53 -19.82
N PHE A 825 -35.74 -30.79 -19.46
CA PHE A 825 -34.79 -31.85 -19.80
C PHE A 825 -34.58 -31.96 -21.32
N PHE A 826 -33.36 -32.27 -21.76
CA PHE A 826 -33.08 -32.55 -23.18
C PHE A 826 -32.06 -33.67 -23.38
N VAL A 827 -32.13 -34.32 -24.56
CA VAL A 827 -31.08 -35.16 -25.13
C VAL A 827 -30.74 -34.61 -26.51
N LYS A 828 -29.51 -34.16 -26.72
CA LYS A 828 -29.06 -33.54 -27.98
C LYS A 828 -27.71 -34.11 -28.42
N ASN A 829 -27.33 -33.91 -29.68
CA ASN A 829 -25.98 -34.20 -30.16
C ASN A 829 -25.09 -32.94 -30.08
N LEU A 830 -23.78 -33.16 -30.25
CA LEU A 830 -22.74 -32.14 -30.16
C LEU A 830 -22.98 -30.88 -31.02
N GLU A 831 -23.65 -31.02 -32.18
CA GLU A 831 -23.93 -29.89 -33.08
C GLU A 831 -25.11 -29.02 -32.64
N ASN A 832 -26.04 -29.57 -31.85
CA ASN A 832 -27.31 -28.93 -31.52
C ASN A 832 -27.40 -28.37 -30.08
N VAL A 833 -26.39 -28.62 -29.24
CA VAL A 833 -26.39 -28.22 -27.81
C VAL A 833 -26.09 -26.74 -27.58
N GLN A 834 -25.68 -26.01 -28.61
CA GLN A 834 -25.20 -24.65 -28.43
C GLN A 834 -26.29 -23.70 -27.90
N GLY A 835 -25.97 -22.97 -26.83
CA GLY A 835 -26.89 -22.02 -26.21
C GLY A 835 -27.80 -22.63 -25.14
N ASP A 836 -27.87 -23.96 -25.04
CA ASP A 836 -28.46 -24.64 -23.89
C ASP A 836 -27.43 -24.77 -22.77
N GLU A 837 -27.88 -24.72 -21.52
CA GLU A 837 -27.08 -24.97 -20.33
C GLU A 837 -27.96 -25.55 -19.23
N ARG A 838 -27.40 -26.38 -18.34
CA ARG A 838 -28.14 -27.01 -17.25
C ARG A 838 -27.28 -27.07 -16.00
N ASP A 839 -27.89 -27.27 -14.86
CA ASP A 839 -27.14 -27.51 -13.62
C ASP A 839 -26.24 -28.73 -13.77
N VAL A 840 -26.80 -29.81 -14.31
CA VAL A 840 -26.10 -31.07 -14.58
C VAL A 840 -26.07 -31.36 -16.07
N ILE A 841 -24.90 -31.74 -16.61
CA ILE A 841 -24.76 -32.25 -17.98
C ILE A 841 -24.15 -33.64 -17.95
N PHE A 842 -24.80 -34.59 -18.64
CA PHE A 842 -24.22 -35.89 -18.95
C PHE A 842 -23.69 -35.90 -20.38
N ILE A 843 -22.46 -36.36 -20.54
CA ILE A 843 -21.78 -36.47 -21.82
C ILE A 843 -21.62 -37.95 -22.15
N SER A 844 -22.24 -38.39 -23.24
CA SER A 844 -21.99 -39.72 -23.83
C SER A 844 -21.01 -39.56 -24.98
N VAL A 845 -19.81 -40.12 -24.81
CA VAL A 845 -18.79 -40.13 -25.87
C VAL A 845 -19.23 -41.06 -27.01
N GLY A 846 -19.81 -42.22 -26.70
CA GLY A 846 -20.35 -43.21 -27.65
C GLY A 846 -19.29 -43.92 -28.50
N TYR A 847 -18.29 -43.19 -28.99
CA TYR A 847 -17.09 -43.73 -29.62
C TYR A 847 -16.19 -44.37 -28.58
N GLY A 848 -15.68 -45.55 -28.86
CA GLY A 848 -14.97 -46.32 -27.85
C GLY A 848 -14.18 -47.49 -28.39
N ARG A 849 -13.63 -48.26 -27.45
CA ARG A 849 -13.00 -49.55 -27.72
C ARG A 849 -14.02 -50.53 -28.32
N THR A 850 -13.66 -51.22 -29.40
CA THR A 850 -14.46 -52.30 -30.00
C THR A 850 -14.29 -53.61 -29.23
N ALA A 851 -15.07 -54.65 -29.57
CA ALA A 851 -14.98 -55.96 -28.94
C ALA A 851 -13.56 -56.58 -29.06
N ASP A 852 -12.86 -56.27 -30.16
CA ASP A 852 -11.50 -56.73 -30.44
C ASP A 852 -10.42 -55.92 -29.69
N GLY A 853 -10.82 -54.90 -28.93
CA GLY A 853 -9.90 -54.07 -28.16
C GLY A 853 -9.36 -52.83 -28.90
N ASP A 854 -9.75 -52.62 -30.16
CA ASP A 854 -9.25 -51.53 -31.00
C ASP A 854 -9.96 -50.19 -30.74
N VAL A 855 -9.21 -49.09 -30.85
CA VAL A 855 -9.72 -47.72 -30.77
C VAL A 855 -9.46 -47.00 -32.09
N ALA A 856 -10.53 -46.80 -32.86
CA ALA A 856 -10.46 -45.97 -34.07
C ALA A 856 -10.41 -44.50 -33.66
N LEU A 857 -9.33 -43.78 -33.98
CA LEU A 857 -9.14 -42.36 -33.67
C LEU A 857 -10.01 -41.42 -34.53
N ASN A 858 -11.25 -41.82 -34.80
CA ASN A 858 -12.24 -41.09 -35.58
C ASN A 858 -13.53 -40.89 -34.76
N PHE A 859 -13.62 -39.71 -34.14
CA PHE A 859 -14.68 -39.21 -33.26
C PHE A 859 -15.66 -38.30 -34.01
N GLY A 860 -15.84 -38.53 -35.31
CA GLY A 860 -16.82 -37.82 -36.14
C GLY A 860 -16.55 -36.30 -36.16
N PRO A 861 -17.51 -35.45 -35.71
CA PRO A 861 -17.38 -33.99 -35.79
C PRO A 861 -16.15 -33.39 -35.06
N LEU A 862 -15.54 -34.12 -34.13
CA LEU A 862 -14.33 -33.67 -33.42
C LEU A 862 -13.04 -33.81 -34.25
N ASN A 863 -13.04 -34.62 -35.30
CA ASN A 863 -11.87 -34.80 -36.16
C ASN A 863 -11.75 -33.74 -37.25
N GLY A 864 -12.86 -33.13 -37.65
CA GLY A 864 -12.90 -32.09 -38.67
C GLY A 864 -12.45 -30.72 -38.17
N GLU A 865 -12.45 -29.75 -39.09
CA GLU A 865 -12.16 -28.35 -38.80
C GLU A 865 -13.17 -27.75 -37.80
N GLY A 866 -12.66 -26.97 -36.84
CA GLY A 866 -13.45 -26.45 -35.73
C GLY A 866 -13.92 -27.50 -34.71
N GLY A 867 -13.42 -28.74 -34.78
CA GLY A 867 -13.75 -29.81 -33.83
C GLY A 867 -13.43 -29.44 -32.37
N GLU A 868 -12.36 -28.68 -32.14
CA GLU A 868 -11.99 -28.18 -30.81
C GLU A 868 -13.02 -27.18 -30.25
N ARG A 869 -13.64 -26.36 -31.11
CA ARG A 869 -14.69 -25.40 -30.70
C ARG A 869 -15.97 -26.13 -30.31
N ARG A 870 -16.31 -27.23 -31.00
CA ARG A 870 -17.43 -28.13 -30.63
C ARG A 870 -17.22 -28.70 -29.23
N LEU A 871 -16.01 -29.20 -28.95
CA LEU A 871 -15.68 -29.69 -27.61
C LEU A 871 -15.75 -28.58 -26.56
N ASN A 872 -15.19 -27.40 -26.84
CA ASN A 872 -15.24 -26.26 -25.92
C ASN A 872 -16.69 -25.88 -25.57
N VAL A 873 -17.58 -25.83 -26.56
CA VAL A 873 -19.01 -25.61 -26.33
C VAL A 873 -19.56 -26.68 -25.41
N LEU A 874 -19.37 -27.97 -25.71
CA LEU A 874 -19.89 -29.08 -24.91
C LEU A 874 -19.45 -29.02 -23.44
N ILE A 875 -18.14 -28.90 -23.18
CA ILE A 875 -17.59 -29.02 -21.82
C ILE A 875 -17.91 -27.79 -20.95
N THR A 876 -18.47 -26.73 -21.53
CA THR A 876 -18.86 -25.49 -20.83
C THR A 876 -20.37 -25.36 -20.59
N ARG A 877 -21.16 -26.43 -20.84
CA ARG A 877 -22.63 -26.42 -20.69
C ARG A 877 -23.14 -26.63 -19.26
N ALA A 878 -22.32 -27.20 -18.38
CA ALA A 878 -22.69 -27.48 -16.99
C ALA A 878 -22.47 -26.27 -16.09
N ARG A 879 -23.48 -25.91 -15.28
CA ARG A 879 -23.35 -24.91 -14.22
C ARG A 879 -22.77 -25.51 -12.95
N LEU A 880 -23.22 -26.70 -12.54
CA LEU A 880 -22.87 -27.34 -11.27
C LEU A 880 -22.04 -28.61 -11.44
N ARG A 881 -22.46 -29.54 -12.32
CA ARG A 881 -21.85 -30.86 -12.43
C ARG A 881 -21.84 -31.37 -13.87
N CYS A 882 -20.74 -32.00 -14.27
CA CYS A 882 -20.59 -32.64 -15.57
C CYS A 882 -20.14 -34.09 -15.37
N GLU A 883 -20.89 -35.06 -15.90
CA GLU A 883 -20.51 -36.47 -15.89
C GLU A 883 -20.22 -36.97 -17.29
N VAL A 884 -19.05 -37.57 -17.48
CA VAL A 884 -18.60 -38.11 -18.78
C VAL A 884 -18.65 -39.62 -18.74
N PHE A 885 -19.47 -40.22 -19.58
CA PHE A 885 -19.61 -41.66 -19.76
C PHE A 885 -18.73 -42.08 -20.93
N THR A 886 -17.77 -42.97 -20.67
CA THR A 886 -16.86 -43.47 -21.70
C THR A 886 -16.16 -44.75 -21.28
N ASN A 887 -15.82 -45.59 -22.25
CA ASN A 887 -14.93 -46.73 -22.07
C ASN A 887 -13.44 -46.38 -22.33
N LEU A 888 -13.13 -45.17 -22.83
CA LEU A 888 -11.79 -44.75 -23.28
C LEU A 888 -10.96 -44.04 -22.20
N THR A 889 -9.68 -44.34 -22.10
CA THR A 889 -8.67 -43.62 -21.29
C THR A 889 -8.01 -42.47 -22.07
N ALA A 890 -7.34 -41.56 -21.36
CA ALA A 890 -6.53 -40.53 -21.99
C ALA A 890 -5.37 -41.14 -22.83
N ASP A 891 -4.80 -42.25 -22.38
CA ASP A 891 -3.72 -42.97 -23.09
C ASP A 891 -4.19 -43.55 -24.42
N ASP A 892 -5.45 -43.99 -24.50
CA ASP A 892 -6.06 -44.46 -25.76
C ASP A 892 -6.05 -43.37 -26.85
N LEU A 893 -6.03 -42.10 -26.46
CA LEU A 893 -6.03 -40.93 -27.35
C LEU A 893 -4.64 -40.35 -27.62
N ALA A 894 -3.56 -40.95 -27.09
CA ALA A 894 -2.21 -40.39 -27.16
C ALA A 894 -1.69 -40.16 -28.59
N ARG A 895 -2.17 -40.95 -29.57
CA ARG A 895 -1.77 -40.87 -30.99
C ARG A 895 -2.62 -39.91 -31.83
N ALA A 896 -3.58 -39.19 -31.23
CA ALA A 896 -4.48 -38.31 -31.95
C ALA A 896 -3.77 -37.05 -32.52
N ARG A 897 -4.02 -36.73 -33.79
CA ARG A 897 -3.43 -35.56 -34.47
C ARG A 897 -4.36 -34.33 -34.52
N SER A 898 -5.68 -34.55 -34.58
CA SER A 898 -6.64 -33.44 -34.64
C SER A 898 -6.66 -32.65 -33.33
N ARG A 899 -6.85 -31.33 -33.43
CA ARG A 899 -6.88 -30.45 -32.24
C ARG A 899 -8.03 -30.79 -31.30
N GLY A 900 -9.22 -31.09 -31.84
CA GLY A 900 -10.39 -31.48 -31.05
C GLY A 900 -10.18 -32.74 -30.22
N VAL A 901 -9.57 -33.79 -30.80
CA VAL A 901 -9.32 -35.04 -30.07
C VAL A 901 -8.16 -34.90 -29.08
N ARG A 902 -7.16 -34.06 -29.34
CA ARG A 902 -6.14 -33.70 -28.34
C ARG A 902 -6.73 -32.96 -27.15
N ALA A 903 -7.65 -32.02 -27.38
CA ALA A 903 -8.37 -31.37 -26.29
C ALA A 903 -9.27 -32.35 -25.50
N LEU A 904 -9.88 -33.33 -26.18
CA LEU A 904 -10.62 -34.42 -25.52
C LEU A 904 -9.70 -35.28 -24.63
N LYS A 905 -8.47 -35.58 -25.10
CA LYS A 905 -7.46 -36.24 -24.27
C LYS A 905 -7.20 -35.44 -23.00
N THR A 906 -6.87 -34.14 -23.11
CA THR A 906 -6.64 -33.28 -21.94
C THR A 906 -7.85 -33.27 -21.01
N PHE A 907 -9.06 -33.22 -21.57
CA PHE A 907 -10.30 -33.22 -20.80
C PHE A 907 -10.49 -34.52 -20.00
N LEU A 908 -10.33 -35.69 -20.63
CA LEU A 908 -10.45 -36.99 -19.96
C LEU A 908 -9.35 -37.21 -18.92
N ASP A 909 -8.12 -36.77 -19.23
CA ASP A 909 -6.97 -36.86 -18.34
C ASP A 909 -7.19 -36.05 -17.07
N TYR A 910 -7.59 -34.78 -17.21
CA TYR A 910 -7.93 -33.90 -16.09
C TYR A 910 -9.11 -34.43 -15.25
N ALA A 911 -10.09 -35.01 -15.92
CA ALA A 911 -11.28 -35.57 -15.28
C ALA A 911 -10.96 -36.84 -14.48
N ALA A 912 -9.97 -37.65 -14.91
CA ALA A 912 -9.49 -38.83 -14.20
C ALA A 912 -8.47 -38.50 -13.08
N ALA A 913 -7.51 -37.60 -13.35
CA ALA A 913 -6.41 -37.28 -12.44
C ALA A 913 -6.82 -36.35 -11.27
N GLY A 914 -7.90 -35.57 -11.41
CA GLY A 914 -8.36 -34.65 -10.37
C GLY A 914 -7.51 -33.38 -10.20
N THR A 915 -6.32 -33.32 -10.78
CA THR A 915 -5.43 -32.13 -10.81
C THR A 915 -4.84 -31.96 -12.20
N PRO A 916 -4.72 -30.72 -12.71
CA PRO A 916 -4.05 -30.49 -13.99
C PRO A 916 -2.56 -30.80 -13.85
N GLU A 917 -1.95 -31.43 -14.86
CA GLU A 917 -0.48 -31.44 -14.95
C GLU A 917 0.03 -29.99 -15.01
N PRO A 918 0.99 -29.59 -14.15
CA PRO A 918 1.52 -28.24 -14.16
C PRO A 918 2.24 -27.95 -15.49
N ARG A 919 1.77 -26.95 -16.21
CA ARG A 919 2.50 -26.40 -17.36
C ARG A 919 3.63 -25.52 -16.83
N ALA A 920 4.83 -25.64 -17.40
CA ALA A 920 5.90 -24.67 -17.14
C ALA A 920 5.37 -23.26 -17.45
N PRO A 921 5.52 -22.28 -16.53
CA PRO A 921 4.92 -20.96 -16.70
C PRO A 921 5.45 -20.29 -17.98
N THR A 922 4.56 -20.03 -18.94
CA THR A 922 4.85 -19.19 -20.10
C THR A 922 4.90 -17.73 -19.70
N ALA A 923 5.98 -17.04 -20.08
CA ALA A 923 6.40 -15.71 -19.62
C ALA A 923 5.51 -14.52 -20.03
N ALA A 924 4.24 -14.73 -20.39
CA ALA A 924 3.39 -13.68 -20.91
C ALA A 924 2.00 -13.74 -20.28
N GLY A 925 1.76 -12.93 -19.23
CA GLY A 925 0.40 -12.46 -18.97
C GLY A 925 -0.15 -12.42 -17.55
N VAL A 926 0.66 -12.29 -16.49
CA VAL A 926 0.19 -11.72 -15.20
C VAL A 926 1.35 -10.97 -14.56
N GLY A 927 1.10 -9.79 -14.00
CA GLY A 927 2.10 -8.92 -13.39
C GLY A 927 3.04 -9.70 -12.48
N SER A 928 4.29 -9.81 -12.92
CA SER A 928 5.41 -10.35 -12.17
C SER A 928 5.81 -9.35 -11.09
N GLY A 929 5.04 -9.30 -10.01
CA GLY A 929 5.50 -8.82 -8.71
C GLY A 929 6.47 -9.83 -8.08
N PRO A 930 7.46 -9.41 -7.28
CA PRO A 930 8.43 -10.30 -6.66
C PRO A 930 7.77 -11.14 -5.55
N GLY A 931 7.24 -12.31 -5.90
CA GLY A 931 6.58 -13.24 -4.98
C GLY A 931 6.09 -14.54 -5.63
N ALA A 932 6.65 -14.95 -6.76
CA ALA A 932 6.26 -16.18 -7.45
C ALA A 932 6.77 -17.41 -6.70
N GLY A 933 5.90 -18.07 -5.92
CA GLY A 933 6.04 -19.47 -5.54
C GLY A 933 5.71 -19.87 -4.09
N GLY A 934 5.51 -18.93 -3.16
CA GLY A 934 5.23 -19.26 -1.75
C GLY A 934 4.34 -18.26 -1.04
N ASP A 935 3.73 -18.70 0.08
CA ASP A 935 2.96 -17.87 1.01
C ASP A 935 3.74 -16.59 1.35
N SER A 936 3.05 -15.45 1.44
CA SER A 936 3.69 -14.26 2.00
C SER A 936 4.17 -14.54 3.43
N PRO A 937 5.19 -13.82 3.94
CA PRO A 937 5.67 -13.99 5.30
C PRO A 937 4.55 -13.94 6.35
N PHE A 938 3.54 -13.10 6.10
CA PHE A 938 2.40 -12.89 6.98
C PHE A 938 1.40 -14.05 6.89
N GLU A 939 1.01 -14.45 5.68
CA GLU A 939 0.13 -15.61 5.46
C GLU A 939 0.72 -16.89 6.08
N ALA A 940 2.02 -17.10 5.92
CA ALA A 940 2.73 -18.24 6.52
C ALA A 940 2.64 -18.23 8.05
N ALA A 941 2.74 -17.06 8.69
CA ALA A 941 2.64 -16.91 10.14
C ALA A 941 1.20 -17.16 10.65
N VAL A 942 0.20 -16.61 9.98
CA VAL A 942 -1.22 -16.86 10.29
C VAL A 942 -1.54 -18.35 10.16
N ARG A 943 -1.11 -18.98 9.06
CA ARG A 943 -1.26 -20.42 8.84
C ARG A 943 -0.57 -21.24 9.93
N GLY A 944 0.66 -20.89 10.30
CA GLY A 944 1.42 -21.54 11.38
C GLY A 944 0.66 -21.53 12.71
N ALA A 945 0.11 -20.37 13.09
CA ALA A 945 -0.68 -20.21 14.31
C ALA A 945 -1.97 -21.06 14.32
N LEU A 946 -2.67 -21.13 13.18
CA LEU A 946 -3.88 -21.95 13.04
C LEU A 946 -3.57 -23.46 13.09
N VAL A 947 -2.48 -23.89 12.44
CA VAL A 947 -2.02 -25.28 12.47
C VAL A 947 -1.58 -25.69 13.89
N ALA A 948 -0.86 -24.82 14.59
CA ALA A 948 -0.49 -25.03 15.99
C ALA A 948 -1.71 -25.14 16.93
N SER A 949 -2.84 -24.55 16.53
CA SER A 949 -4.13 -24.64 17.24
C SER A 949 -4.97 -25.85 16.82
N GLY A 950 -4.42 -26.79 16.04
CA GLY A 950 -5.09 -28.04 15.63
C GLY A 950 -5.96 -27.95 14.38
N CYS A 951 -5.93 -26.84 13.63
CA CYS A 951 -6.67 -26.69 12.38
C CYS A 951 -5.87 -27.25 11.18
N GLN A 952 -6.54 -27.93 10.26
CA GLN A 952 -5.97 -28.24 8.95
C GLN A 952 -6.24 -27.07 8.00
N VAL A 953 -5.18 -26.42 7.50
CA VAL A 953 -5.28 -25.22 6.65
C VAL A 953 -4.57 -25.47 5.32
N ARG A 954 -5.26 -25.20 4.22
CA ARG A 954 -4.70 -25.21 2.86
C ARG A 954 -4.38 -23.78 2.42
N PRO A 955 -3.12 -23.44 2.12
CA PRO A 955 -2.79 -22.15 1.54
C PRO A 955 -3.23 -22.10 0.07
N ARG A 956 -3.47 -20.89 -0.43
CA ARG A 956 -3.64 -20.58 -1.87
C ARG A 956 -4.64 -21.49 -2.59
N VAL A 957 -5.87 -21.56 -2.09
CA VAL A 957 -6.94 -22.35 -2.73
C VAL A 957 -7.48 -21.61 -3.95
N GLY A 958 -7.31 -22.17 -5.15
CA GLY A 958 -7.73 -21.55 -6.41
C GLY A 958 -6.94 -22.02 -7.62
N SER A 959 -7.14 -21.34 -8.75
CA SER A 959 -6.46 -21.63 -10.02
C SER A 959 -5.90 -20.35 -10.66
N ALA A 960 -5.44 -20.41 -11.90
CA ALA A 960 -4.84 -19.27 -12.58
C ALA A 960 -5.77 -18.04 -12.56
N GLY A 961 -5.25 -16.91 -12.12
CA GLY A 961 -5.95 -15.62 -12.08
C GLY A 961 -6.62 -15.25 -10.74
N PHE A 962 -6.97 -16.20 -9.87
CA PHE A 962 -7.43 -15.91 -8.50
C PHE A 962 -7.25 -17.12 -7.57
N ALA A 963 -6.73 -16.85 -6.37
CA ALA A 963 -6.69 -17.82 -5.28
C ALA A 963 -7.06 -17.11 -3.98
N LEU A 964 -7.86 -17.79 -3.15
CA LEU A 964 -8.03 -17.42 -1.74
C LEU A 964 -6.70 -17.62 -1.02
N ASP A 965 -6.35 -16.70 -0.12
CA ASP A 965 -5.03 -16.74 0.54
C ASP A 965 -4.87 -18.02 1.36
N MET A 966 -5.92 -18.45 2.08
CA MET A 966 -5.98 -19.79 2.68
C MET A 966 -7.42 -20.25 2.95
N ALA A 967 -7.62 -21.55 3.17
CA ALA A 967 -8.89 -22.13 3.56
C ALA A 967 -8.74 -23.20 4.65
N VAL A 968 -9.70 -23.27 5.56
CA VAL A 968 -9.74 -24.25 6.66
C VAL A 968 -10.50 -25.49 6.20
N VAL A 969 -9.88 -26.66 6.32
CA VAL A 969 -10.46 -27.95 5.93
C VAL A 969 -11.51 -28.38 6.95
N ASP A 970 -12.62 -28.93 6.46
CA ASP A 970 -13.65 -29.58 7.27
C ASP A 970 -13.12 -30.93 7.82
N PRO A 971 -12.94 -31.09 9.13
CA PRO A 971 -12.45 -32.34 9.72
C PRO A 971 -13.47 -33.48 9.59
N ASP A 972 -14.77 -33.17 9.56
CA ASP A 972 -15.85 -34.16 9.47
C ASP A 972 -16.09 -34.59 8.01
N ARG A 973 -15.71 -33.74 7.04
CA ARG A 973 -15.83 -34.01 5.60
C ARG A 973 -14.51 -33.71 4.88
N PRO A 974 -13.53 -34.63 4.91
CA PRO A 974 -12.25 -34.46 4.23
C PRO A 974 -12.45 -34.19 2.72
N GLY A 975 -12.00 -33.01 2.28
CA GLY A 975 -12.15 -32.52 0.90
C GLY A 975 -13.17 -31.38 0.73
N ARG A 976 -13.80 -30.92 1.81
CA ARG A 976 -14.55 -29.67 1.87
C ARG A 976 -13.82 -28.62 2.72
N TYR A 977 -14.02 -27.34 2.42
CA TYR A 977 -13.54 -26.22 3.21
C TYR A 977 -14.69 -25.58 4.02
N LEU A 978 -14.41 -25.27 5.29
CA LEU A 978 -15.36 -24.62 6.22
C LEU A 978 -15.36 -23.10 6.07
N LEU A 979 -14.17 -22.53 5.91
CA LEU A 979 -13.94 -21.09 5.97
C LEU A 979 -12.80 -20.72 5.02
N GLY A 980 -13.04 -19.74 4.15
CA GLY A 980 -12.00 -19.06 3.37
C GLY A 980 -11.47 -17.86 4.17
N ILE A 981 -10.15 -17.67 4.19
CA ILE A 981 -9.50 -16.56 4.88
C ILE A 981 -8.82 -15.68 3.84
N GLU A 982 -9.17 -14.39 3.83
CA GLU A 982 -8.52 -13.34 3.04
C GLU A 982 -7.65 -12.47 3.95
N CYS A 983 -6.43 -12.18 3.52
CA CYS A 983 -5.50 -11.25 4.14
C CYS A 983 -5.45 -9.93 3.35
N ASP A 984 -4.91 -8.88 3.95
CA ASP A 984 -4.81 -7.54 3.34
C ASP A 984 -3.51 -7.31 2.53
N GLY A 985 -2.98 -8.38 1.95
CA GLY A 985 -1.71 -8.40 1.21
C GLY A 985 -1.83 -8.07 -0.28
N ALA A 986 -0.99 -8.73 -1.09
CA ALA A 986 -0.90 -8.46 -2.53
C ALA A 986 -2.21 -8.74 -3.29
N SER A 987 -2.91 -9.84 -2.98
CA SER A 987 -4.19 -10.19 -3.64
C SER A 987 -5.28 -9.12 -3.38
N TYR A 988 -5.27 -8.52 -2.19
CA TYR A 988 -6.11 -7.41 -1.78
C TYR A 988 -5.74 -6.12 -2.55
N HIS A 989 -4.45 -5.82 -2.68
CA HIS A 989 -3.95 -4.63 -3.38
C HIS A 989 -4.10 -4.68 -4.91
N GLU A 990 -3.97 -5.85 -5.52
CA GLU A 990 -4.08 -6.03 -6.99
C GLU A 990 -5.51 -5.84 -7.52
N ALA A 991 -6.51 -5.74 -6.63
CA ALA A 991 -7.86 -5.40 -7.02
C ALA A 991 -7.94 -3.97 -7.57
N ARG A 992 -8.56 -3.80 -8.74
CA ARG A 992 -8.62 -2.49 -9.44
C ARG A 992 -9.43 -1.43 -8.71
N SER A 993 -10.38 -1.84 -7.88
CA SER A 993 -11.27 -0.91 -7.17
C SER A 993 -11.75 -1.49 -5.83
N ALA A 994 -12.15 -0.62 -4.91
CA ALA A 994 -12.84 -1.03 -3.68
C ALA A 994 -14.12 -1.82 -3.98
N ARG A 995 -14.83 -1.53 -5.07
CA ARG A 995 -16.00 -2.29 -5.49
C ARG A 995 -15.63 -3.74 -5.84
N ASP A 996 -14.53 -3.96 -6.54
CA ASP A 996 -14.05 -5.30 -6.87
C ASP A 996 -13.62 -6.05 -5.62
N ARG A 997 -12.77 -5.41 -4.81
CA ARG A 997 -12.10 -5.97 -3.62
C ARG A 997 -13.06 -6.26 -2.47
N ASP A 998 -13.91 -5.29 -2.16
CA ASP A 998 -14.68 -5.28 -0.92
C ASP A 998 -16.16 -5.64 -1.15
N ARG A 999 -16.66 -5.67 -2.39
CA ARG A 999 -18.05 -6.10 -2.69
C ARG A 999 -18.14 -7.27 -3.68
N LEU A 1000 -17.64 -7.13 -4.90
CA LEU A 1000 -17.92 -8.09 -5.99
C LEU A 1000 -17.22 -9.44 -5.79
N ARG A 1001 -15.94 -9.46 -5.40
CA ARG A 1001 -15.21 -10.73 -5.15
C ARG A 1001 -15.85 -11.53 -4.00
N PRO A 1002 -16.11 -10.93 -2.81
CA PRO A 1002 -16.82 -11.62 -1.74
C PRO A 1002 -18.18 -12.13 -2.19
N GLN A 1003 -18.97 -11.29 -2.88
CA GLN A 1003 -20.29 -11.67 -3.37
C GLN A 1003 -20.25 -12.91 -4.29
N VAL A 1004 -19.25 -13.02 -5.18
CA VAL A 1004 -19.10 -14.19 -6.05
C VAL A 1004 -18.71 -15.43 -5.23
N LEU A 1005 -17.74 -15.32 -4.32
CA LEU A 1005 -17.31 -16.44 -3.47
C LEU A 1005 -18.42 -16.93 -2.54
N GLU A 1006 -19.13 -16.01 -1.89
CA GLU A 1006 -20.30 -16.29 -1.04
C GLU A 1006 -21.39 -17.01 -1.87
N SER A 1007 -21.62 -16.56 -3.11
CA SER A 1007 -22.55 -17.24 -4.02
C SER A 1007 -22.13 -18.68 -4.37
N LEU A 1008 -20.82 -18.99 -4.35
CA LEU A 1008 -20.29 -20.35 -4.54
C LEU A 1008 -20.36 -21.19 -3.26
N GLY A 1009 -20.86 -20.64 -2.15
CA GLY A 1009 -21.02 -21.31 -0.87
C GLY A 1009 -19.87 -21.09 0.12
N TRP A 1010 -18.94 -20.16 -0.16
CA TRP A 1010 -17.88 -19.82 0.80
C TRP A 1010 -18.42 -18.98 1.97
N ARG A 1011 -17.98 -19.33 3.18
CA ARG A 1011 -17.94 -18.40 4.31
C ARG A 1011 -16.56 -17.74 4.33
N LEU A 1012 -16.51 -16.42 4.37
CA LEU A 1012 -15.24 -15.67 4.34
C LEU A 1012 -14.95 -15.01 5.69
N HIS A 1013 -13.68 -15.01 6.08
CA HIS A 1013 -13.16 -14.27 7.23
C HIS A 1013 -11.93 -13.46 6.81
N ARG A 1014 -11.85 -12.21 7.25
CA ARG A 1014 -10.73 -11.32 6.92
C ARG A 1014 -9.77 -11.19 8.08
N VAL A 1015 -8.48 -11.33 7.77
CA VAL A 1015 -7.39 -11.14 8.71
C VAL A 1015 -6.57 -9.92 8.31
N TRP A 1016 -6.58 -8.90 9.17
CA TRP A 1016 -5.88 -7.64 8.93
C TRP A 1016 -4.48 -7.68 9.55
N SER A 1017 -3.43 -7.49 8.74
CA SER A 1017 -2.04 -7.52 9.21
C SER A 1017 -1.72 -6.49 10.29
N ALA A 1018 -2.36 -5.32 10.23
CA ALA A 1018 -2.20 -4.27 11.24
C ALA A 1018 -2.76 -4.65 12.61
N ASP A 1019 -3.91 -5.33 12.68
CA ASP A 1019 -4.49 -5.81 13.95
C ASP A 1019 -3.72 -7.03 14.47
N TRP A 1020 -3.40 -7.99 13.59
CA TRP A 1020 -2.62 -9.16 13.96
C TRP A 1020 -1.23 -8.79 14.46
N GLY A 1021 -0.58 -7.80 13.85
CA GLY A 1021 0.72 -7.30 14.31
C GLY A 1021 0.68 -6.64 15.70
N ARG A 1022 -0.47 -6.08 16.11
CA ARG A 1022 -0.66 -5.46 17.43
C ARG A 1022 -1.09 -6.46 18.51
N ASN A 1023 -2.00 -7.37 18.19
CA ASN A 1023 -2.50 -8.39 19.11
C ASN A 1023 -2.68 -9.76 18.43
N PRO A 1024 -1.59 -10.50 18.17
CA PRO A 1024 -1.67 -11.80 17.51
C PRO A 1024 -2.59 -12.79 18.24
N SER A 1025 -2.53 -12.79 19.58
CA SER A 1025 -3.33 -13.70 20.42
C SER A 1025 -4.83 -13.42 20.35
N GLY A 1026 -5.22 -12.14 20.26
CA GLY A 1026 -6.62 -11.72 20.11
C GLY A 1026 -7.17 -12.07 18.74
N GLU A 1027 -6.41 -11.78 17.67
CA GLU A 1027 -6.82 -12.12 16.31
C GLU A 1027 -6.92 -13.63 16.07
N LEU A 1028 -6.00 -14.41 16.64
CA LEU A 1028 -6.08 -15.87 16.58
C LEU A 1028 -7.37 -16.37 17.23
N LYS A 1029 -7.72 -15.87 18.44
CA LYS A 1029 -8.99 -16.22 19.10
C LYS A 1029 -10.22 -15.85 18.27
N ARG A 1030 -10.21 -14.68 17.62
CA ARG A 1030 -11.30 -14.25 16.72
C ARG A 1030 -11.43 -15.18 15.51
N THR A 1031 -10.30 -15.54 14.90
CA THR A 1031 -10.27 -16.44 13.74
C THR A 1031 -10.75 -17.84 14.12
N LEU A 1032 -10.33 -18.37 15.27
CA LEU A 1032 -10.80 -19.66 15.79
C LEU A 1032 -12.31 -19.63 16.08
N ALA A 1033 -12.83 -18.55 16.67
CA ALA A 1033 -14.27 -18.40 16.89
C ALA A 1033 -15.08 -18.39 15.58
N ALA A 1034 -14.54 -17.79 14.51
CA ALA A 1034 -15.15 -17.83 13.18
C ALA A 1034 -15.12 -19.25 12.58
N ILE A 1035 -14.05 -20.01 12.80
CA ILE A 1035 -13.95 -21.42 12.40
C ILE A 1035 -14.97 -22.28 13.15
N ASP A 1036 -15.11 -22.09 14.45
CA ASP A 1036 -16.07 -22.84 15.28
C ASP A 1036 -17.52 -22.49 14.89
N ALA A 1037 -17.82 -21.22 14.64
CA ALA A 1037 -19.12 -20.81 14.09
C ALA A 1037 -19.38 -21.45 12.71
N ALA A 1038 -18.35 -21.57 11.88
CA ALA A 1038 -18.46 -22.23 10.58
C ALA A 1038 -18.67 -23.75 10.68
N ARG A 1039 -18.24 -24.40 11.77
CA ARG A 1039 -18.51 -25.81 12.10
C ARG A 1039 -19.92 -26.03 12.64
N GLY A 1040 -20.35 -25.17 13.58
CA GLY A 1040 -21.62 -25.32 14.31
C GLY A 1040 -22.84 -24.89 13.52
N GLY A 1041 -22.69 -23.92 12.62
CA GLY A 1041 -23.67 -23.73 11.55
C GLY A 1041 -23.48 -24.86 10.56
N GLY A 1042 -24.48 -25.71 10.36
CA GLY A 1042 -24.56 -26.61 9.18
C GLY A 1042 -24.20 -25.84 7.90
N PRO A 1043 -23.91 -26.53 6.77
CA PRO A 1043 -23.52 -25.89 5.52
C PRO A 1043 -24.21 -24.55 5.41
N SER A 1044 -23.49 -23.43 5.22
CA SER A 1044 -24.19 -22.26 4.68
C SER A 1044 -24.84 -22.83 3.45
N GLU A 1045 -26.15 -23.08 3.55
CA GLU A 1045 -26.95 -23.31 2.38
C GLU A 1045 -26.53 -22.16 1.49
N PRO A 1046 -26.07 -22.44 0.25
CA PRO A 1046 -25.72 -21.36 -0.65
C PRO A 1046 -26.92 -20.43 -0.60
N GLU A 1047 -26.75 -19.29 0.09
CA GLU A 1047 -27.74 -18.24 0.12
C GLU A 1047 -27.90 -17.97 -1.36
N GLU A 1048 -29.09 -18.26 -1.90
CA GLU A 1048 -29.31 -18.31 -3.33
C GLU A 1048 -28.58 -17.12 -3.92
N ALA A 1049 -27.56 -17.39 -4.76
CA ALA A 1049 -27.08 -16.36 -5.67
C ALA A 1049 -28.38 -15.82 -6.27
N PRO A 1050 -28.74 -14.54 -6.07
CA PRO A 1050 -30.11 -14.11 -6.32
C PRO A 1050 -30.43 -14.31 -7.80
N GLU A 1051 -30.96 -15.47 -8.11
CA GLU A 1051 -31.50 -15.88 -9.38
C GLU A 1051 -32.99 -15.81 -9.16
N ALA A 1052 -33.50 -14.62 -9.45
CA ALA A 1052 -34.87 -14.42 -9.91
C ALA A 1052 -35.97 -15.05 -9.05
N SER A 1053 -35.91 -14.88 -7.72
CA SER A 1053 -37.16 -14.63 -7.00
C SER A 1053 -37.73 -13.33 -7.56
N ASP A 1054 -39.02 -13.33 -7.93
CA ASP A 1054 -39.70 -12.20 -8.57
C ASP A 1054 -39.25 -10.85 -7.96
N PRO A 1055 -38.72 -9.93 -8.78
CA PRO A 1055 -38.18 -8.68 -8.26
C PRO A 1055 -39.32 -7.88 -7.66
N GLU A 1056 -39.23 -7.56 -6.37
CA GLU A 1056 -39.97 -6.43 -5.81
C GLU A 1056 -39.81 -5.22 -6.74
N PRO A 1057 -40.88 -4.43 -6.99
CA PRO A 1057 -40.85 -3.32 -7.91
C PRO A 1057 -39.66 -2.39 -7.60
N THR A 1058 -38.84 -2.17 -8.61
CA THR A 1058 -37.45 -1.68 -8.46
C THR A 1058 -37.35 -0.23 -7.99
N TYR A 1059 -38.44 0.53 -8.12
CA TYR A 1059 -38.64 1.90 -7.68
C TYR A 1059 -40.14 2.23 -7.76
N GLU A 1060 -40.62 3.15 -6.94
CA GLU A 1060 -42.03 3.56 -6.96
C GLU A 1060 -42.34 4.46 -8.16
N ARG A 1061 -43.57 4.39 -8.66
CA ARG A 1061 -44.13 5.31 -9.65
C ARG A 1061 -45.38 5.98 -9.08
N ASP A 1062 -45.65 7.21 -9.52
CA ASP A 1062 -46.94 7.86 -9.26
C ASP A 1062 -48.08 7.07 -9.93
N ALA A 1063 -49.32 7.22 -9.43
CA ALA A 1063 -50.48 6.66 -10.09
C ALA A 1063 -50.58 7.21 -11.53
N ALA A 1064 -50.93 6.35 -12.49
CA ALA A 1064 -51.08 6.72 -13.88
C ALA A 1064 -52.05 7.90 -14.02
N SER A 1065 -51.52 9.08 -14.32
CA SER A 1065 -52.33 10.25 -14.64
C SER A 1065 -52.89 10.00 -16.05
N GLY A 1066 -54.22 10.02 -16.20
CA GLY A 1066 -54.85 9.98 -17.53
C GLY A 1066 -54.25 11.05 -18.44
N PRO A 1067 -54.34 10.91 -19.78
CA PRO A 1067 -53.70 11.80 -20.74
C PRO A 1067 -54.09 13.25 -20.42
N GLY A 1068 -53.15 13.97 -19.80
CA GLY A 1068 -53.35 15.37 -19.46
C GLY A 1068 -53.44 16.15 -20.76
N THR A 1069 -54.60 16.75 -21.01
CA THR A 1069 -54.83 17.73 -22.06
C THR A 1069 -53.96 18.97 -21.80
N GLY A 1070 -52.69 18.90 -22.20
CA GLY A 1070 -51.79 20.04 -22.16
C GLY A 1070 -52.17 21.01 -23.27
N ALA A 1071 -52.69 22.19 -22.91
CA ALA A 1071 -52.73 23.35 -23.79
C ALA A 1071 -51.36 23.53 -24.47
N SER A 1072 -51.32 23.92 -25.75
CA SER A 1072 -50.19 23.74 -26.68
C SER A 1072 -48.85 24.41 -26.32
N GLY A 1073 -48.66 24.89 -25.10
CA GLY A 1073 -47.39 25.36 -24.55
C GLY A 1073 -46.83 26.62 -25.20
N VAL A 1074 -47.54 27.21 -26.17
CA VAL A 1074 -47.15 28.45 -26.85
C VAL A 1074 -47.77 29.64 -26.12
N PRO A 1075 -46.97 30.63 -25.69
CA PRO A 1075 -47.52 31.83 -25.03
C PRO A 1075 -48.39 32.63 -26.01
N ALA A 1076 -49.48 33.20 -25.52
CA ALA A 1076 -50.33 34.09 -26.32
C ALA A 1076 -49.55 35.34 -26.77
N TYR A 1077 -49.81 35.80 -28.00
CA TYR A 1077 -49.28 37.05 -28.52
C TYR A 1077 -49.75 38.22 -27.66
N ARG A 1078 -48.81 39.03 -27.16
CA ARG A 1078 -49.09 40.21 -26.35
C ARG A 1078 -48.83 41.46 -27.18
N MET A 1079 -49.87 42.29 -27.35
CA MET A 1079 -49.74 43.59 -28.00
C MET A 1079 -49.09 44.60 -27.04
N ALA A 1080 -48.26 45.50 -27.56
CA ALA A 1080 -47.58 46.55 -26.79
C ALA A 1080 -48.59 47.50 -26.14
N ALA A 1081 -48.41 47.80 -24.87
CA ALA A 1081 -49.20 48.83 -24.19
C ALA A 1081 -48.52 50.18 -24.37
N LEU A 1082 -48.76 50.83 -25.51
CA LEU A 1082 -48.22 52.15 -25.82
C LEU A 1082 -48.63 53.18 -24.75
N ASN A 1083 -47.67 53.98 -24.30
CA ASN A 1083 -47.90 55.04 -23.31
C ASN A 1083 -49.05 55.97 -23.72
N GLY A 1084 -49.94 56.34 -22.79
CA GLY A 1084 -51.09 57.22 -23.02
C GLY A 1084 -50.74 58.61 -23.60
N ALA A 1085 -49.46 58.98 -23.61
CA ALA A 1085 -48.93 60.18 -24.26
C ALA A 1085 -49.11 60.24 -25.78
N ILE A 1086 -49.38 59.11 -26.46
CA ILE A 1086 -49.67 59.09 -27.91
C ILE A 1086 -51.15 59.41 -28.22
N ALA A 1087 -52.05 59.21 -27.26
CA ALA A 1087 -53.49 59.35 -27.48
C ALA A 1087 -53.86 60.81 -27.83
N GLY A 1088 -54.46 61.02 -29.01
CA GLY A 1088 -54.84 62.35 -29.49
C GLY A 1088 -53.70 63.16 -30.11
N VAL A 1089 -52.50 62.59 -30.26
CA VAL A 1089 -51.38 63.22 -30.99
C VAL A 1089 -51.58 63.09 -32.49
N ASP A 1090 -51.44 64.20 -33.22
CA ASP A 1090 -51.33 64.17 -34.67
C ASP A 1090 -49.93 63.71 -35.10
N LEU A 1091 -49.85 62.51 -35.65
CA LEU A 1091 -48.59 61.90 -36.11
C LEU A 1091 -47.91 62.69 -37.24
N GLU A 1092 -48.62 63.58 -37.94
CA GLU A 1092 -48.02 64.44 -38.96
C GLU A 1092 -47.19 65.59 -38.37
N SER A 1093 -47.52 66.04 -37.15
CA SER A 1093 -46.88 67.16 -36.46
C SER A 1093 -46.05 66.75 -35.23
N ALA A 1094 -46.08 65.47 -34.85
CA ALA A 1094 -45.25 64.90 -33.79
C ALA A 1094 -43.75 65.01 -34.11
N SER A 1095 -42.92 65.26 -33.09
CA SER A 1095 -41.47 65.28 -33.29
C SER A 1095 -40.95 63.90 -33.66
N THR A 1096 -39.95 63.83 -34.55
CA THR A 1096 -39.38 62.54 -35.00
C THR A 1096 -38.86 61.70 -33.83
N GLU A 1097 -38.34 62.32 -32.76
CA GLU A 1097 -37.87 61.60 -31.56
C GLU A 1097 -39.01 60.92 -30.79
N GLN A 1098 -40.18 61.54 -30.70
CA GLN A 1098 -41.35 60.93 -30.05
C GLN A 1098 -41.83 59.71 -30.84
N VAL A 1099 -41.90 59.82 -32.17
CA VAL A 1099 -42.30 58.70 -33.04
C VAL A 1099 -41.25 57.57 -33.01
N VAL A 1100 -39.94 57.89 -32.97
CA VAL A 1100 -38.85 56.92 -32.79
C VAL A 1100 -39.03 56.14 -31.48
N SER A 1101 -39.33 56.84 -30.38
CA SER A 1101 -39.54 56.20 -29.07
C SER A 1101 -40.71 55.23 -29.09
N TRP A 1102 -41.85 55.60 -29.69
CA TRP A 1102 -43.01 54.72 -29.78
C TRP A 1102 -42.78 53.54 -30.73
N VAL A 1103 -42.08 53.73 -31.85
CA VAL A 1103 -41.65 52.62 -32.73
C VAL A 1103 -40.79 51.63 -31.95
N ALA A 1104 -39.80 52.12 -31.20
CA ALA A 1104 -38.93 51.26 -30.39
C ALA A 1104 -39.70 50.50 -29.30
N GLU A 1105 -40.70 51.13 -28.66
CA GLU A 1105 -41.57 50.50 -27.66
C GLU A 1105 -42.43 49.37 -28.26
N VAL A 1106 -43.02 49.59 -29.44
CA VAL A 1106 -43.76 48.55 -30.17
C VAL A 1106 -42.83 47.41 -30.56
N VAL A 1107 -41.66 47.71 -31.15
CA VAL A 1107 -40.72 46.69 -31.61
C VAL A 1107 -40.14 45.89 -30.44
N ALA A 1108 -39.86 46.52 -29.29
CA ALA A 1108 -39.37 45.83 -28.10
C ALA A 1108 -40.38 44.82 -27.53
N ALA A 1109 -41.68 45.13 -27.57
CA ALA A 1109 -42.73 44.27 -27.01
C ALA A 1109 -43.29 43.25 -28.03
N GLU A 1110 -43.45 43.65 -29.30
CA GLU A 1110 -44.11 42.87 -30.34
C GLU A 1110 -43.13 42.28 -31.38
N GLY A 1111 -41.84 42.60 -31.29
CA GLY A 1111 -40.80 42.16 -32.20
C GLY A 1111 -40.60 40.63 -32.26
N PRO A 1112 -40.42 40.02 -33.44
CA PRO A 1112 -40.49 40.65 -34.77
C PRO A 1112 -41.92 41.06 -35.13
N ILE A 1113 -42.08 42.27 -35.66
CA ILE A 1113 -43.36 42.85 -36.08
C ILE A 1113 -43.26 43.44 -37.49
N HIS A 1114 -44.29 43.24 -38.31
CA HIS A 1114 -44.34 43.73 -39.68
C HIS A 1114 -44.39 45.27 -39.72
N VAL A 1115 -43.66 45.92 -40.63
CA VAL A 1115 -43.62 47.39 -40.75
C VAL A 1115 -45.01 48.02 -40.87
N GLY A 1116 -45.90 47.39 -41.65
CA GLY A 1116 -47.29 47.83 -41.79
C GLY A 1116 -48.12 47.70 -40.50
N GLU A 1117 -47.78 46.73 -39.64
CA GLU A 1117 -48.45 46.56 -38.35
C GLU A 1117 -47.96 47.61 -37.35
N VAL A 1118 -46.66 47.93 -37.32
CA VAL A 1118 -46.13 49.05 -36.52
C VAL A 1118 -46.84 50.35 -36.87
N ALA A 1119 -47.00 50.64 -38.17
CA ALA A 1119 -47.72 51.84 -38.61
C ALA A 1119 -49.19 51.85 -38.13
N ARG A 1120 -49.88 50.71 -38.24
CA ARG A 1120 -51.26 50.55 -37.75
C ARG A 1120 -51.36 50.74 -36.24
N ARG A 1121 -50.44 50.16 -35.46
CA ARG A 1121 -50.41 50.26 -33.99
C ARG A 1121 -50.28 51.71 -33.52
N LEU A 1122 -49.41 52.49 -34.16
CA LEU A 1122 -49.21 53.91 -33.83
C LEU A 1122 -50.42 54.77 -34.21
N VAL A 1123 -51.02 54.52 -35.38
CA VAL A 1123 -52.21 55.24 -35.85
C VAL A 1123 -53.44 54.94 -34.99
N ASP A 1124 -53.66 53.66 -34.64
CA ASP A 1124 -54.73 53.25 -33.73
C ASP A 1124 -54.54 53.87 -32.34
N ALA A 1125 -53.31 53.88 -31.82
CA ALA A 1125 -52.99 54.47 -30.53
C ALA A 1125 -53.11 56.00 -30.51
N ALA A 1126 -52.86 56.67 -31.65
CA ALA A 1126 -53.10 58.10 -31.84
C ALA A 1126 -54.61 58.46 -31.95
N GLY A 1127 -55.50 57.48 -32.13
CA GLY A 1127 -56.95 57.67 -32.23
C GLY A 1127 -57.46 57.96 -33.65
N ALA A 1128 -56.61 57.77 -34.67
CA ALA A 1128 -56.97 57.99 -36.07
C ALA A 1128 -57.48 56.70 -36.73
N ARG A 1129 -58.45 56.81 -37.67
CA ARG A 1129 -59.01 55.63 -38.38
C ARG A 1129 -58.14 55.13 -39.55
N ARG A 1130 -57.27 55.97 -40.13
CA ARG A 1130 -56.35 55.64 -41.23
C ARG A 1130 -55.12 56.54 -41.19
N ALA A 1131 -53.98 56.00 -41.61
CA ALA A 1131 -52.77 56.78 -41.88
C ALA A 1131 -52.92 57.57 -43.20
N GLY A 1132 -52.69 58.88 -43.18
CA GLY A 1132 -52.44 59.67 -44.40
C GLY A 1132 -51.02 59.44 -44.93
N ALA A 1133 -50.75 59.82 -46.19
CA ALA A 1133 -49.43 59.65 -46.81
C ALA A 1133 -48.28 60.30 -46.02
N ARG A 1134 -48.57 61.44 -45.35
CA ARG A 1134 -47.62 62.16 -44.48
C ARG A 1134 -47.37 61.43 -43.17
N ALA A 1135 -48.40 60.94 -42.50
CA ALA A 1135 -48.27 60.14 -41.27
C ALA A 1135 -47.47 58.85 -41.51
N SER A 1136 -47.72 58.14 -42.62
CA SER A 1136 -46.92 56.97 -43.01
C SER A 1136 -45.44 57.31 -43.25
N SER A 1137 -45.17 58.44 -43.93
CA SER A 1137 -43.80 58.92 -44.16
C SER A 1137 -43.07 59.33 -42.87
N ALA A 1138 -43.80 59.89 -41.90
CA ALA A 1138 -43.26 60.22 -40.57
C ALA A 1138 -42.88 58.97 -39.78
N ILE A 1139 -43.72 57.93 -39.79
CA ILE A 1139 -43.44 56.64 -39.14
C ILE A 1139 -42.27 55.93 -39.85
N GLU A 1140 -42.22 55.98 -41.18
CA GLU A 1140 -41.11 55.40 -41.95
C GLU A 1140 -39.78 56.09 -41.66
N SER A 1141 -39.78 57.43 -41.62
CA SER A 1141 -38.60 58.21 -41.22
C SER A 1141 -38.17 57.90 -39.79
N ALA A 1142 -39.12 57.63 -38.89
CA ALA A 1142 -38.86 57.29 -37.51
C ALA A 1142 -38.20 55.91 -37.35
N TRP A 1143 -38.71 54.85 -37.99
CA TRP A 1143 -38.02 53.55 -37.91
C TRP A 1143 -36.69 53.58 -38.65
N THR A 1144 -36.51 54.37 -39.72
CA THR A 1144 -35.22 54.50 -40.41
C THR A 1144 -34.18 55.13 -39.48
N ARG A 1145 -34.56 56.17 -38.73
CA ARG A 1145 -33.69 56.75 -37.70
C ARG A 1145 -33.41 55.77 -36.54
N ALA A 1146 -34.37 54.93 -36.17
CA ALA A 1146 -34.18 53.90 -35.15
C ALA A 1146 -33.22 52.78 -35.61
N LEU A 1147 -33.21 52.46 -36.92
CA LEU A 1147 -32.24 51.56 -37.56
C LEU A 1147 -30.84 52.17 -37.55
N ASP A 1148 -30.69 53.45 -37.92
CA ASP A 1148 -29.40 54.16 -37.92
C ASP A 1148 -28.76 54.22 -36.53
N ARG A 1149 -29.60 54.30 -35.47
CA ARG A 1149 -29.17 54.28 -34.06
C ARG A 1149 -28.80 52.89 -33.54
N GLY A 1150 -29.08 51.84 -34.31
CA GLY A 1150 -28.90 50.45 -33.88
C GLY A 1150 -29.84 50.05 -32.74
N THR A 1151 -30.96 50.76 -32.52
CA THR A 1151 -31.96 50.39 -31.49
C THR A 1151 -32.92 49.29 -31.94
N ILE A 1152 -33.12 49.19 -33.26
CA ILE A 1152 -33.86 48.11 -33.91
C ILE A 1152 -33.06 47.63 -35.14
N ALA A 1153 -33.38 46.44 -35.63
CA ALA A 1153 -32.87 45.86 -36.87
C ALA A 1153 -34.03 45.55 -37.83
N ARG A 1154 -33.76 45.51 -39.13
CA ARG A 1154 -34.75 45.15 -40.17
C ARG A 1154 -34.32 43.87 -40.88
N ARG A 1155 -35.23 42.89 -40.96
CA ARG A 1155 -35.07 41.65 -41.75
C ARG A 1155 -36.30 41.52 -42.65
N GLY A 1156 -36.13 41.74 -43.96
CA GLY A 1156 -37.25 41.86 -44.91
C GLY A 1156 -38.22 42.98 -44.51
N ASP A 1157 -39.50 42.64 -44.38
CA ASP A 1157 -40.56 43.57 -43.98
C ASP A 1157 -40.85 43.60 -42.48
N PHE A 1158 -39.94 43.03 -41.66
CA PHE A 1158 -40.09 42.93 -40.22
C PHE A 1158 -39.04 43.75 -39.48
N LEU A 1159 -39.48 44.44 -38.42
CA LEU A 1159 -38.64 45.15 -37.47
C LEU A 1159 -38.41 44.29 -36.23
N TRP A 1160 -37.16 44.23 -35.78
CA TRP A 1160 -36.64 43.42 -34.69
C TRP A 1160 -35.97 44.30 -33.64
N PRO A 1161 -36.02 43.94 -32.35
CA PRO A 1161 -35.10 44.49 -31.36
C PRO A 1161 -33.66 44.11 -31.74
N SER A 1162 -32.71 45.04 -31.64
CA SER A 1162 -31.32 44.77 -32.06
C SER A 1162 -30.62 43.66 -31.29
N GLU A 1163 -31.04 43.40 -30.05
CA GLU A 1163 -30.49 42.32 -29.20
C GLU A 1163 -31.16 40.95 -29.44
N MET A 1164 -32.17 40.88 -30.33
CA MET A 1164 -32.94 39.66 -30.56
C MET A 1164 -32.41 38.85 -31.75
N ASP A 1165 -31.78 37.71 -31.45
CA ASP A 1165 -31.32 36.78 -32.49
C ASP A 1165 -32.40 35.78 -32.95
N ARG A 1166 -33.23 35.28 -32.02
CA ARG A 1166 -34.26 34.26 -32.26
C ARG A 1166 -35.65 34.78 -31.86
N PRO A 1167 -36.68 34.65 -32.70
CA PRO A 1167 -38.01 35.18 -32.40
C PRO A 1167 -38.76 34.30 -31.39
N PRO A 1168 -39.67 34.87 -30.58
CA PRO A 1168 -40.55 34.07 -29.73
C PRO A 1168 -41.67 33.42 -30.55
N LEU A 1169 -41.99 32.16 -30.29
CA LEU A 1169 -43.15 31.47 -30.86
C LEU A 1169 -44.42 31.89 -30.11
N ARG A 1170 -45.43 32.44 -30.82
CA ARG A 1170 -46.62 33.05 -30.20
C ARG A 1170 -47.95 32.61 -30.81
N ASP A 1171 -48.94 32.35 -29.96
CA ASP A 1171 -50.32 32.04 -30.37
C ASP A 1171 -51.12 33.33 -30.60
N ARG A 1172 -51.64 33.50 -31.83
CA ARG A 1172 -52.40 34.69 -32.26
C ARG A 1172 -53.92 34.46 -32.25
N GLY A 1173 -54.41 33.36 -31.70
CA GLY A 1173 -55.84 32.99 -31.69
C GLY A 1173 -56.75 34.02 -31.02
N ALA A 1174 -56.21 34.79 -30.06
CA ALA A 1174 -56.93 35.84 -29.33
C ALA A 1174 -56.91 37.22 -30.02
N LEU A 1175 -56.17 37.42 -31.12
CA LEU A 1175 -56.09 38.71 -31.81
C LEU A 1175 -57.34 39.01 -32.65
N PRO A 1176 -57.72 40.28 -32.84
CA PRO A 1176 -58.81 40.65 -33.76
C PRO A 1176 -58.52 40.19 -35.20
N SER A 1177 -59.56 39.95 -36.00
CA SER A 1177 -59.44 39.42 -37.37
C SER A 1177 -58.57 40.28 -38.29
N SER A 1178 -58.49 41.59 -38.06
CA SER A 1178 -57.64 42.52 -38.81
C SER A 1178 -56.14 42.27 -38.58
N ALA A 1179 -55.75 41.84 -37.38
CA ALA A 1179 -54.36 41.57 -36.98
C ALA A 1179 -53.99 40.08 -37.09
N ARG A 1180 -54.99 39.21 -37.32
CA ARG A 1180 -54.83 37.76 -37.41
C ARG A 1180 -54.61 37.33 -38.87
N LYS A 1181 -53.48 37.78 -39.46
CA LYS A 1181 -53.04 37.40 -40.81
C LYS A 1181 -51.66 36.74 -40.76
N LEU A 1182 -51.48 35.63 -41.49
CA LEU A 1182 -50.18 34.93 -41.52
C LEU A 1182 -49.08 35.80 -42.14
N GLU A 1183 -49.44 36.74 -43.01
CA GLU A 1183 -48.52 37.71 -43.60
C GLU A 1183 -47.75 38.54 -42.58
N LEU A 1184 -48.38 38.79 -41.42
CA LEU A 1184 -47.82 39.56 -40.31
C LEU A 1184 -46.97 38.70 -39.35
N VAL A 1185 -46.71 37.43 -39.69
CA VAL A 1185 -45.83 36.54 -38.94
C VAL A 1185 -44.49 36.43 -39.68
N ALA A 1186 -43.40 36.69 -38.97
CA ALA A 1186 -42.06 36.64 -39.53
C ALA A 1186 -41.71 35.22 -40.01
N PRO A 1187 -41.05 35.06 -41.17
CA PRO A 1187 -40.63 33.74 -41.68
C PRO A 1187 -39.84 32.93 -40.65
N GLU A 1188 -38.99 33.56 -39.85
CA GLU A 1188 -38.19 32.92 -38.82
C GLU A 1188 -39.06 32.37 -37.68
N GLU A 1189 -40.16 33.05 -37.31
CA GLU A 1189 -41.11 32.53 -36.30
C GLU A 1189 -41.92 31.36 -36.87
N ILE A 1190 -42.31 31.41 -38.15
CA ILE A 1190 -42.95 30.28 -38.84
C ILE A 1190 -41.98 29.10 -38.92
N ALA A 1191 -40.69 29.32 -39.19
CA ALA A 1191 -39.67 28.27 -39.18
C ALA A 1191 -39.57 27.60 -37.80
N LEU A 1192 -39.62 28.36 -36.70
CA LEU A 1192 -39.68 27.78 -35.34
C LEU A 1192 -40.96 26.99 -35.10
N ALA A 1193 -42.09 27.45 -35.62
CA ALA A 1193 -43.35 26.71 -35.55
C ALA A 1193 -43.24 25.39 -36.34
N VAL A 1194 -42.61 25.40 -37.51
CA VAL A 1194 -42.31 24.20 -38.31
C VAL A 1194 -41.41 23.24 -37.53
N GLU A 1195 -40.30 23.71 -36.95
CA GLU A 1195 -39.41 22.88 -36.12
C GLU A 1195 -40.16 22.24 -34.95
N LYS A 1196 -40.99 23.02 -34.25
CA LYS A 1196 -41.78 22.52 -33.14
C LYS A 1196 -42.81 21.49 -33.59
N VAL A 1197 -43.56 21.74 -34.66
CA VAL A 1197 -44.56 20.80 -35.20
C VAL A 1197 -43.92 19.51 -35.68
N VAL A 1198 -42.86 19.61 -36.47
CA VAL A 1198 -42.15 18.44 -37.01
C VAL A 1198 -41.51 17.65 -35.87
N GLY A 1199 -40.91 18.36 -34.92
CA GLY A 1199 -40.30 17.77 -33.73
C GLY A 1199 -41.30 17.05 -32.82
N ASP A 1200 -42.43 17.69 -32.50
CA ASP A 1200 -43.48 17.11 -31.65
C ASP A 1200 -44.20 15.93 -32.35
N ALA A 1201 -44.27 15.93 -33.69
CA ALA A 1201 -44.88 14.86 -34.49
C ALA A 1201 -43.98 13.62 -34.68
N LEU A 1202 -42.68 13.74 -34.39
CA LEU A 1202 -41.65 12.71 -34.60
C LEU A 1202 -41.62 12.19 -36.05
N GLY A 1203 -41.87 13.08 -37.00
CA GLY A 1203 -42.08 12.74 -38.41
C GLY A 1203 -43.49 13.08 -38.88
N ILE A 1204 -43.57 13.91 -39.91
CA ILE A 1204 -44.84 14.38 -40.46
C ILE A 1204 -44.77 14.41 -41.99
N GLU A 1205 -45.88 14.04 -42.65
CA GLU A 1205 -46.00 14.17 -44.10
C GLU A 1205 -45.95 15.65 -44.49
N PRO A 1206 -45.20 16.03 -45.55
CA PRO A 1206 -45.04 17.43 -45.95
C PRO A 1206 -46.36 18.19 -46.08
N GLY A 1207 -47.40 17.55 -46.63
CA GLY A 1207 -48.73 18.15 -46.82
C GLY A 1207 -49.49 18.46 -45.52
N ALA A 1208 -49.13 17.84 -44.40
CA ALA A 1208 -49.77 18.06 -43.09
C ALA A 1208 -49.11 19.19 -42.27
N ILE A 1209 -47.89 19.62 -42.65
CA ILE A 1209 -47.14 20.66 -41.94
C ILE A 1209 -47.90 22.00 -41.94
N PRO A 1210 -48.37 22.53 -43.09
CA PRO A 1210 -49.01 23.86 -43.09
C PRO A 1210 -50.22 23.95 -42.18
N THR A 1211 -51.04 22.88 -42.16
CA THR A 1211 -52.25 22.82 -41.31
C THR A 1211 -51.89 22.87 -39.83
N SER A 1212 -50.85 22.14 -39.43
CA SER A 1212 -50.42 22.00 -38.04
C SER A 1212 -49.73 23.27 -37.54
N VAL A 1213 -48.87 23.88 -38.37
CA VAL A 1213 -48.19 25.14 -38.09
C VAL A 1213 -49.18 26.29 -37.94
N CYS A 1214 -50.14 26.40 -38.86
CA CYS A 1214 -51.17 27.44 -38.78
C CYS A 1214 -52.00 27.30 -37.50
N ARG A 1215 -52.40 26.09 -37.12
CA ARG A 1215 -53.12 25.86 -35.85
C ARG A 1215 -52.28 26.24 -34.63
N LEU A 1216 -51.00 25.87 -34.60
CA LEU A 1216 -50.08 26.20 -33.51
C LEU A 1216 -49.92 27.71 -33.31
N LEU A 1217 -49.97 28.48 -34.41
CA LEU A 1217 -49.89 29.94 -34.42
C LEU A 1217 -51.25 30.64 -34.20
N GLY A 1218 -52.35 29.89 -33.98
CA GLY A 1218 -53.68 30.45 -33.68
C GLY A 1218 -54.60 30.66 -34.89
N PHE A 1219 -54.31 30.05 -36.04
CA PHE A 1219 -55.10 30.11 -37.27
C PHE A 1219 -55.95 28.83 -37.45
N PRO A 1220 -57.27 28.86 -37.18
CA PRO A 1220 -58.11 27.66 -37.19
C PRO A 1220 -58.45 27.14 -38.59
N ARG A 1221 -58.47 28.02 -39.60
CA ARG A 1221 -58.69 27.69 -41.02
C ARG A 1221 -57.45 28.05 -41.83
N VAL A 1222 -57.08 27.20 -42.77
CA VAL A 1222 -55.86 27.34 -43.59
C VAL A 1222 -56.25 27.52 -45.04
N SER A 1223 -55.98 28.70 -45.60
CA SER A 1223 -56.15 29.01 -47.03
C SER A 1223 -54.99 28.44 -47.86
N ASP A 1224 -55.14 28.41 -49.18
CA ASP A 1224 -54.08 27.94 -50.08
C ASP A 1224 -52.83 28.83 -50.03
N GLU A 1225 -53.02 30.15 -49.94
CA GLU A 1225 -51.93 31.13 -49.75
C GLU A 1225 -51.12 30.88 -48.45
N MET A 1226 -51.80 30.51 -47.35
CA MET A 1226 -51.10 30.12 -46.12
C MET A 1226 -50.29 28.82 -46.30
N ARG A 1227 -50.78 27.88 -47.11
CA ARG A 1227 -50.04 26.64 -47.40
C ARG A 1227 -48.80 26.90 -48.23
N GLU A 1228 -48.89 27.74 -49.26
CA GLU A 1228 -47.75 28.12 -50.08
C GLU A 1228 -46.67 28.81 -49.25
N ARG A 1229 -47.06 29.76 -48.37
CA ARG A 1229 -46.10 30.46 -47.51
C ARG A 1229 -45.38 29.54 -46.52
N VAL A 1230 -46.10 28.65 -45.83
CA VAL A 1230 -45.46 27.67 -44.94
C VAL A 1230 -44.62 26.68 -45.76
N GLY A 1231 -45.11 26.26 -46.93
CA GLY A 1231 -44.41 25.35 -47.83
C GLY A 1231 -43.07 25.89 -48.32
N ALA A 1232 -43.00 27.17 -48.68
CA ALA A 1232 -41.76 27.83 -49.08
C ALA A 1232 -40.70 27.80 -47.96
N ILE A 1233 -41.10 28.06 -46.71
CA ILE A 1233 -40.22 28.02 -45.54
C ILE A 1233 -39.73 26.59 -45.27
N VAL A 1234 -40.60 25.59 -45.42
CA VAL A 1234 -40.20 24.17 -45.30
C VAL A 1234 -39.12 23.81 -46.33
N GLN A 1235 -39.25 24.26 -47.58
CA GLN A 1235 -38.25 24.03 -48.62
C GLN A 1235 -36.91 24.72 -48.33
N GLU A 1236 -36.95 25.96 -47.83
CA GLU A 1236 -35.75 26.67 -47.40
C GLU A 1236 -35.05 25.96 -46.24
N MET A 1237 -35.82 25.47 -45.26
CA MET A 1237 -35.30 24.69 -44.14
C MET A 1237 -34.70 23.35 -44.57
N LEU A 1238 -35.25 22.69 -45.60
CA LEU A 1238 -34.68 21.48 -46.19
C LEU A 1238 -33.34 21.79 -46.89
N ALA A 1239 -33.30 22.83 -47.72
CA ALA A 1239 -32.08 23.25 -48.41
C ALA A 1239 -30.97 23.68 -47.42
N GLY A 1240 -31.35 24.33 -46.31
CA GLY A 1240 -30.45 24.72 -45.23
C GLY A 1240 -30.10 23.61 -44.24
N GLY A 1241 -30.60 22.38 -44.44
CA GLY A 1241 -30.33 21.23 -43.57
C GLY A 1241 -30.90 21.33 -42.16
N ARG A 1242 -31.89 22.20 -41.92
CA ARG A 1242 -32.65 22.29 -40.65
C ARG A 1242 -33.79 21.28 -40.55
N LEU A 1243 -34.19 20.72 -41.70
CA LEU A 1243 -35.08 19.56 -41.82
C LEU A 1243 -34.39 18.52 -42.70
N ALA A 1244 -34.75 17.25 -42.53
CA ALA A 1244 -34.27 16.16 -43.36
C ALA A 1244 -35.42 15.26 -43.81
N GLU A 1245 -35.28 14.69 -45.01
CA GLU A 1245 -36.20 13.68 -45.53
C GLU A 1245 -35.85 12.29 -44.93
N GLN A 1246 -36.87 11.60 -44.41
CA GLN A 1246 -36.76 10.24 -43.91
C GLN A 1246 -37.95 9.42 -44.41
N GLY A 1247 -37.77 8.77 -45.57
CA GLY A 1247 -38.86 8.07 -46.25
C GLY A 1247 -39.93 9.05 -46.76
N GLU A 1248 -41.18 8.85 -46.37
CA GLU A 1248 -42.33 9.71 -46.75
C GLU A 1248 -42.55 10.91 -45.79
N HIS A 1249 -41.65 11.11 -44.82
CA HIS A 1249 -41.82 12.09 -43.74
C HIS A 1249 -40.63 13.06 -43.66
N LEU A 1250 -40.90 14.26 -43.14
CA LEU A 1250 -39.88 15.22 -42.74
C LEU A 1250 -39.62 15.12 -41.23
N VAL A 1251 -38.34 15.22 -40.84
CA VAL A 1251 -37.87 15.18 -39.45
C VAL A 1251 -36.88 16.29 -39.16
N VAL A 1252 -36.70 16.62 -37.87
CA VAL A 1252 -35.64 17.54 -37.43
C VAL A 1252 -34.33 16.75 -37.27
N PRO A 1253 -33.19 17.17 -37.86
CA PRO A 1253 -31.92 16.45 -37.80
C PRO A 1253 -31.41 16.22 -36.38
N GLU A 1254 -31.68 17.13 -35.44
CA GLU A 1254 -31.35 16.96 -34.02
C GLU A 1254 -32.08 15.77 -33.37
N GLN A 1255 -33.19 15.30 -33.95
CA GLN A 1255 -33.88 14.06 -33.55
C GLN A 1255 -33.35 12.82 -34.28
N MET A 1256 -32.53 13.03 -35.31
CA MET A 1256 -31.75 11.97 -35.92
C MET A 1256 -30.49 11.69 -35.09
N THR A 1257 -29.88 12.69 -34.45
CA THR A 1257 -28.75 12.58 -33.48
C THR A 1257 -29.16 12.06 -32.11
#